data_AF-Q9LZW9-F1
#
_entry.id   AF-Q9LZW9-F1
#
_cell.length_a   1.000
_cell.length_b   1.000
_cell.length_c   1.000
_cell.angle_alpha   90.00
_cell.angle_beta   90.00
_cell.angle_gamma   90.00
#
_symmetry.space_group_name_H-M   'P 1'
#
loop_
_entity.id
_entity.type
_entity.pdbx_description
1 polymer ?
#
loop_
_entity_poly.entity_id
_entity_poly.type
_entity_poly.pdbx_seq_one_letter_code
_entity_poly.pdbx_strand_id
1 'polypeptide(L)'
;MALGDLMVSRLSQSSVTVVTNHLYDDDDNCASSAHDDSRVSIIASPRVASSSYENLSAATSMAYLPQTLVLCDLRHDDASDIVQPPRWRLKERMKTGCVALVMCLHITVDPPDVIKISPCARLECWIDPFSMFPPRRALEAIGQNLSIQYERWLARARYKVELDPTKDDVRKLCLSCRKYAKTERVLFHYNGHGVPKPTPNGEIWVYNKNFTQYIPLPVSELDSWLKTPTIYVFDCSAARVILNAFAEGESSGPPKDCILLAACDVHETLPQSVEFPADVFTSCLTTPINIALKWFCRRSLLKEFIDESLIDRIPGRQNDRKTLLGELNWIFTAVTDTIAWNVLPRELFQRLFRQDLLVASLFRNFLLAERIMRSGNCTPISHPMLPPTHQHHMWDAWDMAAEICLSQLPQFFLDPNTEFQPSSFFTEQLTAFEVWLDHGSEHKKPPEQLPIVLQVLLSQCHRYRALVLLGRFLDMGPWAVDLALSVGIYPCVVKLLQTTTIELRQILVFIWTKILALDKSCQVDLVKDRGHIYFIRFLDSSDAFPEQRAMAAFILAVIVDGYKRGQESCLEANLIAVCLGHLEATQLCDPPPEPLFLQWLCLCLGKLWEDYLEAQIMGREANASENLIAGHTNLLQVRAAAVFALGTLLDVGFDSGKGVCDEEFDDDENIVEDIIIKSLLDVVSDGSPLVRTEVAVALARFAFGHKQHLKSVADSYWKPQNSLRTSLPSMAKFHDSGTSIVASSDMGSLTRASPDSQPVAREGRISSSLQEPFSGLMQGSPLADDSSLHSDVGIIHDGVSNGVVHQPRPLDNAIYSQSVLAMFTLAKDPSPRIASLGRRVLSVIGIEQIVAKPSKSNGRPGEAASASHTPLAGLVRSSSWFDMHTGHLPLTFRTPPVSPPQTSYLTGLRRVCSLELRPHLLGSPDSGLADPILGVSGSERSLLPQSTIYNWSCGHFSKPLLGGADANEEIAAQREEKKKFSLEHIAKCQHSSISGLSNIPIANWDTKFETGTKTALLHPFSPIVVAADENERIRVWNYEEATLLNGFDNNDFPDKGISNLCLVNELDDSLLLVASCNVPTLSRASFAIRIWKDYATKGRQKLVTGFSSIQGQKPGASGLNAVVDWQQQSGYLYVSGESLSIMVWDLDKEQLVKSMPFESGCSVTALSASQVHGSQLAAGFADGSVRLYDVRTPDFLVCATRPHQRVEKVVGLSFQPGLDPAKIVSASQAGDIQFLDLRRPKETYLTIDAHRGSLTALGVHRHAPIIASGSAKQLIKVFSLKGEQLGIIKYHTSFMGQQIGPVSCLAFHPYQMLLAAGAAGSFVSLYTHHNTQLPR
;
A
#
# COMPACT_ATOMS: atom_id res chain seq x y z
N MET A 1 26.98 -1.45 -0.09
CA MET A 1 27.33 -2.57 -0.99
C MET A 1 26.34 -3.70 -0.77
N ALA A 2 26.65 -4.84 -0.14
CA ALA A 2 25.80 -6.05 -0.18
C ALA A 2 24.27 -5.88 -0.07
N LEU A 3 23.74 -4.98 0.78
CA LEU A 3 22.30 -4.71 0.85
C LEU A 3 21.77 -3.99 -0.42
N GLY A 4 22.51 -3.00 -0.92
CA GLY A 4 22.24 -2.35 -2.20
C GLY A 4 22.45 -3.29 -3.38
N ASP A 5 23.47 -4.16 -3.36
CA ASP A 5 23.67 -5.16 -4.42
C ASP A 5 22.53 -6.20 -4.42
N LEU A 6 22.01 -6.59 -3.25
CA LEU A 6 20.83 -7.45 -3.10
C LEU A 6 19.52 -6.79 -3.56
N MET A 7 19.38 -5.48 -3.40
CA MET A 7 18.23 -4.72 -3.90
C MET A 7 18.34 -4.51 -5.42
N VAL A 8 19.44 -3.93 -5.90
CA VAL A 8 19.70 -3.65 -7.33
C VAL A 8 19.66 -4.92 -8.19
N SER A 9 20.20 -6.05 -7.71
CA SER A 9 20.16 -7.33 -8.46
C SER A 9 18.77 -7.98 -8.53
N ARG A 10 17.81 -7.53 -7.72
CA ARG A 10 16.43 -8.07 -7.68
C ARG A 10 15.39 -7.11 -8.21
N LEU A 11 15.53 -5.80 -7.98
CA LEU A 11 14.64 -4.79 -8.57
C LEU A 11 14.80 -4.69 -10.09
N SER A 12 16.02 -4.89 -10.61
CA SER A 12 16.26 -5.06 -12.06
C SER A 12 15.61 -6.32 -12.67
N GLN A 13 15.17 -7.28 -11.85
CA GLN A 13 14.41 -8.46 -12.28
C GLN A 13 12.90 -8.33 -12.02
N SER A 14 12.46 -7.40 -11.16
CA SER A 14 11.03 -7.19 -10.85
C SER A 14 10.39 -6.07 -11.68
N SER A 15 11.19 -5.14 -12.21
CA SER A 15 10.83 -4.49 -13.46
C SER A 15 10.74 -5.57 -14.54
N VAL A 16 9.54 -5.85 -15.05
CA VAL A 16 9.39 -6.53 -16.33
C VAL A 16 10.02 -5.61 -17.37
N THR A 17 11.30 -5.83 -17.63
CA THR A 17 11.99 -5.23 -18.75
C THR A 17 11.30 -5.78 -19.99
N VAL A 18 10.40 -4.98 -20.55
CA VAL A 18 9.88 -5.20 -21.88
C VAL A 18 11.10 -5.16 -22.80
N VAL A 19 11.62 -6.34 -23.11
CA VAL A 19 12.60 -6.52 -24.18
C VAL A 19 11.85 -6.20 -25.46
N THR A 20 11.80 -4.91 -25.78
CA THR A 20 11.36 -4.42 -27.07
C THR A 20 12.31 -5.03 -28.08
N ASN A 21 11.83 -5.97 -28.89
CA ASN A 21 12.55 -6.53 -30.02
C ASN A 21 12.71 -5.45 -31.11
N HIS A 22 13.59 -4.48 -30.83
CA HIS A 22 14.15 -3.53 -31.78
C HIS A 22 15.52 -4.05 -32.20
N LEU A 23 15.49 -5.10 -33.01
CA LEU A 23 16.60 -5.40 -33.91
C LEU A 23 16.66 -4.29 -34.96
N TYR A 24 17.52 -3.30 -34.72
CA TYR A 24 18.07 -2.47 -35.78
C TYR A 24 19.48 -3.00 -36.06
N ASP A 25 19.69 -3.44 -37.30
CA ASP A 25 21.02 -3.68 -37.84
C ASP A 25 21.74 -2.33 -37.94
N ASP A 26 22.86 -2.18 -37.24
CA ASP A 26 23.92 -1.24 -37.61
C ASP A 26 25.27 -1.91 -37.26
N ASP A 27 25.97 -2.35 -38.31
CA ASP A 27 27.36 -2.81 -38.24
C ASP A 27 28.27 -1.62 -37.92
N ASP A 28 29.03 -1.65 -36.81
CA ASP A 28 30.49 -1.40 -36.89
C ASP A 28 31.30 -1.71 -35.61
N ASN A 29 32.28 -2.59 -35.78
CA ASN A 29 33.61 -2.66 -35.14
C ASN A 29 33.92 -1.85 -33.84
N CYS A 30 34.22 -2.56 -32.74
CA CYS A 30 35.62 -2.70 -32.25
C CYS A 30 35.78 -3.81 -31.19
N ALA A 31 37.01 -4.28 -30.95
CA ALA A 31 37.30 -5.55 -30.28
C ALA A 31 38.11 -5.45 -28.96
N SER A 32 38.37 -6.63 -28.37
CA SER A 32 39.32 -6.95 -27.28
C SER A 32 38.85 -6.69 -25.82
N SER A 33 39.27 -7.42 -24.78
CA SER A 33 39.71 -8.84 -24.66
C SER A 33 40.07 -9.13 -23.17
N ALA A 34 39.61 -10.24 -22.57
CA ALA A 34 40.30 -10.93 -21.46
C ALA A 34 39.65 -12.30 -21.15
N HIS A 35 40.48 -13.32 -20.95
CA HIS A 35 40.11 -14.68 -20.53
C HIS A 35 40.12 -14.82 -18.99
N ASP A 36 39.38 -15.79 -18.42
CA ASP A 36 40.04 -16.99 -17.86
C ASP A 36 39.11 -18.22 -17.77
N ASP A 37 39.72 -19.41 -17.71
CA ASP A 37 39.13 -20.74 -17.87
C ASP A 37 38.58 -21.36 -16.56
N SER A 38 37.57 -22.23 -16.67
CA SER A 38 37.65 -23.57 -16.02
C SER A 38 36.70 -24.60 -16.67
N ARG A 39 37.25 -25.79 -16.97
CA ARG A 39 36.60 -26.87 -17.74
C ARG A 39 36.07 -27.99 -16.83
N VAL A 40 34.93 -28.57 -17.21
CA VAL A 40 34.62 -30.01 -16.98
C VAL A 40 34.12 -30.64 -18.30
N SER A 41 34.30 -31.95 -18.46
CA SER A 41 34.66 -32.58 -19.73
C SER A 41 33.55 -33.20 -20.59
N ILE A 42 33.87 -33.30 -21.88
CA ILE A 42 33.11 -33.86 -22.99
C ILE A 42 33.05 -35.40 -22.96
N ILE A 43 31.90 -35.98 -23.33
CA ILE A 43 31.82 -37.23 -24.12
C ILE A 43 30.88 -36.98 -25.30
N ALA A 44 31.32 -37.31 -26.51
CA ALA A 44 30.67 -36.88 -27.76
C ALA A 44 29.80 -37.97 -28.43
N SER A 45 28.79 -37.53 -29.19
CA SER A 45 28.06 -38.34 -30.18
C SER A 45 27.55 -37.44 -31.33
N PRO A 46 27.79 -37.75 -32.62
CA PRO A 46 27.60 -36.79 -33.71
C PRO A 46 26.24 -36.93 -34.42
N ARG A 47 25.21 -36.19 -33.99
CA ARG A 47 23.85 -36.26 -34.60
C ARG A 47 23.00 -34.99 -34.56
N VAL A 48 23.54 -33.79 -34.84
CA VAL A 48 22.69 -32.60 -34.99
C VAL A 48 23.13 -31.69 -36.14
N ALA A 49 22.60 -31.95 -37.34
CA ALA A 49 22.64 -31.04 -38.49
C ALA A 49 21.21 -30.61 -38.92
N SER A 50 20.22 -30.78 -38.04
CA SER A 50 18.79 -30.55 -38.31
C SER A 50 18.08 -29.61 -37.32
N SER A 51 18.68 -29.27 -36.17
CA SER A 51 18.02 -28.45 -35.13
C SER A 51 17.92 -26.95 -35.48
N SER A 52 18.70 -26.47 -36.44
CA SER A 52 18.67 -25.06 -36.86
C SER A 52 17.31 -24.65 -37.44
N TYR A 53 16.60 -25.57 -38.10
CA TYR A 53 15.27 -25.30 -38.66
C TYR A 53 14.14 -25.35 -37.62
N GLU A 54 14.24 -26.18 -36.58
CA GLU A 54 13.24 -26.24 -35.50
C GLU A 54 13.28 -24.99 -34.61
N ASN A 55 14.48 -24.48 -34.29
CA ASN A 55 14.61 -23.25 -33.53
C ASN A 55 14.05 -22.01 -34.25
N LEU A 56 14.14 -21.96 -35.59
CA LEU A 56 13.56 -20.87 -36.39
C LEU A 56 12.03 -20.88 -36.38
N SER A 57 11.39 -22.06 -36.40
CA SER A 57 9.93 -22.15 -36.34
C SER A 57 9.40 -21.77 -34.94
N ALA A 58 10.10 -22.18 -33.88
CA ALA A 58 9.80 -21.78 -32.51
C ALA A 58 9.96 -20.26 -32.29
N ALA A 59 11.04 -19.65 -32.76
CA ALA A 59 11.25 -18.21 -32.64
C ALA A 59 10.13 -17.39 -33.31
N THR A 60 9.60 -17.87 -34.44
CA THR A 60 8.54 -17.17 -35.17
C THR A 60 7.17 -17.30 -34.49
N SER A 61 6.89 -18.43 -33.81
CA SER A 61 5.60 -18.64 -33.12
C SER A 61 5.43 -17.80 -31.86
N MET A 62 6.53 -17.30 -31.27
CA MET A 62 6.51 -16.36 -30.13
C MET A 62 5.75 -15.06 -30.43
N ALA A 63 5.62 -14.67 -31.71
CA ALA A 63 4.83 -13.50 -32.10
C ALA A 63 3.30 -13.66 -31.88
N TYR A 64 2.82 -14.88 -31.60
CA TYR A 64 1.45 -15.13 -31.13
C TYR A 64 1.30 -15.12 -29.60
N LEU A 65 2.41 -15.02 -28.85
CA LEU A 65 2.47 -15.19 -27.40
C LEU A 65 3.15 -13.98 -26.73
N PRO A 66 2.43 -12.85 -26.59
CA PRO A 66 2.97 -11.66 -25.96
C PRO A 66 3.44 -11.93 -24.52
N GLN A 67 4.58 -11.35 -24.13
CA GLN A 67 5.01 -11.34 -22.72
C GLN A 67 4.49 -10.14 -21.94
N THR A 68 4.01 -9.10 -22.63
CA THR A 68 3.43 -7.89 -22.05
C THR A 68 2.25 -8.23 -21.13
N LEU A 69 2.37 -7.85 -19.87
CA LEU A 69 1.33 -7.86 -18.84
C LEU A 69 0.93 -6.42 -18.54
N VAL A 70 -0.37 -6.16 -18.36
CA VAL A 70 -0.89 -4.80 -18.22
C VAL A 70 -1.97 -4.76 -17.14
N LEU A 71 -2.00 -3.71 -16.31
CA LEU A 71 -2.95 -3.54 -15.18
C LEU A 71 -2.86 -4.62 -14.07
N CYS A 72 -1.70 -5.24 -13.89
CA CYS A 72 -1.43 -6.22 -12.81
C CYS A 72 -0.69 -5.62 -11.59
N ASP A 73 -0.36 -4.33 -11.62
CA ASP A 73 0.40 -3.69 -10.55
C ASP A 73 -0.35 -3.59 -9.20
N LEU A 74 0.42 -3.38 -8.12
CA LEU A 74 -0.09 -3.13 -6.76
C LEU A 74 -1.13 -2.00 -6.62
N ARG A 75 -1.36 -1.17 -7.64
CA ARG A 75 -2.43 -0.15 -7.66
C ARG A 75 -3.81 -0.72 -8.06
N HIS A 76 -3.89 -2.01 -8.39
CA HIS A 76 -5.10 -2.70 -8.84
C HIS A 76 -5.62 -3.77 -7.86
N ASP A 77 -4.76 -4.39 -7.07
CA ASP A 77 -5.11 -5.37 -6.02
C ASP A 77 -5.49 -4.74 -4.66
N ASP A 78 -6.62 -5.17 -4.07
CA ASP A 78 -7.14 -4.64 -2.80
C ASP A 78 -6.08 -4.49 -1.69
N ALA A 79 -5.92 -3.25 -1.19
CA ALA A 79 -5.09 -2.99 -0.01
C ALA A 79 -5.70 -3.65 1.25
N SER A 80 -5.08 -4.73 1.71
CA SER A 80 -5.49 -5.49 2.89
C SER A 80 -5.02 -4.86 4.21
N ASP A 81 -5.93 -4.95 5.19
CA ASP A 81 -5.80 -4.80 6.64
C ASP A 81 -5.14 -3.53 7.23
N ILE A 82 -5.97 -2.79 7.97
CA ILE A 82 -5.58 -1.69 8.86
C ILE A 82 -4.60 -2.23 9.92
N VAL A 83 -3.38 -1.72 9.93
CA VAL A 83 -2.39 -2.04 10.96
C VAL A 83 -2.90 -1.56 12.32
N GLN A 84 -2.97 -2.45 13.31
CA GLN A 84 -3.41 -2.09 14.66
C GLN A 84 -2.45 -1.07 15.30
N PRO A 85 -2.95 -0.13 16.13
CA PRO A 85 -2.10 0.88 16.75
C PRO A 85 -1.01 0.24 17.63
N PRO A 86 0.25 0.74 17.55
CA PRO A 86 1.39 0.13 18.22
C PRO A 86 1.26 0.15 19.74
N ARG A 87 1.64 -0.95 20.40
CA ARG A 87 1.51 -1.13 21.86
C ARG A 87 2.81 -0.99 22.65
N TRP A 88 3.94 -0.79 21.97
CA TRP A 88 5.28 -0.83 22.58
C TRP A 88 5.64 0.38 23.48
N ARG A 89 4.94 1.52 23.33
CA ARG A 89 5.24 2.77 24.07
C ARG A 89 4.91 2.63 25.57
N LEU A 90 5.95 2.60 26.42
CA LEU A 90 5.84 2.72 27.88
C LEU A 90 5.14 4.04 28.27
N LYS A 91 4.01 3.95 29.00
CA LYS A 91 3.24 5.13 29.42
C LYS A 91 4.02 6.08 30.34
N GLU A 92 4.75 5.54 31.31
CA GLU A 92 5.53 6.31 32.29
C GLU A 92 6.89 5.66 32.55
N ARG A 93 7.95 6.46 32.42
CA ARG A 93 9.32 6.07 32.77
C ARG A 93 9.52 6.28 34.28
N MET A 94 9.80 5.22 35.01
CA MET A 94 10.01 5.28 36.45
C MET A 94 11.50 5.39 36.81
N LYS A 95 11.76 5.79 38.04
CA LYS A 95 13.10 5.91 38.63
C LYS A 95 13.03 5.65 40.12
N THR A 96 14.01 4.90 40.63
CA THR A 96 14.23 4.74 42.07
C THR A 96 15.07 5.91 42.60
N GLY A 97 14.54 6.63 43.59
CA GLY A 97 15.15 7.86 44.12
C GLY A 97 15.90 7.68 45.43
N CYS A 98 15.48 6.73 46.26
CA CYS A 98 16.02 6.49 47.59
C CYS A 98 16.12 5.00 47.89
N VAL A 99 17.19 4.60 48.58
CA VAL A 99 17.47 3.24 49.01
C VAL A 99 17.63 3.23 50.54
N ALA A 100 16.87 2.36 51.19
CA ALA A 100 16.88 2.11 52.63
C ALA A 100 17.43 0.70 52.87
N LEU A 101 18.58 0.60 53.55
CA LEU A 101 19.23 -0.66 53.90
C LEU A 101 19.06 -0.89 55.41
N VAL A 102 18.33 -1.93 55.79
CA VAL A 102 18.07 -2.34 57.18
C VAL A 102 18.75 -3.68 57.41
N MET A 103 19.69 -3.72 58.35
CA MET A 103 20.47 -4.93 58.65
C MET A 103 20.24 -5.33 60.10
N CYS A 104 19.72 -6.54 60.32
CA CYS A 104 19.51 -7.12 61.63
C CYS A 104 20.33 -8.41 61.75
N LEU A 105 21.59 -8.26 62.15
CA LEU A 105 22.62 -9.30 62.13
C LEU A 105 23.12 -9.74 63.51
N HIS A 106 23.11 -8.84 64.52
CA HIS A 106 23.65 -9.07 65.88
C HIS A 106 24.84 -10.05 65.93
N ILE A 107 25.94 -9.62 65.32
CA ILE A 107 27.13 -10.46 65.16
C ILE A 107 27.57 -11.04 66.52
N THR A 108 27.80 -12.37 66.54
CA THR A 108 28.08 -13.27 67.70
C THR A 108 26.89 -13.86 68.46
N VAL A 109 25.64 -13.44 68.21
CA VAL A 109 24.45 -14.04 68.84
C VAL A 109 23.51 -14.60 67.78
N ASP A 110 23.34 -15.92 67.79
CA ASP A 110 22.44 -16.60 66.85
C ASP A 110 20.98 -16.55 67.34
N PRO A 111 19.99 -16.40 66.43
CA PRO A 111 18.58 -16.42 66.81
C PRO A 111 18.13 -17.84 67.21
N PRO A 112 17.15 -17.96 68.14
CA PRO A 112 16.80 -19.22 68.81
C PRO A 112 16.20 -20.31 67.91
N ASP A 113 15.81 -19.98 66.69
CA ASP A 113 15.17 -20.84 65.69
C ASP A 113 16.10 -21.25 64.53
N VAL A 114 17.39 -20.92 64.64
CA VAL A 114 18.47 -21.30 63.72
C VAL A 114 19.52 -22.13 64.47
N ILE A 115 19.58 -23.43 64.14
CA ILE A 115 20.68 -24.30 64.56
C ILE A 115 21.76 -24.21 63.48
N LYS A 116 22.94 -23.67 63.79
CA LYS A 116 24.06 -23.60 62.83
C LYS A 116 24.85 -24.92 62.81
N ILE A 117 25.07 -25.47 61.63
CA ILE A 117 26.06 -26.53 61.40
C ILE A 117 27.50 -25.99 61.52
N SER A 118 28.48 -26.88 61.69
CA SER A 118 29.90 -26.51 61.67
C SER A 118 30.68 -27.39 60.69
N PRO A 119 31.38 -26.82 59.70
CA PRO A 119 31.47 -25.40 59.39
C PRO A 119 30.18 -24.87 58.71
N CYS A 120 29.93 -23.56 58.81
CA CYS A 120 28.75 -22.88 58.24
C CYS A 120 29.14 -21.73 57.31
N ALA A 121 28.20 -21.37 56.43
CA ALA A 121 28.19 -20.07 55.73
C ALA A 121 28.27 -18.92 56.75
N ARG A 122 29.19 -17.97 56.51
CA ARG A 122 29.47 -16.84 57.42
C ARG A 122 29.69 -15.50 56.73
N LEU A 123 30.10 -15.50 55.45
CA LEU A 123 30.37 -14.24 54.73
C LEU A 123 29.07 -13.45 54.58
N GLU A 124 29.09 -12.20 55.01
CA GLU A 124 28.02 -11.22 54.87
C GLU A 124 28.57 -10.07 54.01
N CYS A 125 27.96 -9.81 52.86
CA CYS A 125 28.43 -8.85 51.86
C CYS A 125 29.93 -9.01 51.56
N TRP A 126 30.39 -10.25 51.39
CA TRP A 126 31.80 -10.63 51.14
C TRP A 126 32.81 -10.30 52.26
N ILE A 127 32.34 -10.04 53.49
CA ILE A 127 33.17 -9.82 54.68
C ILE A 127 32.91 -10.98 55.66
N ASP A 128 33.96 -11.55 56.25
CA ASP A 128 33.79 -12.46 57.38
C ASP A 128 33.55 -11.64 58.66
N PRO A 129 32.34 -11.67 59.25
CA PRO A 129 32.02 -10.87 60.43
C PRO A 129 32.84 -11.26 61.67
N PHE A 130 33.43 -12.45 61.69
CA PHE A 130 34.30 -12.92 62.79
C PHE A 130 35.78 -12.55 62.59
N SER A 131 36.17 -12.07 61.41
CA SER A 131 37.53 -11.60 61.12
C SER A 131 37.85 -10.22 61.69
N MET A 132 36.83 -9.43 62.07
CA MET A 132 36.99 -8.08 62.60
C MET A 132 36.51 -7.97 64.05
N PHE A 133 37.35 -7.39 64.91
CA PHE A 133 37.01 -7.10 66.30
C PHE A 133 37.13 -5.58 66.59
N PRO A 134 36.20 -4.98 67.36
CA PRO A 134 34.98 -5.55 67.93
C PRO A 134 33.88 -5.79 66.88
N PRO A 135 32.86 -6.64 67.16
CA PRO A 135 31.81 -7.01 66.20
C PRO A 135 31.09 -5.83 65.52
N ARG A 136 30.91 -4.72 66.23
CA ARG A 136 30.36 -3.47 65.68
C ARG A 136 31.11 -2.97 64.43
N ARG A 137 32.43 -3.15 64.38
CA ARG A 137 33.26 -2.75 63.23
C ARG A 137 32.98 -3.62 62.00
N ALA A 138 32.70 -4.91 62.20
CA ALA A 138 32.24 -5.78 61.13
C ALA A 138 30.88 -5.30 60.58
N LEU A 139 29.92 -5.04 61.47
CA LEU A 139 28.58 -4.56 61.09
C LEU A 139 28.62 -3.25 60.30
N GLU A 140 29.45 -2.29 60.73
CA GLU A 140 29.67 -1.02 60.02
C GLU A 140 30.32 -1.24 58.63
N ALA A 141 31.27 -2.16 58.51
CA ALA A 141 31.92 -2.49 57.25
C ALA A 141 30.98 -3.22 56.26
N ILE A 142 30.16 -4.16 56.74
CA ILE A 142 29.16 -4.89 55.95
C ILE A 142 28.13 -3.90 55.38
N GLY A 143 27.57 -3.02 56.21
CA GLY A 143 26.60 -2.01 55.77
C GLY A 143 27.16 -1.00 54.77
N GLN A 144 28.42 -0.59 54.92
CA GLN A 144 29.11 0.24 53.92
C GLN A 144 29.30 -0.51 52.60
N ASN A 145 29.72 -1.78 52.64
CA ASN A 145 29.91 -2.55 51.42
C ASN A 145 28.58 -2.80 50.68
N LEU A 146 27.48 -3.07 51.40
CA LEU A 146 26.16 -3.22 50.80
C LEU A 146 25.69 -1.95 50.07
N SER A 147 25.95 -0.75 50.63
CA SER A 147 25.70 0.52 49.94
C SER A 147 26.48 0.61 48.63
N ILE A 148 27.79 0.34 48.67
CA ILE A 148 28.68 0.36 47.51
C ILE A 148 28.24 -0.66 46.44
N GLN A 149 27.78 -1.84 46.84
CA GLN A 149 27.28 -2.87 45.92
C GLN A 149 26.01 -2.39 45.18
N TYR A 150 25.06 -1.75 45.87
CA TYR A 150 23.89 -1.16 45.21
C TYR A 150 24.21 0.11 44.39
N GLU A 151 25.18 0.93 44.82
CA GLU A 151 25.61 2.14 44.11
C GLU A 151 26.16 1.83 42.70
N ARG A 152 26.76 0.65 42.50
CA ARG A 152 27.20 0.16 41.18
C ARG A 152 26.05 0.07 40.17
N TRP A 153 24.83 -0.23 40.63
CA TRP A 153 23.64 -0.33 39.78
C TRP A 153 22.89 0.99 39.61
N LEU A 154 22.91 1.88 40.61
CA LEU A 154 22.25 3.19 40.52
C LEU A 154 22.94 4.31 41.34
N ALA A 155 24.13 4.72 40.89
CA ALA A 155 24.95 5.76 41.54
C ALA A 155 24.27 7.14 41.78
N ARG A 156 23.08 7.40 41.24
CA ARG A 156 22.32 8.66 41.42
C ARG A 156 21.20 8.59 42.46
N ALA A 157 20.98 7.44 43.11
CA ALA A 157 20.02 7.31 44.21
C ALA A 157 20.63 7.79 45.54
N ARG A 158 19.76 8.09 46.52
CA ARG A 158 20.21 8.41 47.89
C ARG A 158 20.16 7.17 48.78
N TYR A 159 21.31 6.79 49.32
CA TYR A 159 21.48 5.63 50.20
C TYR A 159 21.39 6.04 51.68
N LYS A 160 20.79 5.16 52.49
CA LYS A 160 20.73 5.26 53.95
C LYS A 160 20.82 3.85 54.55
N VAL A 161 21.62 3.69 55.59
CA VAL A 161 21.88 2.41 56.25
C VAL A 161 21.49 2.53 57.72
N GLU A 162 20.71 1.58 58.22
CA GLU A 162 20.40 1.41 59.65
C GLU A 162 20.88 0.01 60.09
N LEU A 163 21.67 -0.02 61.16
CA LEU A 163 22.41 -1.21 61.63
C LEU A 163 21.88 -1.65 62.99
N ASP A 164 21.44 -2.91 63.07
CA ASP A 164 20.67 -3.50 64.18
C ASP A 164 19.61 -2.53 64.77
N PRO A 165 18.70 -1.95 63.96
CA PRO A 165 17.85 -0.85 64.40
C PRO A 165 16.72 -1.25 65.35
N THR A 166 16.13 -0.24 65.98
CA THR A 166 14.84 -0.38 66.67
C THR A 166 13.66 -0.03 65.76
N LYS A 167 12.44 -0.42 66.16
CA LYS A 167 11.19 -0.07 65.44
C LYS A 167 11.05 1.43 65.17
N ASP A 168 11.48 2.29 66.10
CA ASP A 168 11.43 3.75 65.92
C ASP A 168 12.42 4.25 64.86
N ASP A 169 13.55 3.57 64.67
CA ASP A 169 14.59 3.99 63.74
C ASP A 169 14.21 3.56 62.31
N VAL A 170 13.70 2.33 62.13
CA VAL A 170 13.09 1.89 60.86
C VAL A 170 11.94 2.81 60.45
N ARG A 171 11.10 3.24 61.41
CA ARG A 171 10.01 4.20 61.16
C ARG A 171 10.52 5.54 60.64
N LYS A 172 11.54 6.12 61.29
CA LYS A 172 12.17 7.39 60.85
C LYS A 172 12.80 7.23 59.46
N LEU A 173 13.50 6.12 59.21
CA LEU A 173 14.12 5.80 57.94
C LEU A 173 13.09 5.81 56.81
N CYS A 174 12.02 5.01 56.94
CA CYS A 174 10.98 4.84 55.93
C CYS A 174 10.28 6.17 55.58
N LEU A 175 9.81 6.91 56.59
CA LEU A 175 9.17 8.22 56.42
C LEU A 175 10.12 9.23 55.77
N SER A 176 11.41 9.22 56.15
CA SER A 176 12.45 10.08 55.58
C SER A 176 12.78 9.72 54.12
N CYS A 177 12.66 8.46 53.73
CA CYS A 177 12.86 8.00 52.34
C CYS A 177 11.68 8.37 51.44
N ARG A 178 10.43 8.11 51.85
CA ARG A 178 9.25 8.54 51.08
C ARG A 178 9.18 10.07 50.95
N LYS A 179 9.48 10.83 52.02
CA LYS A 179 9.53 12.30 51.97
C LYS A 179 10.56 12.82 50.94
N TYR A 180 11.66 12.10 50.75
CA TYR A 180 12.69 12.45 49.75
C TYR A 180 12.27 12.07 48.33
N ALA A 181 11.82 10.84 48.11
CA ALA A 181 11.50 10.31 46.79
C ALA A 181 10.21 10.92 46.18
N LYS A 182 9.25 11.37 47.01
CA LYS A 182 7.93 11.85 46.58
C LYS A 182 7.21 10.77 45.74
N THR A 183 7.15 10.95 44.41
CA THR A 183 6.58 10.05 43.41
C THR A 183 7.59 9.06 42.83
N GLU A 184 8.90 9.27 43.02
CA GLU A 184 9.92 8.28 42.65
C GLU A 184 9.81 7.01 43.51
N ARG A 185 10.33 5.90 43.00
CA ARG A 185 10.33 4.61 43.72
C ARG A 185 11.31 4.66 44.90
N VAL A 186 10.95 4.01 46.00
CA VAL A 186 11.86 3.72 47.12
C VAL A 186 12.24 2.24 47.07
N LEU A 187 13.51 1.90 47.33
CA LEU A 187 13.92 0.53 47.62
C LEU A 187 14.09 0.34 49.13
N PHE A 188 13.50 -0.71 49.68
CA PHE A 188 13.70 -1.15 51.06
C PHE A 188 14.32 -2.55 51.06
N HIS A 189 15.54 -2.65 51.60
CA HIS A 189 16.24 -3.91 51.77
C HIS A 189 16.26 -4.26 53.26
N TYR A 190 15.89 -5.49 53.60
CA TYR A 190 15.93 -6.05 54.94
C TYR A 190 16.71 -7.36 54.92
N ASN A 191 17.84 -7.39 55.64
CA ASN A 191 18.57 -8.61 55.98
C ASN A 191 18.24 -8.95 57.45
N GLY A 192 17.76 -10.17 57.69
CA GLY A 192 17.26 -10.63 58.99
C GLY A 192 17.95 -11.88 59.52
N HIS A 193 19.26 -12.06 59.30
CA HIS A 193 19.97 -13.28 59.72
C HIS A 193 20.27 -13.39 61.22
N GLY A 194 20.27 -12.26 61.95
CA GLY A 194 20.49 -12.19 63.40
C GLY A 194 19.21 -12.13 64.23
N VAL A 195 18.05 -12.43 63.64
CA VAL A 195 16.73 -12.38 64.28
C VAL A 195 15.89 -13.61 63.90
N PRO A 196 14.81 -13.93 64.63
CA PRO A 196 13.95 -15.05 64.29
C PRO A 196 13.29 -14.93 62.91
N LYS A 197 12.81 -16.05 62.38
CA LYS A 197 11.99 -16.12 61.16
C LYS A 197 10.72 -15.25 61.29
N PRO A 198 10.25 -14.64 60.18
CA PRO A 198 9.01 -13.88 60.17
C PRO A 198 7.81 -14.69 60.68
N THR A 199 6.90 -14.04 61.42
CA THR A 199 5.75 -14.74 61.99
C THR A 199 4.63 -14.92 60.95
N PRO A 200 3.81 -15.98 61.05
CA PRO A 200 2.62 -16.15 60.19
C PRO A 200 1.61 -15.00 60.23
N ASN A 201 1.70 -14.11 61.23
CA ASN A 201 0.87 -12.91 61.36
C ASN A 201 1.36 -11.73 60.49
N GLY A 202 2.45 -11.91 59.73
CA GLY A 202 3.04 -10.86 58.91
C GLY A 202 3.93 -9.90 59.69
N GLU A 203 4.77 -10.42 60.58
CA GLU A 203 5.71 -9.62 61.38
C GLU A 203 7.16 -9.97 61.03
N ILE A 204 7.98 -8.95 60.76
CA ILE A 204 9.45 -9.05 60.73
C ILE A 204 10.03 -8.65 62.09
N TRP A 205 11.28 -8.99 62.38
CA TRP A 205 11.87 -8.77 63.70
C TRP A 205 12.97 -7.71 63.66
N VAL A 206 12.98 -6.85 64.69
CA VAL A 206 14.02 -5.83 64.92
C VAL A 206 14.45 -5.87 66.39
N TYR A 207 15.38 -5.03 66.85
CA TYR A 207 15.85 -5.07 68.24
C TYR A 207 15.17 -4.04 69.15
N ASN A 208 15.26 -4.25 70.46
CA ASN A 208 15.12 -3.18 71.44
C ASN A 208 16.44 -2.41 71.61
N LYS A 209 16.39 -1.23 72.24
CA LYS A 209 17.56 -0.32 72.40
C LYS A 209 18.78 -0.94 73.12
N ASN A 210 18.57 -2.02 73.87
CA ASN A 210 19.60 -2.68 74.66
C ASN A 210 20.01 -4.04 74.07
N PHE A 211 19.47 -4.41 72.90
CA PHE A 211 19.67 -5.69 72.21
C PHE A 211 19.37 -6.94 73.07
N THR A 212 18.45 -6.83 74.04
CA THR A 212 18.05 -7.94 74.93
C THR A 212 16.80 -8.68 74.47
N GLN A 213 16.04 -8.12 73.52
CA GLN A 213 14.78 -8.68 73.02
C GLN A 213 14.63 -8.40 71.52
N TYR A 214 14.10 -9.38 70.81
CA TYR A 214 13.53 -9.21 69.48
C TYR A 214 12.14 -8.57 69.61
N ILE A 215 11.88 -7.53 68.82
CA ILE A 215 10.66 -6.75 68.80
C ILE A 215 9.96 -6.97 67.45
N PRO A 216 8.68 -7.38 67.41
CA PRO A 216 7.96 -7.57 66.17
C PRO A 216 7.58 -6.23 65.53
N LEU A 217 7.75 -6.17 64.21
CA LEU A 217 7.36 -5.06 63.34
C LEU A 217 6.36 -5.60 62.29
N PRO A 218 5.07 -5.27 62.40
CA PRO A 218 4.07 -5.65 61.40
C PRO A 218 4.40 -5.07 60.01
N VAL A 219 4.28 -5.91 58.99
CA VAL A 219 4.52 -5.54 57.58
C VAL A 219 3.53 -4.46 57.11
N SER A 220 2.32 -4.44 57.66
CA SER A 220 1.31 -3.40 57.42
C SER A 220 1.74 -2.00 57.91
N GLU A 221 2.48 -1.92 59.03
CA GLU A 221 3.06 -0.64 59.47
C GLU A 221 4.15 -0.19 58.50
N LEU A 222 5.03 -1.10 58.06
CA LEU A 222 6.10 -0.82 57.11
C LEU A 222 5.57 -0.27 55.77
N ASP A 223 4.54 -0.90 55.20
CA ASP A 223 3.90 -0.42 53.98
C ASP A 223 3.23 0.95 54.18
N SER A 224 2.56 1.17 55.31
CA SER A 224 1.94 2.48 55.61
C SER A 224 2.94 3.65 55.63
N TRP A 225 4.21 3.38 55.98
CA TRP A 225 5.28 4.39 56.03
C TRP A 225 5.92 4.60 54.65
N LEU A 226 6.07 3.56 53.86
CA LEU A 226 6.76 3.58 52.56
C LEU A 226 5.83 3.90 51.39
N LYS A 227 4.60 3.36 51.36
CA LYS A 227 3.58 3.55 50.31
C LYS A 227 4.04 3.19 48.89
N THR A 228 3.14 3.23 47.92
CA THR A 228 3.49 3.12 46.50
C THR A 228 4.15 4.41 45.95
N PRO A 229 5.02 4.31 44.94
CA PRO A 229 5.67 3.09 44.44
C PRO A 229 6.89 2.70 45.30
N THR A 230 7.00 1.43 45.68
CA THR A 230 8.15 0.88 46.44
C THR A 230 8.56 -0.47 45.88
N ILE A 231 9.82 -0.87 46.07
CA ILE A 231 10.33 -2.21 45.87
C ILE A 231 10.97 -2.71 47.18
N TYR A 232 10.66 -3.94 47.57
CA TYR A 232 11.16 -4.56 48.80
C TYR A 232 12.06 -5.76 48.48
N VAL A 233 13.13 -5.93 49.26
CA VAL A 233 14.04 -7.09 49.21
C VAL A 233 14.16 -7.66 50.62
N PHE A 234 13.81 -8.93 50.79
CA PHE A 234 13.84 -9.64 52.08
C PHE A 234 14.82 -10.82 52.02
N ASP A 235 16.00 -10.64 52.62
CA ASP A 235 16.99 -11.69 52.84
C ASP A 235 16.85 -12.23 54.27
N CYS A 236 16.05 -13.29 54.40
CA CYS A 236 15.84 -14.02 55.64
C CYS A 236 15.28 -15.41 55.34
N SER A 237 15.29 -16.29 56.34
CA SER A 237 14.59 -17.58 56.26
C SER A 237 13.07 -17.39 56.34
N ALA A 238 12.28 -18.29 55.74
CA ALA A 238 10.82 -18.19 55.63
C ALA A 238 10.28 -16.88 54.99
N ALA A 239 11.06 -16.23 54.11
CA ALA A 239 10.77 -14.89 53.60
C ALA A 239 9.40 -14.75 52.86
N ARG A 240 8.87 -15.83 52.25
CA ARG A 240 7.53 -15.80 51.62
C ARG A 240 6.41 -15.43 52.59
N VAL A 241 6.55 -15.70 53.89
CA VAL A 241 5.56 -15.31 54.91
C VAL A 241 5.27 -13.80 54.85
N ILE A 242 6.30 -12.99 54.58
CA ILE A 242 6.19 -11.54 54.40
C ILE A 242 5.35 -11.19 53.17
N LEU A 243 5.57 -11.89 52.04
CA LEU A 243 4.83 -11.66 50.79
C LEU A 243 3.34 -12.04 50.93
N ASN A 244 3.03 -13.10 51.67
CA ASN A 244 1.65 -13.48 51.96
C ASN A 244 0.94 -12.37 52.76
N ALA A 245 1.59 -11.82 53.79
CA ALA A 245 1.04 -10.72 54.58
C ALA A 245 0.79 -9.43 53.76
N PHE A 246 1.65 -9.12 52.78
CA PHE A 246 1.38 -8.03 51.82
C PHE A 246 0.15 -8.29 50.93
N ALA A 247 -0.17 -9.57 50.64
CA ALA A 247 -1.32 -9.92 49.81
C ALA A 247 -2.64 -9.95 50.60
N GLU A 248 -2.60 -10.26 51.89
CA GLU A 248 -3.78 -10.28 52.78
C GLU A 248 -4.20 -8.86 53.23
N GLY A 249 -3.27 -7.90 53.24
CA GLY A 249 -3.53 -6.52 53.70
C GLY A 249 -4.48 -5.69 52.82
N GLU A 250 -4.69 -6.07 51.56
CA GLU A 250 -5.65 -5.43 50.65
C GLU A 250 -6.61 -6.46 50.04
N SER A 251 -7.92 -6.19 50.11
CA SER A 251 -9.00 -7.09 49.66
C SER A 251 -9.08 -7.31 48.13
N SER A 252 -8.01 -7.02 47.40
CA SER A 252 -7.84 -7.19 45.95
C SER A 252 -6.47 -7.75 45.56
N GLY A 253 -5.72 -8.29 46.52
CA GLY A 253 -4.30 -8.61 46.34
C GLY A 253 -3.40 -7.38 46.53
N PRO A 254 -2.06 -7.54 46.52
CA PRO A 254 -1.12 -6.48 46.87
C PRO A 254 -1.23 -5.27 45.94
N PRO A 255 -0.94 -4.04 46.43
CA PRO A 255 -1.20 -2.80 45.71
C PRO A 255 -0.45 -2.77 44.38
N LYS A 256 -1.15 -2.38 43.30
CA LYS A 256 -0.78 -2.61 41.89
C LYS A 256 0.66 -2.24 41.47
N ASP A 257 1.31 -1.29 42.16
CA ASP A 257 2.66 -0.79 41.86
C ASP A 257 3.76 -1.20 42.86
N CYS A 258 3.42 -2.05 43.83
CA CYS A 258 4.38 -2.68 44.73
C CYS A 258 5.18 -3.78 43.99
N ILE A 259 6.41 -3.99 44.42
CA ILE A 259 7.31 -5.04 43.93
C ILE A 259 7.98 -5.68 45.15
N LEU A 260 7.99 -7.00 45.25
CA LEU A 260 8.56 -7.74 46.39
C LEU A 260 9.55 -8.78 45.86
N LEU A 261 10.70 -8.93 46.51
CA LEU A 261 11.68 -9.98 46.25
C LEU A 261 12.02 -10.66 47.59
N ALA A 262 11.86 -11.98 47.68
CA ALA A 262 12.08 -12.78 48.88
C ALA A 262 13.01 -13.97 48.60
N ALA A 263 13.89 -14.26 49.55
CA ALA A 263 14.95 -15.24 49.41
C ALA A 263 14.48 -16.71 49.34
N CYS A 264 13.40 -17.07 50.05
CA CYS A 264 12.95 -18.46 50.17
C CYS A 264 11.45 -18.61 50.53
N ASP A 265 10.92 -19.82 50.37
CA ASP A 265 9.53 -20.24 50.64
C ASP A 265 9.23 -20.35 52.16
N VAL A 266 7.95 -20.48 52.54
CA VAL A 266 7.46 -20.46 53.93
C VAL A 266 8.13 -21.49 54.85
N HIS A 267 8.49 -22.65 54.29
CA HIS A 267 9.09 -23.77 55.03
C HIS A 267 10.60 -23.89 54.83
N GLU A 268 11.20 -23.05 53.99
CA GLU A 268 12.61 -23.10 53.66
C GLU A 268 13.45 -22.27 54.65
N THR A 269 14.71 -22.64 54.80
CA THR A 269 15.71 -21.96 55.63
C THR A 269 16.95 -21.76 54.77
N LEU A 270 17.58 -20.58 54.88
CA LEU A 270 18.69 -20.19 53.99
C LEU A 270 19.86 -21.20 54.04
N PRO A 271 20.61 -21.38 52.94
CA PRO A 271 21.67 -22.38 52.86
C PRO A 271 22.78 -22.13 53.89
N GLN A 272 23.07 -23.12 54.73
CA GLN A 272 24.15 -23.04 55.72
C GLN A 272 25.49 -23.61 55.23
N SER A 273 25.55 -24.19 54.03
CA SER A 273 26.77 -24.79 53.48
C SER A 273 27.85 -23.73 53.22
N VAL A 274 29.10 -24.04 53.54
CA VAL A 274 30.27 -23.15 53.29
C VAL A 274 30.50 -22.82 51.81
N GLU A 275 29.86 -23.55 50.89
CA GLU A 275 29.85 -23.25 49.46
C GLU A 275 29.03 -22.01 49.09
N PHE A 276 28.33 -21.40 50.06
CA PHE A 276 27.59 -20.14 49.91
C PHE A 276 28.06 -19.09 50.95
N PRO A 277 27.96 -17.79 50.65
CA PRO A 277 27.92 -16.77 51.70
C PRO A 277 26.60 -16.88 52.47
N ALA A 278 26.53 -16.29 53.66
CA ALA A 278 25.28 -16.26 54.45
C ALA A 278 24.22 -15.41 53.74
N ASP A 279 24.63 -14.33 53.07
CA ASP A 279 23.79 -13.44 52.26
C ASP A 279 23.65 -13.88 50.79
N VAL A 280 23.48 -15.18 50.54
CA VAL A 280 23.43 -15.73 49.16
C VAL A 280 22.43 -15.02 48.25
N PHE A 281 21.27 -14.59 48.78
CA PHE A 281 20.27 -13.87 47.99
C PHE A 281 20.74 -12.44 47.67
N THR A 282 21.19 -11.69 48.68
CA THR A 282 21.77 -10.35 48.50
C THR A 282 22.98 -10.36 47.57
N SER A 283 23.90 -11.31 47.75
CA SER A 283 25.08 -11.52 46.93
C SER A 283 24.73 -11.81 45.46
N CYS A 284 23.65 -12.57 45.20
CA CYS A 284 23.09 -12.74 43.84
C CYS A 284 22.53 -11.43 43.28
N LEU A 285 21.70 -10.72 44.04
CA LEU A 285 21.02 -9.50 43.59
C LEU A 285 21.97 -8.31 43.35
N THR A 286 23.09 -8.22 44.06
CA THR A 286 23.97 -7.05 44.06
C THR A 286 25.34 -7.31 43.42
N THR A 287 25.86 -8.54 43.49
CA THR A 287 27.19 -8.94 42.99
C THR A 287 27.15 -10.22 42.12
N PRO A 288 26.25 -10.31 41.13
CA PRO A 288 25.92 -11.54 40.41
C PRO A 288 27.14 -12.25 39.80
N ILE A 289 28.06 -11.51 39.18
CA ILE A 289 29.23 -12.10 38.50
C ILE A 289 30.16 -12.83 39.50
N ASN A 290 30.37 -12.28 40.70
CA ASN A 290 31.27 -12.89 41.68
C ASN A 290 30.66 -14.19 42.22
N ILE A 291 29.41 -14.16 42.70
CA ILE A 291 28.74 -15.37 43.21
C ILE A 291 28.52 -16.42 42.11
N ALA A 292 28.21 -16.03 40.87
CA ALA A 292 28.05 -16.96 39.76
C ALA A 292 29.35 -17.72 39.46
N LEU A 293 30.49 -17.01 39.39
CA LEU A 293 31.79 -17.65 39.15
C LEU A 293 32.23 -18.51 40.33
N LYS A 294 32.11 -18.04 41.58
CA LYS A 294 32.44 -18.85 42.77
C LYS A 294 31.59 -20.13 42.84
N TRP A 295 30.29 -20.02 42.60
CA TRP A 295 29.37 -21.17 42.53
C TRP A 295 29.72 -22.13 41.38
N PHE A 296 30.01 -21.60 40.18
CA PHE A 296 30.41 -22.40 39.03
C PHE A 296 31.73 -23.15 39.28
N CYS A 297 32.75 -22.47 39.79
CA CYS A 297 34.03 -23.11 40.17
C CYS A 297 33.82 -24.23 41.18
N ARG A 298 33.02 -24.01 42.24
CA ARG A 298 32.76 -25.02 43.29
C ARG A 298 32.03 -26.27 42.78
N ARG A 299 31.28 -26.17 41.69
CA ARG A 299 30.47 -27.27 41.12
C ARG A 299 31.02 -27.91 39.85
N SER A 300 31.88 -27.22 39.11
CA SER A 300 32.52 -27.72 37.89
C SER A 300 33.78 -28.53 38.21
N LEU A 301 34.35 -29.18 37.20
CA LEU A 301 35.64 -29.88 37.31
C LEU A 301 36.82 -28.91 37.54
N LEU A 302 36.62 -27.60 37.36
CA LEU A 302 37.65 -26.56 37.50
C LEU A 302 38.09 -26.32 38.96
N LYS A 303 37.33 -26.79 39.96
CA LYS A 303 37.64 -26.60 41.39
C LYS A 303 39.05 -27.07 41.80
N GLU A 304 39.61 -28.03 41.05
CA GLU A 304 40.93 -28.64 41.34
C GLU A 304 42.07 -27.94 40.59
N PHE A 305 41.74 -27.07 39.62
CA PHE A 305 42.69 -26.41 38.72
C PHE A 305 42.76 -24.89 38.90
N ILE A 306 41.70 -24.26 39.42
CA ILE A 306 41.58 -22.81 39.55
C ILE A 306 41.43 -22.44 41.02
N ASP A 307 42.38 -21.66 41.54
CA ASP A 307 42.28 -21.03 42.85
C ASP A 307 41.14 -19.98 42.85
N GLU A 308 40.17 -20.15 43.74
CA GLU A 308 39.02 -19.25 43.88
C GLU A 308 39.45 -17.80 44.17
N SER A 309 40.62 -17.58 44.77
CA SER A 309 41.17 -16.24 45.03
C SER A 309 41.51 -15.45 43.76
N LEU A 310 41.55 -16.11 42.59
CA LEU A 310 41.73 -15.47 41.29
C LEU A 310 40.45 -14.76 40.83
N ILE A 311 39.27 -15.24 41.23
CA ILE A 311 37.96 -14.67 40.86
C ILE A 311 37.81 -13.25 41.41
N ASP A 312 38.26 -13.03 42.64
CA ASP A 312 38.25 -11.70 43.28
C ASP A 312 39.30 -10.73 42.67
N ARG A 313 40.14 -11.23 41.75
CA ARG A 313 41.24 -10.51 41.08
C ARG A 313 41.10 -10.41 39.55
N ILE A 314 39.94 -10.79 38.98
CA ILE A 314 39.72 -10.76 37.52
C ILE A 314 40.00 -9.36 36.95
N PRO A 315 40.84 -9.25 35.90
CA PRO A 315 41.24 -7.95 35.34
C PRO A 315 40.06 -7.24 34.67
N GLY A 316 40.00 -5.92 34.87
CA GLY A 316 39.10 -5.03 34.15
C GLY A 316 38.13 -4.21 34.99
N ARG A 317 37.08 -3.71 34.35
CA ARG A 317 35.97 -2.98 34.97
C ARG A 317 34.66 -3.45 34.37
N GLN A 318 33.63 -3.62 35.21
CA GLN A 318 32.30 -4.11 34.79
C GLN A 318 31.64 -3.31 33.65
N ASN A 319 32.03 -2.05 33.47
CA ASN A 319 31.51 -1.15 32.42
C ASN A 319 32.36 -1.17 31.13
N ASP A 320 33.58 -1.72 31.17
CA ASP A 320 34.48 -1.76 30.02
C ASP A 320 34.47 -3.14 29.35
N ARG A 321 33.63 -3.25 28.32
CA ARG A 321 33.41 -4.45 27.50
C ARG A 321 34.66 -4.95 26.76
N LYS A 322 35.77 -4.19 26.74
CA LYS A 322 37.06 -4.65 26.21
C LYS A 322 37.93 -5.38 27.24
N THR A 323 37.44 -5.50 28.48
CA THR A 323 38.12 -6.20 29.57
C THR A 323 37.34 -7.46 29.96
N LEU A 324 38.04 -8.50 30.42
CA LEU A 324 37.44 -9.80 30.77
C LEU A 324 36.24 -9.66 31.73
N LEU A 325 36.39 -8.88 32.81
CA LEU A 325 35.30 -8.61 33.75
C LEU A 325 34.10 -7.88 33.12
N GLY A 326 34.36 -6.95 32.18
CA GLY A 326 33.30 -6.16 31.54
C GLY A 326 32.62 -6.87 30.39
N GLU A 327 33.33 -7.74 29.65
CA GLU A 327 32.71 -8.64 28.68
C GLU A 327 31.81 -9.66 29.39
N LEU A 328 32.30 -10.32 30.45
CA LEU A 328 31.50 -11.30 31.19
C LEU A 328 30.24 -10.68 31.81
N ASN A 329 30.33 -9.46 32.36
CA ASN A 329 29.17 -8.70 32.85
C ASN A 329 28.17 -8.34 31.74
N TRP A 330 28.66 -8.13 30.52
CA TRP A 330 27.83 -7.85 29.35
C TRP A 330 27.16 -9.11 28.78
N ILE A 331 27.87 -10.25 28.74
CA ILE A 331 27.30 -11.57 28.41
C ILE A 331 26.23 -11.95 29.44
N PHE A 332 26.50 -11.82 30.75
CA PHE A 332 25.51 -12.04 31.80
C PHE A 332 24.25 -11.20 31.61
N THR A 333 24.42 -9.92 31.24
CA THR A 333 23.31 -9.01 30.95
C THR A 333 22.52 -9.47 29.72
N ALA A 334 23.19 -9.96 28.66
CA ALA A 334 22.52 -10.49 27.47
C ALA A 334 21.75 -11.79 27.76
N VAL A 335 22.35 -12.74 28.48
CA VAL A 335 21.72 -14.01 28.85
C VAL A 335 20.47 -13.77 29.71
N THR A 336 20.59 -12.99 30.79
CA THR A 336 19.47 -12.75 31.71
C THR A 336 18.32 -11.97 31.08
N ASP A 337 18.61 -11.00 30.20
CA ASP A 337 17.59 -10.25 29.45
C ASP A 337 16.89 -11.12 28.39
N THR A 338 17.62 -12.06 27.78
CA THR A 338 17.07 -13.06 26.83
C THR A 338 16.14 -14.05 27.52
N ILE A 339 16.55 -14.62 28.65
CA ILE A 339 15.71 -15.54 29.44
C ILE A 339 14.41 -14.83 29.86
N ALA A 340 14.52 -13.58 30.34
CA ALA A 340 13.35 -12.79 30.72
C ALA A 340 12.40 -12.53 29.53
N TRP A 341 12.93 -12.22 28.35
CA TRP A 341 12.12 -11.95 27.16
C TRP A 341 11.36 -13.18 26.67
N ASN A 342 12.00 -14.36 26.68
CA ASN A 342 11.38 -15.59 26.17
C ASN A 342 10.38 -16.23 27.15
N VAL A 343 10.55 -15.99 28.46
CA VAL A 343 9.70 -16.58 29.51
C VAL A 343 8.54 -15.67 29.94
N LEU A 344 8.70 -14.34 29.90
CA LEU A 344 7.71 -13.41 30.45
C LEU A 344 6.72 -12.88 29.39
N PRO A 345 5.45 -12.64 29.74
CA PRO A 345 4.53 -11.87 28.91
C PRO A 345 5.09 -10.45 28.66
N ARG A 346 4.93 -9.93 27.43
CA ARG A 346 5.52 -8.65 26.99
C ARG A 346 5.29 -7.47 27.96
N GLU A 347 4.07 -7.32 28.48
CA GLU A 347 3.70 -6.28 29.45
C GLU A 347 4.49 -6.38 30.76
N LEU A 348 4.70 -7.61 31.26
CA LEU A 348 5.44 -7.86 32.49
C LEU A 348 6.94 -7.65 32.27
N PHE A 349 7.47 -8.09 31.11
CA PHE A 349 8.84 -7.79 30.70
C PHE A 349 9.09 -6.28 30.63
N GLN A 350 8.22 -5.52 29.96
CA GLN A 350 8.33 -4.06 29.87
C GLN A 350 8.33 -3.38 31.25
N ARG A 351 7.39 -3.77 32.13
CA ARG A 351 7.30 -3.26 33.51
C ARG A 351 8.58 -3.54 34.31
N LEU A 352 9.14 -4.75 34.25
CA LEU A 352 10.23 -5.16 35.14
C LEU A 352 11.63 -4.92 34.55
N PHE A 353 11.83 -5.10 33.25
CA PHE A 353 13.13 -5.08 32.56
C PHE A 353 13.39 -3.81 31.73
N ARG A 354 12.41 -2.90 31.59
CA ARG A 354 12.57 -1.65 30.80
C ARG A 354 12.16 -0.37 31.52
N GLN A 355 11.24 -0.42 32.49
CA GLN A 355 10.65 0.78 33.09
C GLN A 355 11.60 1.57 34.04
N ASP A 356 12.41 0.89 34.84
CA ASP A 356 13.38 1.46 35.80
C ASP A 356 14.68 0.64 35.77
N LEU A 357 15.83 1.32 35.68
CA LEU A 357 17.15 0.69 35.55
C LEU A 357 17.54 -0.17 36.75
N LEU A 358 17.16 0.22 37.98
CA LEU A 358 17.50 -0.56 39.17
C LEU A 358 16.59 -1.79 39.29
N VAL A 359 15.30 -1.65 38.99
CA VAL A 359 14.35 -2.78 38.95
C VAL A 359 14.79 -3.80 37.90
N ALA A 360 15.12 -3.34 36.68
CA ALA A 360 15.64 -4.20 35.62
C ALA A 360 16.95 -4.91 35.99
N SER A 361 17.80 -4.27 36.80
CA SER A 361 19.02 -4.91 37.29
C SER A 361 18.73 -5.95 38.35
N LEU A 362 17.87 -5.65 39.32
CA LEU A 362 17.47 -6.60 40.36
C LEU A 362 16.74 -7.81 39.78
N PHE A 363 15.87 -7.64 38.78
CA PHE A 363 15.16 -8.78 38.17
C PHE A 363 16.07 -9.65 37.30
N ARG A 364 17.02 -9.09 36.53
CA ARG A 364 18.07 -9.88 35.86
C ARG A 364 18.87 -10.71 36.86
N ASN A 365 19.27 -10.07 37.96
CA ASN A 365 20.08 -10.69 39.01
C ASN A 365 19.25 -11.71 39.85
N PHE A 366 17.93 -11.52 39.93
CA PHE A 366 17.00 -12.46 40.57
C PHE A 366 16.88 -13.79 39.78
N LEU A 367 17.02 -13.78 38.45
CA LEU A 367 17.04 -15.04 37.67
C LEU A 367 18.26 -15.90 38.06
N LEU A 368 19.41 -15.26 38.32
CA LEU A 368 20.59 -15.95 38.85
C LEU A 368 20.33 -16.46 40.28
N ALA A 369 19.66 -15.67 41.13
CA ALA A 369 19.28 -16.13 42.46
C ALA A 369 18.38 -17.38 42.39
N GLU A 370 17.38 -17.41 41.50
CA GLU A 370 16.52 -18.58 41.28
C GLU A 370 17.35 -19.83 40.89
N ARG A 371 18.41 -19.66 40.09
CA ARG A 371 19.29 -20.76 39.68
C ARG A 371 20.23 -21.24 40.79
N ILE A 372 20.89 -20.32 41.48
CA ILE A 372 21.87 -20.65 42.53
C ILE A 372 21.16 -21.20 43.77
N MET A 373 20.14 -20.52 44.28
CA MET A 373 19.51 -20.89 45.55
C MET A 373 18.77 -22.23 45.48
N ARG A 374 18.23 -22.61 44.31
CA ARG A 374 17.65 -23.95 44.11
C ARG A 374 18.66 -25.08 44.32
N SER A 375 19.95 -24.85 44.10
CA SER A 375 20.99 -25.84 44.43
C SER A 375 21.25 -25.97 45.94
N GLY A 376 20.90 -24.95 46.73
CA GLY A 376 20.89 -24.97 48.19
C GLY A 376 19.52 -25.30 48.81
N ASN A 377 18.59 -25.91 48.06
CA ASN A 377 17.22 -26.20 48.48
C ASN A 377 16.40 -24.97 48.94
N CYS A 378 16.62 -23.82 48.30
CA CYS A 378 15.81 -22.61 48.49
C CYS A 378 15.20 -22.15 47.17
N THR A 379 13.98 -21.62 47.24
CA THR A 379 13.18 -21.15 46.11
C THR A 379 12.89 -19.65 46.28
N PRO A 380 13.68 -18.76 45.67
CA PRO A 380 13.40 -17.33 45.68
C PRO A 380 12.07 -17.02 45.01
N ILE A 381 11.33 -16.08 45.58
CA ILE A 381 9.97 -15.71 45.14
C ILE A 381 9.89 -14.21 44.94
N SER A 382 9.13 -13.80 43.92
CA SER A 382 8.93 -12.41 43.54
C SER A 382 7.45 -12.07 43.45
N HIS A 383 7.15 -10.78 43.60
CA HIS A 383 5.88 -10.17 43.24
C HIS A 383 6.14 -9.00 42.27
N PRO A 384 5.54 -8.98 41.07
CA PRO A 384 4.73 -10.04 40.47
C PRO A 384 5.50 -11.35 40.29
N MET A 385 4.81 -12.49 40.38
CA MET A 385 5.44 -13.82 40.31
C MET A 385 5.89 -14.13 38.88
N LEU A 386 7.16 -14.53 38.74
CA LEU A 386 7.71 -15.01 37.47
C LEU A 386 7.45 -16.52 37.28
N PRO A 387 7.33 -17.02 36.04
CA PRO A 387 7.48 -18.45 35.75
C PRO A 387 8.92 -18.93 36.05
N PRO A 388 9.17 -20.23 36.24
CA PRO A 388 10.51 -20.75 36.55
C PRO A 388 11.50 -20.51 35.40
N THR A 389 12.69 -19.99 35.71
CA THR A 389 13.74 -19.62 34.74
C THR A 389 15.06 -20.38 34.92
N HIS A 390 15.25 -21.07 36.04
CA HIS A 390 16.50 -21.72 36.45
C HIS A 390 17.03 -22.85 35.53
N GLN A 391 16.18 -23.45 34.69
CA GLN A 391 16.52 -24.51 33.72
C GLN A 391 16.46 -24.05 32.25
N HIS A 392 16.41 -22.73 32.00
CA HIS A 392 16.42 -22.21 30.63
C HIS A 392 17.77 -22.47 29.95
N HIS A 393 17.79 -23.08 28.77
CA HIS A 393 19.02 -23.50 28.04
C HIS A 393 20.03 -22.36 27.75
N MET A 394 19.60 -21.10 27.70
CA MET A 394 20.52 -19.95 27.67
C MET A 394 21.47 -19.87 28.88
N TRP A 395 21.17 -20.56 29.98
CA TRP A 395 22.13 -20.77 31.07
C TRP A 395 23.32 -21.66 30.69
N ASP A 396 23.14 -22.59 29.74
CA ASP A 396 24.23 -23.43 29.23
C ASP A 396 25.24 -22.58 28.43
N ALA A 397 24.73 -21.58 27.69
CA ALA A 397 25.56 -20.59 27.01
C ALA A 397 26.31 -19.64 27.99
N TRP A 398 25.71 -19.33 29.15
CA TRP A 398 26.41 -18.64 30.23
C TRP A 398 27.50 -19.51 30.86
N ASP A 399 27.21 -20.78 31.14
CA ASP A 399 28.17 -21.71 31.75
C ASP A 399 29.39 -21.91 30.85
N MET A 400 29.18 -22.07 29.54
CA MET A 400 30.26 -22.15 28.54
C MET A 400 31.09 -20.85 28.49
N ALA A 401 30.46 -19.67 28.51
CA ALA A 401 31.17 -18.40 28.56
C ALA A 401 31.96 -18.20 29.87
N ALA A 402 31.43 -18.66 30.99
CA ALA A 402 32.09 -18.65 32.29
C ALA A 402 33.30 -19.61 32.32
N GLU A 403 33.18 -20.82 31.77
CA GLU A 403 34.28 -21.79 31.64
C GLU A 403 35.42 -21.25 30.76
N ILE A 404 35.10 -20.68 29.59
CA ILE A 404 36.08 -20.03 28.71
C ILE A 404 36.77 -18.86 29.44
N CYS A 405 36.01 -18.00 30.14
CA CYS A 405 36.58 -16.91 30.95
C CYS A 405 37.53 -17.41 32.05
N LEU A 406 37.14 -18.47 32.77
CA LEU A 406 37.89 -19.01 33.90
C LEU A 406 39.16 -19.74 33.43
N SER A 407 39.12 -20.47 32.31
CA SER A 407 40.28 -21.17 31.74
C SER A 407 41.39 -20.23 31.25
N GLN A 408 41.06 -19.01 30.79
CA GLN A 408 42.06 -17.99 30.46
C GLN A 408 42.72 -17.39 31.72
N LEU A 409 42.03 -17.39 32.86
CA LEU A 409 42.40 -16.62 34.04
C LEU A 409 43.81 -16.93 34.59
N PRO A 410 44.29 -18.19 34.69
CA PRO A 410 45.66 -18.48 35.14
C PRO A 410 46.75 -17.87 34.26
N GLN A 411 46.50 -17.73 32.95
CA GLN A 411 47.51 -17.24 32.00
C GLN A 411 47.83 -15.76 32.23
N PHE A 412 46.80 -14.93 32.48
CA PHE A 412 46.98 -13.50 32.82
C PHE A 412 47.79 -13.27 34.11
N PHE A 413 47.77 -14.21 35.06
CA PHE A 413 48.58 -14.13 36.28
C PHE A 413 50.00 -14.67 36.12
N LEU A 414 50.26 -15.48 35.08
CA LEU A 414 51.58 -15.97 34.73
C LEU A 414 52.34 -14.99 33.84
N ASP A 415 51.66 -14.40 32.85
CA ASP A 415 52.20 -13.32 32.01
C ASP A 415 51.19 -12.16 31.88
N PRO A 416 51.45 -11.00 32.51
CA PRO A 416 50.63 -9.79 32.38
C PRO A 416 50.51 -9.24 30.96
N ASN A 417 51.35 -9.69 30.02
CA ASN A 417 51.29 -9.31 28.60
C ASN A 417 50.35 -10.21 27.77
N THR A 418 49.74 -11.24 28.37
CA THR A 418 48.78 -12.12 27.68
C THR A 418 47.61 -11.30 27.11
N GLU A 419 47.42 -11.33 25.79
CA GLU A 419 46.29 -10.65 25.16
C GLU A 419 44.96 -11.34 25.49
N PHE A 420 43.96 -10.54 25.83
CA PHE A 420 42.60 -11.00 26.09
C PHE A 420 41.92 -11.45 24.79
N GLN A 421 41.44 -12.69 24.77
CA GLN A 421 40.66 -13.24 23.67
C GLN A 421 39.15 -13.07 23.95
N PRO A 422 38.43 -12.23 23.18
CA PRO A 422 36.99 -12.03 23.34
C PRO A 422 36.20 -13.32 23.13
N SER A 423 35.11 -13.49 23.87
CA SER A 423 34.24 -14.65 23.75
C SER A 423 33.53 -14.73 22.39
N SER A 424 33.42 -15.95 21.85
CA SER A 424 32.65 -16.23 20.64
C SER A 424 31.13 -16.04 20.80
N PHE A 425 30.63 -15.94 22.05
CA PHE A 425 29.21 -15.87 22.41
C PHE A 425 28.38 -14.95 21.48
N PHE A 426 28.77 -13.68 21.32
CA PHE A 426 28.00 -12.76 20.47
C PHE A 426 28.03 -13.13 18.98
N THR A 427 29.12 -13.74 18.50
CA THR A 427 29.23 -14.18 17.10
C THR A 427 28.33 -15.38 16.83
N GLU A 428 28.32 -16.36 17.74
CA GLU A 428 27.46 -17.55 17.68
C GLU A 428 25.98 -17.20 17.75
N GLN A 429 25.58 -16.31 18.67
CA GLN A 429 24.19 -15.90 18.82
C GLN A 429 23.69 -15.07 17.62
N LEU A 430 24.55 -14.26 16.99
CA LEU A 430 24.19 -13.62 15.71
C LEU A 430 24.02 -14.64 14.58
N THR A 431 24.84 -15.70 14.54
CA THR A 431 24.67 -16.79 13.56
C THR A 431 23.39 -17.60 13.81
N ALA A 432 23.02 -17.85 15.07
CA ALA A 432 21.75 -18.49 15.40
C ALA A 432 20.54 -17.63 14.99
N PHE A 433 20.63 -16.31 15.16
CA PHE A 433 19.61 -15.37 14.67
C PHE A 433 19.51 -15.37 13.13
N GLU A 434 20.65 -15.44 12.43
CA GLU A 434 20.73 -15.52 10.98
C GLU A 434 20.07 -16.81 10.43
N VAL A 435 20.35 -17.97 11.03
CA VAL A 435 19.69 -19.25 10.71
C VAL A 435 18.18 -19.20 10.95
N TRP A 436 17.75 -18.50 12.02
CA TRP A 436 16.31 -18.28 12.27
C TRP A 436 15.69 -17.40 11.18
N LEU A 437 16.38 -16.37 10.66
CA LEU A 437 15.85 -15.50 9.60
C LEU A 437 15.64 -16.23 8.28
N ASP A 438 16.50 -17.19 7.94
CA ASP A 438 16.40 -17.97 6.70
C ASP A 438 15.18 -18.92 6.68
N HIS A 439 14.62 -19.26 7.86
CA HIS A 439 13.52 -20.23 8.00
C HIS A 439 12.32 -19.69 8.81
N GLY A 440 12.39 -18.45 9.29
CA GLY A 440 11.41 -17.84 10.20
C GLY A 440 10.16 -17.34 9.48
N SER A 441 9.06 -17.20 10.21
CA SER A 441 7.84 -16.56 9.73
C SER A 441 6.97 -16.09 10.89
N GLU A 442 5.97 -15.25 10.62
CA GLU A 442 5.03 -14.73 11.63
C GLU A 442 4.30 -15.85 12.40
N HIS A 443 4.13 -17.02 11.79
CA HIS A 443 3.47 -18.18 12.41
C HIS A 443 4.39 -19.01 13.32
N LYS A 444 5.69 -18.71 13.36
CA LYS A 444 6.67 -19.37 14.24
C LYS A 444 6.89 -18.57 15.52
N LYS A 445 7.51 -19.21 16.52
CA LYS A 445 7.89 -18.51 17.75
C LYS A 445 8.88 -17.36 17.43
N PRO A 446 8.81 -16.24 18.17
CA PRO A 446 9.80 -15.17 18.14
C PRO A 446 11.25 -15.65 18.10
N PRO A 447 12.16 -14.93 17.42
CA PRO A 447 13.59 -15.17 17.51
C PRO A 447 14.06 -14.85 18.92
N GLU A 448 14.55 -15.87 19.62
CA GLU A 448 15.04 -15.76 20.98
C GLU A 448 16.22 -14.81 21.11
N GLN A 449 17.08 -14.74 20.08
CA GLN A 449 18.30 -13.94 20.07
C GLN A 449 18.05 -12.43 19.96
N LEU A 450 16.80 -11.96 19.80
CA LEU A 450 16.49 -10.55 19.57
C LEU A 450 16.97 -9.59 20.69
N PRO A 451 16.91 -9.94 22.00
CA PRO A 451 17.54 -9.14 23.06
C PRO A 451 19.07 -9.16 23.00
N ILE A 452 19.69 -10.24 22.49
CA ILE A 452 21.14 -10.31 22.26
C ILE A 452 21.53 -9.35 21.14
N VAL A 453 20.76 -9.29 20.04
CA VAL A 453 20.95 -8.29 18.97
C VAL A 453 20.92 -6.87 19.54
N LEU A 454 19.94 -6.54 20.40
CA LEU A 454 19.90 -5.27 21.13
C LEU A 454 21.20 -5.01 21.91
N GLN A 455 21.70 -6.00 22.66
CA GLN A 455 22.95 -5.84 23.41
C GLN A 455 24.16 -5.61 22.48
N VAL A 456 24.23 -6.28 21.33
CA VAL A 456 25.31 -6.12 20.36
C VAL A 456 25.36 -4.72 19.76
N LEU A 457 24.21 -4.09 19.47
CA LEU A 457 24.16 -2.72 18.92
C LEU A 457 24.91 -1.70 19.79
N LEU A 458 24.97 -1.93 21.10
CA LEU A 458 25.65 -1.09 22.07
C LEU A 458 27.18 -1.18 21.99
N SER A 459 27.75 -2.19 21.34
CA SER A 459 29.20 -2.33 21.07
C SER A 459 29.53 -1.88 19.65
N GLN A 460 30.81 -1.62 19.37
CA GLN A 460 31.28 -1.32 18.00
C GLN A 460 31.58 -2.60 17.21
N CYS A 461 32.14 -3.63 17.85
CA CYS A 461 32.77 -4.80 17.20
C CYS A 461 31.88 -5.49 16.15
N HIS A 462 30.63 -5.81 16.50
CA HIS A 462 29.70 -6.52 15.61
C HIS A 462 28.49 -5.66 15.20
N ARG A 463 28.57 -4.33 15.35
CA ARG A 463 27.41 -3.45 15.15
C ARG A 463 26.85 -3.54 13.74
N TYR A 464 27.72 -3.52 12.72
CA TYR A 464 27.28 -3.58 11.33
C TYR A 464 26.52 -4.88 11.03
N ARG A 465 27.06 -6.04 11.40
CA ARG A 465 26.37 -7.34 11.26
C ARG A 465 25.03 -7.35 12.01
N ALA A 466 24.99 -6.87 13.25
CA ALA A 466 23.76 -6.80 14.03
C ALA A 466 22.70 -5.86 13.42
N LEU A 467 23.10 -4.72 12.86
CA LEU A 467 22.19 -3.81 12.13
C LEU A 467 21.69 -4.45 10.84
N VAL A 468 22.53 -5.15 10.07
CA VAL A 468 22.13 -5.86 8.85
C VAL A 468 21.12 -6.96 9.15
N LEU A 469 21.37 -7.80 10.16
CA LEU A 469 20.44 -8.85 10.57
C LEU A 469 19.15 -8.27 11.17
N LEU A 470 19.23 -7.16 11.92
CA LEU A 470 18.04 -6.43 12.36
C LEU A 470 17.25 -5.89 11.16
N GLY A 471 17.91 -5.33 10.13
CA GLY A 471 17.26 -4.91 8.90
C GLY A 471 16.51 -6.06 8.23
N ARG A 472 17.18 -7.20 8.01
CA ARG A 472 16.55 -8.43 7.48
C ARG A 472 15.34 -8.86 8.30
N PHE A 473 15.40 -8.75 9.63
CA PHE A 473 14.27 -9.06 10.52
C PHE A 473 13.10 -8.09 10.36
N LEU A 474 13.36 -6.78 10.39
CA LEU A 474 12.33 -5.74 10.24
C LEU A 474 11.65 -5.78 8.85
N ASP A 475 12.35 -6.28 7.83
CA ASP A 475 11.80 -6.46 6.49
C ASP A 475 10.73 -7.56 6.40
N MET A 476 10.69 -8.51 7.34
CA MET A 476 9.68 -9.58 7.38
C MET A 476 8.24 -9.09 7.62
N GLY A 477 8.06 -7.81 7.93
CA GLY A 477 6.76 -7.13 7.99
C GLY A 477 6.47 -6.44 9.34
N PRO A 478 5.29 -5.79 9.45
CA PRO A 478 4.95 -4.93 10.60
C PRO A 478 5.03 -5.63 11.97
N TRP A 479 4.71 -6.93 12.03
CA TRP A 479 4.79 -7.74 13.24
C TRP A 479 6.21 -7.85 13.82
N ALA A 480 7.22 -7.92 12.95
CA ALA A 480 8.64 -7.98 13.33
C ALA A 480 9.13 -6.62 13.86
N VAL A 481 8.64 -5.53 13.28
CA VAL A 481 8.90 -4.17 13.76
C VAL A 481 8.29 -3.94 15.15
N ASP A 482 7.04 -4.32 15.38
CA ASP A 482 6.41 -4.26 16.71
C ASP A 482 7.17 -5.10 17.75
N LEU A 483 7.66 -6.29 17.36
CA LEU A 483 8.48 -7.14 18.24
C LEU A 483 9.82 -6.48 18.60
N ALA A 484 10.53 -5.92 17.62
CA ALA A 484 11.81 -5.23 17.83
C ALA A 484 11.67 -3.99 18.72
N LEU A 485 10.60 -3.21 18.52
CA LEU A 485 10.25 -2.07 19.37
C LEU A 485 9.88 -2.54 20.78
N SER A 486 9.13 -3.65 20.90
CA SER A 486 8.77 -4.29 22.18
C SER A 486 9.96 -4.87 22.95
N VAL A 487 11.09 -5.19 22.31
CA VAL A 487 12.36 -5.53 22.99
C VAL A 487 13.09 -4.30 23.53
N GLY A 488 12.78 -3.11 23.01
CA GLY A 488 13.42 -1.84 23.41
C GLY A 488 14.58 -1.42 22.51
N ILE A 489 14.56 -1.76 21.22
CA ILE A 489 15.57 -1.34 20.24
C ILE A 489 15.54 0.16 19.94
N TYR A 490 14.37 0.81 20.09
CA TYR A 490 14.13 2.21 19.72
C TYR A 490 15.18 3.21 20.25
N PRO A 491 15.52 3.27 21.57
CA PRO A 491 16.48 4.26 22.07
C PRO A 491 17.91 4.04 21.55
N CYS A 492 18.24 2.82 21.12
CA CYS A 492 19.54 2.52 20.54
C CYS A 492 19.65 3.04 19.11
N VAL A 493 18.63 2.82 18.28
CA VAL A 493 18.63 3.27 16.88
C VAL A 493 18.48 4.79 16.74
N VAL A 494 17.77 5.47 17.66
CA VAL A 494 17.77 6.94 17.77
C VAL A 494 19.19 7.45 18.04
N LYS A 495 19.87 6.90 19.05
CA LYS A 495 21.23 7.31 19.41
C LYS A 495 22.24 7.06 18.28
N LEU A 496 22.02 6.04 17.44
CA LEU A 496 22.89 5.75 16.30
C LEU A 496 22.81 6.81 15.19
N LEU A 497 21.75 7.62 15.09
CA LEU A 497 21.69 8.76 14.16
C LEU A 497 22.72 9.86 14.46
N GLN A 498 23.33 9.85 15.64
CA GLN A 498 24.43 10.74 16.01
C GLN A 498 25.80 10.25 15.48
N THR A 499 25.86 9.08 14.83
CA THR A 499 27.11 8.54 14.28
C THR A 499 27.47 9.20 12.95
N THR A 500 28.77 9.45 12.74
CA THR A 500 29.29 9.95 11.45
C THR A 500 29.72 8.83 10.49
N THR A 501 29.84 7.59 11.00
CA THR A 501 30.30 6.39 10.26
C THR A 501 29.49 6.15 8.99
N ILE A 502 30.16 6.26 7.83
CA ILE A 502 29.54 6.18 6.51
C ILE A 502 28.91 4.81 6.25
N GLU A 503 29.61 3.73 6.63
CA GLU A 503 29.16 2.34 6.49
C GLU A 503 27.80 2.03 7.13
N LEU A 504 27.42 2.78 8.18
CA LEU A 504 26.16 2.57 8.89
C LEU A 504 24.98 3.29 8.24
N ARG A 505 25.22 4.22 7.29
CA ARG A 505 24.17 5.11 6.78
C ARG A 505 23.06 4.37 6.05
N GLN A 506 23.42 3.53 5.08
CA GLN A 506 22.47 2.77 4.27
C GLN A 506 21.54 1.90 5.13
N ILE A 507 22.11 1.16 6.09
CA ILE A 507 21.33 0.28 6.96
C ILE A 507 20.50 1.04 8.01
N LEU A 508 20.95 2.21 8.49
CA LEU A 508 20.15 3.05 9.38
C LEU A 508 18.95 3.68 8.66
N VAL A 509 19.11 4.12 7.40
CA VAL A 509 17.99 4.59 6.57
C VAL A 509 16.96 3.47 6.37
N PHE A 510 17.41 2.25 6.07
CA PHE A 510 16.51 1.09 5.93
C PHE A 510 15.75 0.76 7.22
N ILE A 511 16.44 0.71 8.38
CA ILE A 511 15.81 0.46 9.69
C ILE A 511 14.77 1.54 10.03
N TRP A 512 15.09 2.82 9.81
CA TRP A 512 14.17 3.92 10.08
C TRP A 512 12.97 3.95 9.14
N THR A 513 13.15 3.54 7.89
CA THR A 513 12.07 3.32 6.93
C THR A 513 11.06 2.30 7.47
N LYS A 514 11.53 1.14 7.94
CA LYS A 514 10.66 0.10 8.50
C LYS A 514 9.96 0.52 9.81
N ILE A 515 10.64 1.29 10.66
CA ILE A 515 10.03 1.81 11.90
C ILE A 515 8.93 2.83 11.58
N LEU A 516 9.19 3.79 10.70
CA LEU A 516 8.22 4.86 10.36
C LEU A 516 7.06 4.38 9.50
N ALA A 517 7.23 3.30 8.71
CA ALA A 517 6.14 2.63 8.02
C ALA A 517 5.14 1.93 8.98
N LEU A 518 5.51 1.68 10.23
CA LEU A 518 4.62 1.18 11.28
C LEU A 518 4.13 2.30 12.22
N ASP A 519 5.04 3.13 12.74
CA ASP A 519 4.76 4.07 13.83
C ASP A 519 5.24 5.49 13.53
N LYS A 520 4.39 6.24 12.82
CA LYS A 520 4.56 7.68 12.55
C LYS A 520 4.80 8.53 13.81
N SER A 521 4.36 8.12 15.00
CA SER A 521 4.55 8.92 16.23
C SER A 521 6.02 9.17 16.57
N CYS A 522 6.93 8.38 16.01
CA CYS A 522 8.38 8.55 16.14
C CYS A 522 8.90 9.90 15.60
N GLN A 523 8.15 10.61 14.75
CA GLN A 523 8.48 11.94 14.23
C GLN A 523 8.83 12.95 15.35
N VAL A 524 8.15 12.88 16.51
CA VAL A 524 8.34 13.82 17.62
C VAL A 524 9.75 13.71 18.21
N ASP A 525 10.20 12.48 18.42
CA ASP A 525 11.51 12.17 18.98
C ASP A 525 12.63 12.46 17.94
N LEU A 526 12.40 12.13 16.66
CA LEU A 526 13.33 12.44 15.56
C LEU A 526 13.57 13.94 15.37
N VAL A 527 12.53 14.76 15.51
CA VAL A 527 12.68 16.23 15.43
C VAL A 527 13.40 16.77 16.67
N LYS A 528 13.01 16.29 17.87
CA LYS A 528 13.59 16.70 19.15
C LYS A 528 15.09 16.42 19.26
N ASP A 529 15.55 15.25 18.82
CA ASP A 529 16.95 14.84 18.88
C ASP A 529 17.75 15.21 17.60
N ARG A 530 17.17 16.07 16.73
CA ARG A 530 17.75 16.54 15.44
C ARG A 530 18.09 15.44 14.43
N GLY A 531 17.40 14.30 14.49
CA GLY A 531 17.54 13.19 13.56
C GLY A 531 17.16 13.51 12.11
N HIS A 532 16.27 14.48 11.86
CA HIS A 532 15.91 14.93 10.51
C HIS A 532 17.13 15.36 9.68
N ILE A 533 18.10 16.07 10.29
CA ILE A 533 19.34 16.53 9.64
C ILE A 533 20.15 15.34 9.05
N TYR A 534 20.10 14.18 9.70
CA TYR A 534 20.78 12.97 9.22
C TYR A 534 20.24 12.51 7.86
N PHE A 535 18.91 12.51 7.71
CA PHE A 535 18.24 12.05 6.49
C PHE A 535 18.33 13.08 5.36
N ILE A 536 18.28 14.39 5.66
CA ILE A 536 18.52 15.45 4.67
C ILE A 536 19.93 15.31 4.08
N ARG A 537 20.95 15.13 4.93
CA ARG A 537 22.34 14.89 4.49
C ARG A 537 22.55 13.56 3.76
N PHE A 538 21.66 12.60 3.93
CA PHE A 538 21.70 11.34 3.16
C PHE A 538 21.06 11.52 1.79
N LEU A 539 19.92 12.22 1.72
CA LEU A 539 19.25 12.58 0.47
C LEU A 539 20.17 13.40 -0.45
N ASP A 540 20.86 14.39 0.11
CA ASP A 540 21.85 15.25 -0.56
C ASP A 540 23.18 14.52 -0.92
N SER A 541 23.38 13.27 -0.48
CA SER A 541 24.65 12.58 -0.71
C SER A 541 24.75 11.94 -2.10
N SER A 542 25.83 12.24 -2.83
CA SER A 542 26.14 11.72 -4.17
C SER A 542 26.18 10.19 -4.24
N ASP A 543 26.63 9.55 -3.17
CA ASP A 543 27.00 8.13 -3.15
C ASP A 543 25.83 7.18 -2.80
N ALA A 544 24.64 7.73 -2.55
CA ALA A 544 23.44 6.97 -2.23
C ALA A 544 22.70 6.51 -3.50
N PHE A 545 22.37 5.22 -3.58
CA PHE A 545 21.50 4.65 -4.62
C PHE A 545 20.10 5.29 -4.59
N PRO A 546 19.40 5.45 -5.72
CA PRO A 546 18.15 6.23 -5.75
C PRO A 546 17.02 5.58 -4.93
N GLU A 547 16.90 4.24 -4.92
CA GLU A 547 16.09 3.48 -3.96
C GLU A 547 16.27 3.94 -2.49
N GLN A 548 17.52 4.13 -2.07
CA GLN A 548 17.86 4.55 -0.71
C GLN A 548 17.60 6.05 -0.48
N ARG A 549 17.70 6.88 -1.53
CA ARG A 549 17.24 8.27 -1.48
C ARG A 549 15.71 8.35 -1.42
N ALA A 550 14.98 7.45 -2.07
CA ALA A 550 13.53 7.34 -1.96
C ALA A 550 13.11 6.97 -0.52
N MET A 551 13.82 6.05 0.12
CA MET A 551 13.66 5.75 1.55
C MET A 551 13.93 6.99 2.43
N ALA A 552 14.98 7.77 2.15
CA ALA A 552 15.27 9.00 2.90
C ALA A 552 14.19 10.09 2.69
N ALA A 553 13.71 10.27 1.46
CA ALA A 553 12.61 11.17 1.13
C ALA A 553 11.30 10.74 1.80
N PHE A 554 11.00 9.44 1.88
CA PHE A 554 9.90 8.89 2.67
C PHE A 554 10.03 9.21 4.17
N ILE A 555 11.19 8.95 4.77
CA ILE A 555 11.44 9.27 6.19
C ILE A 555 11.17 10.75 6.47
N LEU A 556 11.64 11.64 5.59
CA LEU A 556 11.42 13.08 5.70
C LEU A 556 9.93 13.45 5.50
N ALA A 557 9.26 12.85 4.53
CA ALA A 557 7.83 13.04 4.31
C ALA A 557 6.98 12.61 5.53
N VAL A 558 7.36 11.51 6.23
CA VAL A 558 6.69 11.10 7.49
C VAL A 558 7.04 12.04 8.66
N ILE A 559 8.25 12.60 8.71
CA ILE A 559 8.64 13.56 9.75
C ILE A 559 7.80 14.86 9.68
N VAL A 560 7.42 15.31 8.49
CA VAL A 560 6.68 16.57 8.28
C VAL A 560 5.16 16.40 8.21
N ASP A 561 4.66 15.22 7.83
CA ASP A 561 3.22 14.96 7.60
C ASP A 561 2.33 15.31 8.81
N GLY A 562 1.57 16.41 8.68
CA GLY A 562 0.66 16.91 9.72
C GLY A 562 1.35 17.33 11.03
N TYR A 563 2.65 17.69 10.98
CA TYR A 563 3.42 18.08 12.17
C TYR A 563 4.22 19.36 11.93
N LYS A 564 3.60 20.50 12.30
CA LYS A 564 4.17 21.84 12.05
C LYS A 564 5.62 21.99 12.50
N ARG A 565 5.98 21.51 13.70
CA ARG A 565 7.36 21.58 14.19
C ARG A 565 8.36 20.76 13.37
N GLY A 566 7.89 19.69 12.73
CA GLY A 566 8.66 18.93 11.74
C GLY A 566 8.84 19.72 10.45
N GLN A 567 7.75 20.31 9.92
CA GLN A 567 7.80 21.21 8.76
C GLN A 567 8.79 22.37 9.00
N GLU A 568 8.63 23.12 10.10
CA GLU A 568 9.54 24.20 10.55
C GLU A 568 11.01 23.73 10.57
N SER A 569 11.31 22.61 11.23
CA SER A 569 12.70 22.12 11.37
C SER A 569 13.32 21.63 10.06
N CYS A 570 12.50 21.07 9.15
CA CYS A 570 12.96 20.62 7.83
C CYS A 570 13.11 21.79 6.84
N LEU A 571 12.30 22.83 6.99
CA LEU A 571 12.37 24.08 6.23
C LEU A 571 13.64 24.86 6.60
N GLU A 572 13.93 25.04 7.90
CA GLU A 572 15.21 25.60 8.41
C GLU A 572 16.45 24.84 7.91
N ALA A 573 16.29 23.56 7.55
CA ALA A 573 17.34 22.70 7.03
C ALA A 573 17.38 22.64 5.48
N ASN A 574 16.72 23.58 4.79
CA ASN A 574 16.69 23.75 3.33
C ASN A 574 16.16 22.53 2.54
N LEU A 575 15.20 21.78 3.09
CA LEU A 575 14.64 20.59 2.42
C LEU A 575 14.01 20.89 1.05
N ILE A 576 13.40 22.06 0.87
CA ILE A 576 12.84 22.48 -0.44
C ILE A 576 13.95 22.49 -1.51
N ALA A 577 15.05 23.17 -1.26
CA ALA A 577 16.17 23.29 -2.21
C ALA A 577 16.82 21.93 -2.53
N VAL A 578 16.97 21.06 -1.52
CA VAL A 578 17.51 19.70 -1.72
C VAL A 578 16.56 18.87 -2.61
N CYS A 579 15.26 18.92 -2.36
CA CYS A 579 14.28 18.17 -3.17
C CYS A 579 14.15 18.70 -4.60
N LEU A 580 14.10 20.03 -4.79
CA LEU A 580 14.01 20.65 -6.11
C LEU A 580 15.29 20.44 -6.93
N GLY A 581 16.48 20.56 -6.32
CA GLY A 581 17.75 20.31 -7.00
C GLY A 581 17.88 18.88 -7.55
N HIS A 582 17.29 17.88 -6.87
CA HIS A 582 17.16 16.54 -7.43
C HIS A 582 16.16 16.48 -8.60
N LEU A 583 14.99 17.12 -8.50
CA LEU A 583 14.02 17.15 -9.61
C LEU A 583 14.64 17.78 -10.87
N GLU A 584 15.31 18.93 -10.74
CA GLU A 584 16.02 19.61 -11.83
C GLU A 584 17.11 18.75 -12.45
N ALA A 585 18.02 18.20 -11.64
CA ALA A 585 19.10 17.35 -12.12
C ALA A 585 18.59 16.14 -12.91
N THR A 586 17.45 15.57 -12.50
CA THR A 586 16.88 14.40 -13.17
C THR A 586 16.19 14.67 -14.51
N GLN A 587 15.85 15.93 -14.82
CA GLN A 587 15.35 16.31 -16.16
C GLN A 587 16.48 16.32 -17.21
N LEU A 588 17.74 16.37 -16.78
CA LEU A 588 18.93 16.41 -17.64
C LEU A 588 19.63 15.04 -17.79
N CYS A 589 19.17 14.01 -17.08
CA CYS A 589 19.78 12.68 -17.09
C CYS A 589 19.07 11.71 -18.05
N ASP A 590 19.88 10.99 -18.83
CA ASP A 590 19.47 9.83 -19.61
C ASP A 590 20.43 8.68 -19.22
N PRO A 591 19.96 7.53 -18.67
CA PRO A 591 18.57 7.11 -18.51
C PRO A 591 17.76 7.95 -17.51
N PRO A 592 16.42 7.97 -17.64
CA PRO A 592 15.54 8.68 -16.72
C PRO A 592 15.68 8.14 -15.28
N PRO A 593 15.42 9.00 -14.27
CA PRO A 593 15.57 8.67 -12.87
C PRO A 593 14.63 7.58 -12.38
N GLU A 594 14.98 6.99 -11.24
CA GLU A 594 14.18 5.95 -10.63
C GLU A 594 12.78 6.48 -10.22
N PRO A 595 11.68 5.83 -10.63
CA PRO A 595 10.33 6.43 -10.50
C PRO A 595 9.89 6.60 -9.05
N LEU A 596 10.27 5.66 -8.19
CA LEU A 596 9.98 5.68 -6.76
C LEU A 596 10.65 6.90 -6.10
N PHE A 597 11.84 7.29 -6.55
CA PHE A 597 12.53 8.47 -6.02
C PHE A 597 11.80 9.76 -6.37
N LEU A 598 11.42 9.96 -7.64
CA LEU A 598 10.61 11.11 -8.06
C LEU A 598 9.27 11.20 -7.31
N GLN A 599 8.56 10.08 -7.19
CA GLN A 599 7.31 10.00 -6.43
C GLN A 599 7.49 10.50 -5.00
N TRP A 600 8.55 10.05 -4.30
CA TRP A 600 8.80 10.46 -2.92
C TRP A 600 9.35 11.88 -2.76
N LEU A 601 10.05 12.44 -3.75
CA LEU A 601 10.38 13.87 -3.77
C LEU A 601 9.11 14.72 -3.82
N CYS A 602 8.18 14.43 -4.75
CA CYS A 602 6.90 15.14 -4.86
C CYS A 602 6.05 15.00 -3.58
N LEU A 603 5.94 13.78 -3.02
CA LEU A 603 5.19 13.56 -1.77
C LEU A 603 5.82 14.27 -0.56
N CYS A 604 7.15 14.31 -0.47
CA CYS A 604 7.88 15.00 0.59
C CYS A 604 7.66 16.52 0.52
N LEU A 605 7.79 17.11 -0.67
CA LEU A 605 7.51 18.51 -0.93
C LEU A 605 6.05 18.87 -0.62
N GLY A 606 5.09 18.11 -1.15
CA GLY A 606 3.67 18.32 -0.90
C GLY A 606 3.32 18.28 0.60
N LYS A 607 3.92 17.38 1.38
CA LYS A 607 3.74 17.30 2.83
C LYS A 607 4.48 18.38 3.63
N LEU A 608 5.55 18.95 3.09
CA LEU A 608 6.30 20.03 3.74
C LEU A 608 5.50 21.34 3.75
N TRP A 609 4.78 21.64 2.67
CA TRP A 609 3.95 22.85 2.54
C TRP A 609 2.44 22.64 2.72
N GLU A 610 1.97 21.39 2.92
CA GLU A 610 0.56 21.10 3.23
C GLU A 610 0.09 21.94 4.43
N ASP A 611 -0.84 22.85 4.15
CA ASP A 611 -1.46 23.79 5.08
C ASP A 611 -0.45 24.67 5.87
N TYR A 612 0.72 24.99 5.26
CA TYR A 612 1.77 25.82 5.86
C TYR A 612 2.29 26.92 4.92
N LEU A 613 1.78 28.14 5.10
CA LEU A 613 1.99 29.30 4.22
C LEU A 613 3.47 29.66 3.98
N GLU A 614 4.32 29.69 5.01
CA GLU A 614 5.74 30.06 4.86
C GLU A 614 6.49 29.10 3.89
N ALA A 615 6.16 27.80 3.93
CA ALA A 615 6.71 26.80 3.01
C ALA A 615 6.07 26.87 1.61
N GLN A 616 4.81 27.31 1.51
CA GLN A 616 4.17 27.58 0.21
C GLN A 616 4.84 28.77 -0.50
N ILE A 617 5.09 29.88 0.21
CA ILE A 617 5.79 31.06 -0.31
C ILE A 617 7.19 30.69 -0.82
N MET A 618 8.02 30.04 0.01
CA MET A 618 9.35 29.57 -0.43
C MET A 618 9.28 28.56 -1.58
N GLY A 619 8.22 27.75 -1.67
CA GLY A 619 8.00 26.87 -2.81
C GLY A 619 7.69 27.63 -4.11
N ARG A 620 6.91 28.71 -4.03
CA ARG A 620 6.60 29.62 -5.15
C ARG A 620 7.86 30.36 -5.61
N GLU A 621 8.59 30.99 -4.68
CA GLU A 621 9.86 31.70 -4.95
C GLU A 621 10.95 30.79 -5.57
N ALA A 622 10.96 29.50 -5.22
CA ALA A 622 11.89 28.51 -5.77
C ALA A 622 11.42 27.85 -7.08
N ASN A 623 10.40 28.40 -7.77
CA ASN A 623 9.83 27.86 -9.01
C ASN A 623 9.41 26.38 -8.91
N ALA A 624 8.93 25.93 -7.75
CA ALA A 624 8.55 24.53 -7.53
C ALA A 624 7.43 24.07 -8.48
N SER A 625 6.53 24.98 -8.87
CA SER A 625 5.44 24.70 -9.83
C SER A 625 5.98 24.26 -11.18
N GLU A 626 6.92 24.99 -11.78
CA GLU A 626 7.52 24.64 -13.08
C GLU A 626 8.25 23.29 -13.03
N ASN A 627 9.04 23.07 -11.98
CA ASN A 627 9.76 21.82 -11.76
C ASN A 627 8.83 20.61 -11.57
N LEU A 628 7.73 20.76 -10.84
CA LEU A 628 6.71 19.72 -10.67
C LEU A 628 5.91 19.48 -11.97
N ILE A 629 5.67 20.53 -12.77
CA ILE A 629 4.96 20.43 -14.06
C ILE A 629 5.85 19.77 -15.13
N ALA A 630 7.14 20.08 -15.19
CA ALA A 630 8.12 19.33 -16.00
C ALA A 630 8.22 17.86 -15.55
N GLY A 631 7.97 17.60 -14.26
CA GLY A 631 7.86 16.28 -13.65
C GLY A 631 6.66 15.42 -14.08
N HIS A 632 5.82 15.84 -15.03
CA HIS A 632 4.77 15.01 -15.65
C HIS A 632 5.35 13.90 -16.58
N THR A 633 6.22 13.07 -16.01
CA THR A 633 6.83 11.91 -16.65
C THR A 633 5.80 10.89 -17.15
N ASN A 634 6.26 9.96 -17.99
CA ASN A 634 5.47 8.82 -18.51
C ASN A 634 4.91 7.86 -17.42
N LEU A 635 5.13 8.13 -16.14
CA LEU A 635 4.88 7.20 -15.04
C LEU A 635 3.82 7.71 -14.08
N LEU A 636 2.79 6.89 -13.93
CA LEU A 636 1.50 7.20 -13.33
C LEU A 636 1.58 7.63 -11.85
N GLN A 637 2.39 6.97 -11.04
CA GLN A 637 2.54 7.27 -9.61
C GLN A 637 3.23 8.64 -9.41
N VAL A 638 4.20 8.98 -10.27
CA VAL A 638 4.89 10.28 -10.26
C VAL A 638 3.90 11.40 -10.62
N ARG A 639 3.06 11.19 -11.65
CA ARG A 639 2.00 12.14 -12.03
C ARG A 639 0.99 12.38 -10.90
N ALA A 640 0.52 11.33 -10.22
CA ALA A 640 -0.37 11.47 -9.07
C ALA A 640 0.30 12.22 -7.89
N ALA A 641 1.58 11.95 -7.62
CA ALA A 641 2.34 12.64 -6.58
C ALA A 641 2.63 14.11 -6.91
N ALA A 642 2.92 14.43 -8.18
CA ALA A 642 3.10 15.80 -8.66
C ALA A 642 1.79 16.60 -8.56
N VAL A 643 0.65 16.01 -8.95
CA VAL A 643 -0.69 16.61 -8.78
C VAL A 643 -1.01 16.89 -7.31
N PHE A 644 -0.64 15.99 -6.38
CA PHE A 644 -0.77 16.23 -4.95
C PHE A 644 0.11 17.40 -4.47
N ALA A 645 1.37 17.46 -4.90
CA ALA A 645 2.31 18.53 -4.54
C ALA A 645 1.85 19.91 -5.07
N LEU A 646 1.39 19.96 -6.32
CA LEU A 646 0.80 21.16 -6.92
C LEU A 646 -0.51 21.58 -6.23
N GLY A 647 -1.41 20.63 -5.96
CA GLY A 647 -2.69 20.88 -5.30
C GLY A 647 -2.56 21.35 -3.85
N THR A 648 -1.46 21.02 -3.16
CA THR A 648 -1.14 21.50 -1.81
C THR A 648 -0.46 22.88 -1.80
N LEU A 649 0.06 23.35 -2.95
CA LEU A 649 0.66 24.69 -3.11
C LEU A 649 -0.40 25.79 -3.37
N LEU A 650 -1.63 25.40 -3.72
CA LEU A 650 -2.81 26.27 -3.82
C LEU A 650 -3.32 26.70 -2.44
N ASP A 651 -3.74 27.96 -2.32
CA ASP A 651 -4.37 28.46 -1.10
C ASP A 651 -5.79 27.88 -0.89
N VAL A 652 -6.18 27.79 0.38
CA VAL A 652 -7.48 27.30 0.86
C VAL A 652 -8.22 28.41 1.62
N GLY A 653 -7.86 29.67 1.39
CA GLY A 653 -8.39 30.83 2.09
C GLY A 653 -8.06 30.78 3.58
N PHE A 654 -6.86 31.21 3.95
CA PHE A 654 -6.57 31.48 5.36
C PHE A 654 -7.47 32.59 5.91
N ASP A 655 -7.79 32.53 7.21
CA ASP A 655 -8.74 33.44 7.87
C ASP A 655 -8.28 34.90 7.76
N SER A 656 -8.80 35.63 6.77
CA SER A 656 -8.76 37.10 6.65
C SER A 656 -9.59 37.82 7.74
N GLY A 657 -9.83 37.15 8.87
CA GLY A 657 -10.69 37.57 9.97
C GLY A 657 -9.94 38.14 11.20
N LYS A 658 -8.61 38.31 11.16
CA LYS A 658 -7.85 38.90 12.27
C LYS A 658 -6.68 39.78 11.83
N GLY A 659 -6.83 41.08 12.11
CA GLY A 659 -5.72 42.02 12.21
C GLY A 659 -5.53 42.86 10.95
N VAL A 660 -5.94 44.12 11.06
CA VAL A 660 -5.65 45.16 10.06
C VAL A 660 -4.14 45.42 10.01
N CYS A 661 -3.50 44.88 8.99
CA CYS A 661 -2.30 45.40 8.37
C CYS A 661 -2.56 45.40 6.86
N ASP A 662 -2.31 46.54 6.20
CA ASP A 662 -2.34 46.61 4.74
C ASP A 662 -1.08 45.92 4.21
N GLU A 663 -1.18 44.61 3.93
CA GLU A 663 -0.15 43.85 3.23
C GLU A 663 -0.57 43.71 1.76
N GLU A 664 0.33 44.11 0.86
CA GLU A 664 0.12 44.14 -0.58
C GLU A 664 -0.03 42.70 -1.08
N PHE A 665 -1.23 42.30 -1.53
CA PHE A 665 -1.41 41.03 -2.23
C PHE A 665 -0.74 41.12 -3.61
N ASP A 666 0.41 40.48 -3.75
CA ASP A 666 1.22 40.51 -4.97
C ASP A 666 0.47 39.90 -6.18
N ASP A 667 0.57 40.59 -7.33
CA ASP A 667 0.06 40.09 -8.61
C ASP A 667 0.69 38.71 -8.98
N ASP A 668 1.90 38.44 -8.49
CA ASP A 668 2.65 37.20 -8.72
C ASP A 668 1.99 35.94 -8.12
N GLU A 669 1.26 36.05 -7.00
CA GLU A 669 0.56 34.90 -6.42
C GLU A 669 -0.51 34.36 -7.37
N ASN A 670 -1.29 35.27 -7.97
CA ASN A 670 -2.34 34.92 -8.92
C ASN A 670 -1.77 34.27 -10.17
N ILE A 671 -0.59 34.70 -10.65
CA ILE A 671 0.09 34.12 -11.81
C ILE A 671 0.48 32.67 -11.54
N VAL A 672 1.02 32.36 -10.36
CA VAL A 672 1.42 30.98 -10.02
C VAL A 672 0.20 30.08 -9.85
N GLU A 673 -0.88 30.53 -9.22
CA GLU A 673 -2.13 29.75 -9.17
C GLU A 673 -2.73 29.53 -10.56
N ASP A 674 -2.67 30.53 -11.46
CA ASP A 674 -3.09 30.44 -12.87
C ASP A 674 -2.34 29.33 -13.63
N ILE A 675 -1.03 29.18 -13.40
CA ILE A 675 -0.20 28.14 -14.01
C ILE A 675 -0.56 26.76 -13.44
N ILE A 676 -0.69 26.66 -12.11
CA ILE A 676 -1.04 25.40 -11.43
C ILE A 676 -2.41 24.91 -11.93
N ILE A 677 -3.46 25.75 -11.89
CA ILE A 677 -4.80 25.32 -12.26
C ILE A 677 -4.90 24.89 -13.72
N LYS A 678 -4.20 25.57 -14.65
CA LYS A 678 -4.14 25.14 -16.07
C LYS A 678 -3.53 23.74 -16.20
N SER A 679 -2.38 23.50 -15.55
CA SER A 679 -1.72 22.19 -15.59
C SER A 679 -2.59 21.06 -15.00
N LEU A 680 -3.35 21.35 -13.94
CA LEU A 680 -4.29 20.39 -13.35
C LEU A 680 -5.48 20.10 -14.28
N LEU A 681 -5.96 21.10 -15.04
CA LEU A 681 -7.08 20.94 -15.97
C LEU A 681 -6.73 20.04 -17.17
N ASP A 682 -5.50 20.11 -17.67
CA ASP A 682 -5.00 19.23 -18.75
C ASP A 682 -4.97 17.74 -18.35
N VAL A 683 -4.84 17.46 -17.04
CA VAL A 683 -4.74 16.11 -16.47
C VAL A 683 -6.09 15.54 -15.98
N VAL A 684 -7.18 16.33 -16.05
CA VAL A 684 -8.55 15.89 -15.68
C VAL A 684 -8.99 14.62 -16.42
N SER A 685 -8.46 14.40 -17.63
CA SER A 685 -8.86 13.31 -18.51
C SER A 685 -7.88 12.13 -18.55
N ASP A 686 -7.10 11.94 -17.48
CA ASP A 686 -6.14 10.84 -17.36
C ASP A 686 -6.76 9.45 -17.60
N GLY A 687 -5.98 8.50 -18.11
CA GLY A 687 -6.42 7.10 -18.07
C GLY A 687 -6.49 6.61 -16.62
N SER A 688 -5.55 7.02 -15.78
CA SER A 688 -5.45 6.56 -14.39
C SER A 688 -6.55 7.11 -13.47
N PRO A 689 -7.29 6.23 -12.76
CA PRO A 689 -8.17 6.64 -11.67
C PRO A 689 -7.42 7.25 -10.49
N LEU A 690 -6.15 6.87 -10.28
CA LEU A 690 -5.33 7.37 -9.17
C LEU A 690 -4.99 8.85 -9.39
N VAL A 691 -4.55 9.21 -10.60
CA VAL A 691 -4.25 10.61 -10.96
C VAL A 691 -5.52 11.47 -10.90
N ARG A 692 -6.63 11.02 -11.52
CA ARG A 692 -7.91 11.75 -11.49
C ARG A 692 -8.50 11.92 -10.09
N THR A 693 -8.20 11.02 -9.15
CA THR A 693 -8.57 11.17 -7.73
C THR A 693 -7.84 12.36 -7.11
N GLU A 694 -6.54 12.48 -7.32
CA GLU A 694 -5.75 13.61 -6.80
C GLU A 694 -6.10 14.93 -7.52
N VAL A 695 -6.41 14.91 -8.83
CA VAL A 695 -6.92 16.09 -9.55
C VAL A 695 -8.26 16.55 -8.96
N ALA A 696 -9.16 15.63 -8.62
CA ALA A 696 -10.42 15.98 -7.96
C ALA A 696 -10.22 16.58 -6.56
N VAL A 697 -9.19 16.15 -5.82
CA VAL A 697 -8.81 16.73 -4.52
C VAL A 697 -8.19 18.12 -4.68
N ALA A 698 -7.28 18.31 -5.64
CA ALA A 698 -6.69 19.61 -5.94
C ALA A 698 -7.74 20.63 -6.42
N LEU A 699 -8.66 20.23 -7.31
CA LEU A 699 -9.81 21.03 -7.72
C LEU A 699 -10.75 21.35 -6.55
N ALA A 700 -10.86 20.50 -5.53
CA ALA A 700 -11.63 20.80 -4.33
C ALA A 700 -10.98 21.88 -3.45
N ARG A 701 -9.63 21.88 -3.35
CA ARG A 701 -8.88 22.94 -2.65
C ARG A 701 -9.05 24.29 -3.38
N PHE A 702 -8.81 24.32 -4.69
CA PHE A 702 -9.08 25.49 -5.54
C PHE A 702 -10.53 25.99 -5.43
N ALA A 703 -11.50 25.07 -5.48
CA ALA A 703 -12.92 25.40 -5.38
C ALA A 703 -13.35 25.98 -4.03
N PHE A 704 -12.56 25.74 -2.97
CA PHE A 704 -12.80 26.29 -1.65
C PHE A 704 -12.30 27.73 -1.54
N GLY A 705 -11.10 28.02 -2.04
CA GLY A 705 -10.57 29.39 -2.15
C GLY A 705 -11.42 30.27 -3.06
N HIS A 706 -11.72 29.82 -4.28
CA HIS A 706 -12.44 30.60 -5.30
C HIS A 706 -13.95 30.36 -5.35
N LYS A 707 -14.55 29.93 -4.22
CA LYS A 707 -15.96 29.52 -4.09
C LYS A 707 -16.96 30.53 -4.67
N GLN A 708 -16.73 31.82 -4.51
CA GLN A 708 -17.64 32.88 -5.00
C GLN A 708 -17.63 32.99 -6.53
N HIS A 709 -16.46 33.00 -7.16
CA HIS A 709 -16.33 33.12 -8.62
C HIS A 709 -16.87 31.88 -9.35
N LEU A 710 -16.49 30.69 -8.89
CA LEU A 710 -16.96 29.42 -9.46
C LEU A 710 -18.48 29.26 -9.37
N LYS A 711 -19.10 29.72 -8.27
CA LYS A 711 -20.56 29.72 -8.13
C LYS A 711 -21.23 30.64 -9.15
N SER A 712 -20.72 31.87 -9.33
CA SER A 712 -21.23 32.82 -10.33
C SER A 712 -21.16 32.25 -11.76
N VAL A 713 -20.05 31.57 -12.10
CA VAL A 713 -19.88 30.93 -13.40
C VAL A 713 -20.82 29.73 -13.57
N ALA A 714 -20.97 28.88 -12.54
CA ALA A 714 -21.90 27.76 -12.58
C ALA A 714 -23.37 28.20 -12.72
N ASP A 715 -23.80 29.26 -12.03
CA ASP A 715 -25.14 29.84 -12.17
C ASP A 715 -25.41 30.37 -13.59
N SER A 716 -24.36 30.77 -14.33
CA SER A 716 -24.45 31.11 -15.75
C SER A 716 -24.59 29.88 -16.65
N TYR A 717 -23.92 28.78 -16.31
CA TYR A 717 -23.93 27.51 -17.06
C TYR A 717 -25.26 26.76 -16.92
N TRP A 718 -25.95 26.91 -15.79
CA TRP A 718 -27.22 26.21 -15.51
C TRP A 718 -28.48 26.94 -15.99
N LYS A 719 -28.38 28.20 -16.41
CA LYS A 719 -29.54 28.93 -16.97
C LYS A 719 -29.87 28.35 -18.35
N PRO A 720 -31.05 27.75 -18.56
CA PRO A 720 -31.42 27.24 -19.88
C PRO A 720 -31.47 28.41 -20.88
N GLN A 721 -30.87 28.23 -22.06
CA GLN A 721 -30.88 29.22 -23.14
C GLN A 721 -32.30 29.39 -23.75
N ASN A 722 -33.18 30.07 -23.02
CA ASN A 722 -34.52 30.47 -23.47
C ASN A 722 -34.54 31.90 -24.04
N SER A 723 -33.39 32.54 -24.25
CA SER A 723 -33.25 33.96 -24.65
C SER A 723 -32.95 34.19 -26.14
N LEU A 724 -33.10 33.18 -27.01
CA LEU A 724 -32.93 33.31 -28.48
C LEU A 724 -34.21 33.05 -29.29
N ARG A 725 -35.37 33.50 -28.79
CA ARG A 725 -36.62 33.61 -29.57
C ARG A 725 -37.52 34.79 -29.15
N THR A 726 -37.06 36.03 -29.36
CA THR A 726 -37.94 37.21 -29.60
C THR A 726 -37.11 38.46 -29.95
N SER A 727 -36.78 38.62 -31.23
CA SER A 727 -36.28 39.89 -31.78
C SER A 727 -36.65 40.01 -33.27
N LEU A 728 -37.93 40.29 -33.53
CA LEU A 728 -38.46 40.66 -34.85
C LEU A 728 -38.99 42.10 -34.78
N PRO A 729 -38.36 43.07 -35.47
CA PRO A 729 -38.97 44.38 -35.71
C PRO A 729 -40.16 44.22 -36.67
N SER A 730 -41.30 44.80 -36.28
CA SER A 730 -42.55 44.74 -37.03
C SER A 730 -42.51 45.51 -38.35
N MET A 731 -43.00 44.89 -39.43
CA MET A 731 -43.82 45.59 -40.45
C MET A 731 -44.96 44.71 -40.97
N ALA A 732 -46.15 44.97 -40.43
CA ALA A 732 -47.50 44.68 -40.95
C ALA A 732 -47.57 44.46 -42.48
N LYS A 733 -48.06 43.33 -43.02
CA LYS A 733 -49.49 42.91 -43.21
C LYS A 733 -49.51 41.59 -44.05
N PHE A 734 -50.58 40.82 -44.26
CA PHE A 734 -52.04 40.93 -43.97
C PHE A 734 -52.62 39.51 -43.65
N HIS A 735 -53.95 39.37 -43.65
CA HIS A 735 -54.80 38.16 -43.62
C HIS A 735 -54.54 37.11 -44.76
N ASP A 736 -55.00 35.84 -44.73
CA ASP A 736 -56.03 35.22 -43.87
C ASP A 736 -55.92 33.68 -43.64
N SER A 737 -56.64 33.21 -42.60
CA SER A 737 -57.20 31.87 -42.26
C SER A 737 -56.77 30.55 -42.97
N GLY A 738 -56.55 29.45 -42.20
CA GLY A 738 -56.45 28.10 -42.79
C GLY A 738 -56.20 26.83 -41.92
N THR A 739 -56.92 26.63 -40.81
CA THR A 739 -57.18 25.30 -40.14
C THR A 739 -56.04 24.35 -39.69
N SER A 740 -55.97 24.19 -38.36
CA SER A 740 -55.46 23.07 -37.53
C SER A 740 -55.80 21.63 -37.98
N ILE A 741 -54.97 20.64 -37.61
CA ILE A 741 -55.36 19.46 -36.79
C ILE A 741 -54.11 18.70 -36.25
N VAL A 742 -54.25 18.16 -35.03
CA VAL A 742 -53.29 17.34 -34.26
C VAL A 742 -53.75 15.87 -34.27
N ALA A 743 -52.85 14.88 -34.34
CA ALA A 743 -52.87 13.63 -33.50
C ALA A 743 -51.98 12.46 -34.03
N SER A 744 -51.11 11.98 -33.13
CA SER A 744 -50.74 10.57 -32.81
C SER A 744 -50.80 9.41 -33.83
N SER A 745 -49.67 8.70 -33.93
CA SER A 745 -49.47 7.21 -33.99
C SER A 745 -50.48 6.33 -34.75
N ASP A 746 -50.02 5.55 -35.75
CA ASP A 746 -49.55 4.16 -35.51
C ASP A 746 -48.94 3.45 -36.74
N MET A 747 -48.21 2.38 -36.48
CA MET A 747 -47.91 1.17 -37.29
C MET A 747 -48.24 1.11 -38.81
N GLY A 748 -47.28 0.61 -39.59
CA GLY A 748 -47.60 -0.43 -40.60
C GLY A 748 -47.23 -0.19 -42.07
N SER A 749 -46.14 -0.81 -42.50
CA SER A 749 -45.79 -1.26 -43.86
C SER A 749 -46.93 -1.39 -44.89
N LEU A 750 -46.73 -0.88 -46.12
CA LEU A 750 -46.52 -1.72 -47.31
C LEU A 750 -46.32 -0.92 -48.63
N THR A 751 -45.33 -1.40 -49.39
CA THR A 751 -45.05 -1.27 -50.84
C THR A 751 -46.15 -0.77 -51.81
N ARG A 752 -45.78 0.03 -52.84
CA ARG A 752 -45.50 -0.44 -54.24
C ARG A 752 -45.72 0.62 -55.35
N ALA A 753 -44.73 0.75 -56.26
CA ALA A 753 -44.81 1.31 -57.65
C ALA A 753 -45.22 2.79 -57.84
N SER A 754 -44.86 3.52 -58.91
CA SER A 754 -43.84 3.38 -59.98
C SER A 754 -43.59 4.79 -60.60
N PRO A 755 -42.56 4.98 -61.47
CA PRO A 755 -42.09 6.31 -61.88
C PRO A 755 -42.75 6.88 -63.15
N ASP A 756 -42.61 8.19 -63.36
CA ASP A 756 -42.09 8.85 -64.59
C ASP A 756 -42.53 10.32 -64.72
N SER A 757 -41.57 11.25 -64.88
CA SER A 757 -41.59 12.43 -65.79
C SER A 757 -40.63 13.57 -65.39
N GLN A 758 -39.56 13.75 -66.18
CA GLN A 758 -38.94 15.05 -66.49
C GLN A 758 -39.76 15.71 -67.66
N PRO A 759 -39.63 17.02 -68.06
CA PRO A 759 -38.36 17.76 -68.14
C PRO A 759 -38.32 19.33 -68.09
N VAL A 760 -37.08 19.87 -67.97
CA VAL A 760 -36.48 21.01 -68.73
C VAL A 760 -36.79 22.52 -68.47
N ALA A 761 -35.66 23.25 -68.27
CA ALA A 761 -35.26 24.64 -68.63
C ALA A 761 -35.86 25.92 -67.99
N ARG A 762 -34.95 26.75 -67.43
CA ARG A 762 -34.53 28.03 -68.07
C ARG A 762 -33.16 28.54 -67.59
N GLU A 763 -32.57 29.50 -68.31
CA GLU A 763 -31.12 29.76 -68.42
C GLU A 763 -30.59 30.98 -67.61
N GLY A 764 -29.26 31.02 -67.41
CA GLY A 764 -28.50 32.23 -66.98
C GLY A 764 -26.98 32.00 -66.93
N ARG A 765 -26.23 32.52 -67.93
CA ARG A 765 -24.73 32.53 -67.99
C ARG A 765 -24.19 33.74 -67.19
N ILE A 766 -22.92 33.89 -66.78
CA ILE A 766 -21.64 33.95 -67.55
C ILE A 766 -20.42 33.78 -66.60
N SER A 767 -19.41 33.05 -67.09
CA SER A 767 -17.92 33.06 -66.98
C SER A 767 -17.17 34.15 -66.13
N SER A 768 -15.87 34.05 -65.76
CA SER A 768 -14.71 33.23 -66.21
C SER A 768 -13.48 33.25 -65.24
N SER A 769 -12.70 32.15 -65.18
CA SER A 769 -11.22 31.95 -65.01
C SER A 769 -10.29 33.10 -64.50
N LEU A 770 -9.21 32.86 -63.72
CA LEU A 770 -7.92 32.24 -64.14
C LEU A 770 -6.99 31.81 -62.95
N GLN A 771 -5.82 31.23 -63.28
CA GLN A 771 -4.87 30.48 -62.41
C GLN A 771 -3.71 31.32 -61.79
N GLU A 772 -3.07 30.78 -60.71
CA GLU A 772 -1.60 30.61 -60.37
C GLU A 772 -0.51 31.51 -61.03
N PRO A 773 0.75 31.70 -60.49
CA PRO A 773 1.45 30.92 -59.44
C PRO A 773 2.39 31.64 -58.41
N PHE A 774 2.81 30.91 -57.38
CA PHE A 774 4.10 30.85 -56.62
C PHE A 774 5.00 32.05 -56.18
N SER A 775 5.46 31.90 -54.91
CA SER A 775 6.80 32.20 -54.33
C SER A 775 7.25 33.61 -53.86
N GLY A 776 7.57 33.72 -52.55
CA GLY A 776 8.93 34.15 -52.13
C GLY A 776 9.13 35.32 -51.15
N LEU A 777 9.41 34.98 -49.87
CA LEU A 777 10.28 35.67 -48.88
C LEU A 777 9.99 37.09 -48.31
N MET A 778 9.94 37.09 -46.96
CA MET A 778 10.66 37.96 -45.98
C MET A 778 10.20 39.39 -45.59
N GLN A 779 10.10 39.55 -44.25
CA GLN A 779 10.42 40.71 -43.39
C GLN A 779 9.51 41.96 -43.39
N GLY A 780 8.98 42.31 -42.20
CA GLY A 780 8.52 43.67 -41.86
C GLY A 780 7.29 43.77 -40.95
N SER A 781 7.50 43.90 -39.63
CA SER A 781 6.55 44.51 -38.67
C SER A 781 6.61 46.07 -38.80
N PRO A 782 5.77 46.94 -38.17
CA PRO A 782 4.82 46.69 -37.06
C PRO A 782 3.49 47.51 -37.00
N LEU A 783 2.67 47.19 -35.98
CA LEU A 783 1.84 48.06 -35.10
C LEU A 783 0.72 49.02 -35.61
N ALA A 784 -0.46 48.81 -34.97
CA ALA A 784 -1.35 49.79 -34.30
C ALA A 784 -2.47 50.56 -35.07
N ASP A 785 -3.66 50.52 -34.43
CA ASP A 785 -4.81 51.45 -34.35
C ASP A 785 -5.48 51.95 -35.67
N ASP A 786 -6.80 52.12 -35.82
CA ASP A 786 -7.86 52.45 -34.85
C ASP A 786 -9.27 52.33 -35.52
N SER A 787 -10.35 52.33 -34.71
CA SER A 787 -11.75 52.67 -35.08
C SER A 787 -12.52 51.73 -36.06
N SER A 788 -13.86 51.67 -36.12
CA SER A 788 -14.97 51.89 -35.17
C SER A 788 -16.30 51.47 -35.86
N LEU A 789 -17.45 51.59 -35.17
CA LEU A 789 -18.81 51.97 -35.67
C LEU A 789 -20.00 51.11 -35.16
N HIS A 790 -20.81 51.73 -34.28
CA HIS A 790 -22.29 51.57 -34.11
C HIS A 790 -22.89 50.21 -33.64
N SER A 791 -23.98 50.11 -32.86
CA SER A 791 -24.88 51.02 -32.10
C SER A 791 -25.99 50.15 -31.41
N ASP A 792 -26.86 50.53 -30.45
CA ASP A 792 -27.21 51.80 -29.77
C ASP A 792 -28.06 51.55 -28.47
N VAL A 793 -28.39 52.63 -27.71
CA VAL A 793 -29.46 52.83 -26.68
C VAL A 793 -29.72 51.73 -25.60
N GLY A 794 -29.84 51.99 -24.29
CA GLY A 794 -29.73 53.22 -23.48
C GLY A 794 -30.67 53.25 -22.24
N ILE A 795 -30.38 54.18 -21.30
CA ILE A 795 -31.28 54.81 -20.28
C ILE A 795 -31.16 54.41 -18.78
N ILE A 796 -30.40 55.25 -18.02
CA ILE A 796 -30.70 55.95 -16.73
C ILE A 796 -31.15 55.11 -15.49
N HIS A 797 -30.46 55.13 -14.33
CA HIS A 797 -30.42 56.26 -13.37
C HIS A 797 -29.28 56.21 -12.32
N ASP A 798 -28.75 57.39 -11.95
CA ASP A 798 -27.66 57.62 -10.97
C ASP A 798 -27.97 57.31 -9.48
N GLY A 799 -26.91 57.12 -8.68
CA GLY A 799 -26.96 57.05 -7.21
C GLY A 799 -25.58 57.06 -6.53
N VAL A 800 -24.94 58.22 -6.43
CA VAL A 800 -23.58 58.41 -5.89
C VAL A 800 -23.48 58.22 -4.37
N SER A 801 -22.56 57.38 -3.89
CA SER A 801 -21.82 57.64 -2.63
C SER A 801 -20.50 56.87 -2.53
N ASN A 802 -19.42 57.60 -2.25
CA ASN A 802 -18.02 57.14 -2.17
C ASN A 802 -17.77 55.91 -1.27
N GLY A 803 -16.87 55.04 -1.73
CA GLY A 803 -16.27 53.96 -0.93
C GLY A 803 -15.25 53.19 -1.76
N VAL A 804 -14.02 53.70 -1.88
CA VAL A 804 -12.93 52.98 -2.59
C VAL A 804 -12.47 51.83 -1.71
N VAL A 805 -12.89 50.63 -2.07
CA VAL A 805 -12.41 49.35 -1.51
C VAL A 805 -11.94 48.55 -2.72
N HIS A 806 -10.63 48.40 -2.88
CA HIS A 806 -10.07 47.57 -3.94
C HIS A 806 -10.27 46.10 -3.57
N GLN A 807 -11.01 45.36 -4.41
CA GLN A 807 -11.09 43.90 -4.34
C GLN A 807 -9.96 43.28 -5.18
N PRO A 808 -9.52 42.04 -4.87
CA PRO A 808 -8.57 41.31 -5.69
C PRO A 808 -9.05 41.21 -7.15
N ARG A 809 -8.14 41.28 -8.11
CA ARG A 809 -8.49 40.97 -9.51
C ARG A 809 -8.83 39.47 -9.61
N PRO A 810 -10.01 39.09 -10.15
CA PRO A 810 -10.34 37.69 -10.37
C PRO A 810 -9.47 37.09 -11.48
N LEU A 811 -9.23 35.77 -11.42
CA LEU A 811 -8.68 35.01 -12.55
C LEU A 811 -9.57 35.19 -13.79
N ASP A 812 -9.03 34.90 -14.98
CA ASP A 812 -9.82 34.90 -16.22
C ASP A 812 -11.08 34.02 -16.07
N ASN A 813 -12.25 34.57 -16.40
CA ASN A 813 -13.52 33.86 -16.43
C ASN A 813 -13.47 32.59 -17.31
N ALA A 814 -12.56 32.52 -18.29
CA ALA A 814 -12.28 31.31 -19.05
C ALA A 814 -11.79 30.16 -18.16
N ILE A 815 -10.89 30.41 -17.20
CA ILE A 815 -10.33 29.39 -16.30
C ILE A 815 -11.42 28.85 -15.39
N TYR A 816 -12.18 29.72 -14.71
CA TYR A 816 -13.32 29.29 -13.88
C TYR A 816 -14.35 28.49 -14.68
N SER A 817 -14.59 28.84 -15.96
CA SER A 817 -15.49 28.09 -16.84
C SER A 817 -14.96 26.70 -17.19
N GLN A 818 -13.65 26.57 -17.42
CA GLN A 818 -12.98 25.28 -17.62
C GLN A 818 -12.99 24.43 -16.33
N SER A 819 -12.74 25.03 -15.16
CA SER A 819 -12.83 24.35 -13.87
C SER A 819 -14.23 23.79 -13.59
N VAL A 820 -15.29 24.56 -13.85
CA VAL A 820 -16.67 24.08 -13.71
C VAL A 820 -16.95 22.91 -14.68
N LEU A 821 -16.47 22.99 -15.92
CA LEU A 821 -16.60 21.89 -16.89
C LEU A 821 -15.82 20.63 -16.45
N ALA A 822 -14.63 20.77 -15.89
CA ALA A 822 -13.84 19.68 -15.33
C ALA A 822 -14.57 19.00 -14.16
N MET A 823 -15.15 19.78 -13.24
CA MET A 823 -15.94 19.24 -12.12
C MET A 823 -17.15 18.44 -12.59
N PHE A 824 -17.88 18.91 -13.61
CA PHE A 824 -18.97 18.15 -14.23
C PHE A 824 -18.51 16.90 -14.99
N THR A 825 -17.32 16.93 -15.59
CA THR A 825 -16.71 15.78 -16.24
C THR A 825 -16.37 14.70 -15.21
N LEU A 826 -15.65 15.06 -14.14
CA LEU A 826 -15.33 14.18 -13.02
C LEU A 826 -16.60 13.64 -12.33
N ALA A 827 -17.70 14.41 -12.25
CA ALA A 827 -18.95 13.94 -11.65
C ALA A 827 -19.69 12.85 -12.45
N LYS A 828 -19.32 12.64 -13.72
CA LYS A 828 -19.87 11.63 -14.66
C LYS A 828 -18.84 10.54 -15.03
N ASP A 829 -17.75 10.45 -14.27
CA ASP A 829 -16.63 9.58 -14.58
C ASP A 829 -17.01 8.09 -14.67
N PRO A 830 -16.39 7.30 -15.58
CA PRO A 830 -16.62 5.86 -15.67
C PRO A 830 -16.30 5.07 -14.40
N SER A 831 -15.39 5.57 -13.55
CA SER A 831 -15.12 5.06 -12.20
C SER A 831 -16.11 5.65 -11.19
N PRO A 832 -16.93 4.81 -10.52
CA PRO A 832 -17.93 5.29 -9.55
C PRO A 832 -17.34 6.12 -8.40
N ARG A 833 -16.08 5.85 -8.01
CA ARG A 833 -15.38 6.59 -6.94
C ARG A 833 -15.07 8.01 -7.38
N ILE A 834 -14.53 8.21 -8.58
CA ILE A 834 -14.21 9.54 -9.11
C ILE A 834 -15.50 10.31 -9.39
N ALA A 835 -16.52 9.63 -9.93
CA ALA A 835 -17.86 10.17 -10.07
C ALA A 835 -18.40 10.71 -8.72
N SER A 836 -18.15 10.00 -7.60
CA SER A 836 -18.52 10.46 -6.26
C SER A 836 -17.68 11.66 -5.77
N LEU A 837 -16.39 11.71 -6.09
CA LEU A 837 -15.51 12.83 -5.75
C LEU A 837 -15.88 14.08 -6.54
N GLY A 838 -16.07 14.00 -7.86
CA GLY A 838 -16.53 15.13 -8.69
C GLY A 838 -17.87 15.70 -8.21
N ARG A 839 -18.82 14.83 -7.81
CA ARG A 839 -20.07 15.27 -7.15
C ARG A 839 -19.84 15.99 -5.83
N ARG A 840 -18.83 15.59 -5.05
CA ARG A 840 -18.42 16.28 -3.81
C ARG A 840 -17.70 17.61 -4.08
N VAL A 841 -16.93 17.75 -5.16
CA VAL A 841 -16.37 19.06 -5.58
C VAL A 841 -17.51 20.02 -5.97
N LEU A 842 -18.49 19.53 -6.74
CA LEU A 842 -19.68 20.31 -7.08
C LEU A 842 -20.47 20.77 -5.83
N SER A 843 -20.53 19.97 -4.77
CA SER A 843 -21.20 20.39 -3.53
C SER A 843 -20.42 21.45 -2.74
N VAL A 844 -19.08 21.54 -2.87
CA VAL A 844 -18.27 22.63 -2.26
C VAL A 844 -18.64 24.01 -2.81
N ILE A 845 -18.90 24.10 -4.13
CA ILE A 845 -19.39 25.35 -4.78
C ILE A 845 -20.90 25.57 -4.63
N GLY A 846 -21.63 24.64 -4.01
CA GLY A 846 -23.06 24.75 -3.70
C GLY A 846 -24.00 24.16 -4.76
N ILE A 847 -23.51 23.28 -5.64
CA ILE A 847 -24.33 22.57 -6.64
C ILE A 847 -24.65 21.17 -6.12
N GLU A 848 -25.81 21.03 -5.48
CA GLU A 848 -26.36 19.70 -5.17
C GLU A 848 -27.05 19.12 -6.41
N GLN A 849 -26.60 17.94 -6.86
CA GLN A 849 -27.12 17.33 -8.09
C GLN A 849 -28.58 16.91 -7.98
N ILE A 850 -29.46 17.68 -8.63
CA ILE A 850 -30.80 17.24 -9.04
C ILE A 850 -30.64 16.29 -10.23
N VAL A 851 -30.29 15.02 -9.96
CA VAL A 851 -30.28 13.94 -10.95
C VAL A 851 -31.17 12.79 -10.42
N ALA A 852 -32.04 12.29 -11.29
CA ALA A 852 -33.30 11.67 -10.89
C ALA A 852 -33.17 10.31 -10.17
N LYS A 853 -34.01 10.12 -9.13
CA LYS A 853 -34.42 8.76 -8.71
C LYS A 853 -35.23 8.11 -9.85
N PRO A 854 -35.04 6.82 -10.17
CA PRO A 854 -35.89 6.13 -11.12
C PRO A 854 -37.34 6.04 -10.56
N SER A 855 -38.29 6.60 -11.30
CA SER A 855 -39.71 6.56 -10.95
C SER A 855 -40.29 5.16 -11.22
N LYS A 856 -40.71 4.45 -10.17
CA LYS A 856 -41.51 3.23 -10.33
C LYS A 856 -42.90 3.58 -10.87
N SER A 857 -43.24 3.08 -12.05
CA SER A 857 -44.58 3.16 -12.63
C SER A 857 -45.51 2.09 -12.04
N ASN A 858 -46.79 2.43 -11.84
CA ASN A 858 -47.77 1.57 -11.17
C ASN A 858 -48.25 0.38 -12.04
N GLY A 859 -48.26 -0.82 -11.46
CA GLY A 859 -48.94 -2.02 -11.97
C GLY A 859 -49.86 -2.62 -10.90
N ARG A 860 -51.01 -3.18 -11.29
CA ARG A 860 -52.14 -3.54 -10.40
C ARG A 860 -51.83 -4.66 -9.39
N PRO A 861 -52.48 -4.66 -8.20
CA PRO A 861 -52.43 -5.78 -7.26
C PRO A 861 -53.49 -6.84 -7.59
N GLY A 862 -53.13 -8.13 -7.56
CA GLY A 862 -54.08 -9.23 -7.69
C GLY A 862 -53.40 -10.61 -7.78
N GLU A 863 -53.80 -11.50 -6.88
CA GLU A 863 -53.49 -12.94 -6.76
C GLU A 863 -52.21 -13.34 -5.99
N ALA A 864 -52.40 -14.36 -5.13
CA ALA A 864 -51.44 -14.81 -4.14
C ALA A 864 -51.09 -16.27 -4.36
N ALA A 865 -49.79 -16.59 -4.29
CA ALA A 865 -49.29 -17.95 -4.08
C ALA A 865 -48.04 -17.89 -3.19
N SER A 866 -47.90 -18.89 -2.31
CA SER A 866 -46.99 -18.89 -1.15
C SER A 866 -45.55 -19.31 -1.47
N ALA A 867 -44.56 -18.53 -1.06
CA ALA A 867 -43.20 -19.02 -0.77
C ALA A 867 -42.40 -18.08 0.17
N SER A 868 -41.90 -18.66 1.26
CA SER A 868 -40.72 -18.28 2.08
C SER A 868 -40.25 -16.81 2.18
N HIS A 869 -40.20 -16.28 3.40
CA HIS A 869 -39.54 -15.04 3.77
C HIS A 869 -38.01 -15.03 3.47
N THR A 870 -37.53 -14.03 2.73
CA THR A 870 -36.14 -13.57 2.75
C THR A 870 -36.12 -12.03 2.87
N PRO A 871 -35.30 -11.45 3.78
CA PRO A 871 -35.26 -10.01 3.95
C PRO A 871 -34.41 -9.35 2.85
N LEU A 872 -35.01 -8.40 2.14
CA LEU A 872 -34.39 -7.29 1.37
C LEU A 872 -32.89 -7.42 1.06
N ALA A 873 -32.56 -8.20 0.03
CA ALA A 873 -31.30 -8.04 -0.70
C ALA A 873 -31.43 -6.87 -1.68
N GLY A 874 -30.54 -5.88 -1.60
CA GLY A 874 -30.71 -4.66 -2.41
C GLY A 874 -29.68 -3.56 -2.20
N LEU A 875 -28.37 -3.87 -2.30
CA LEU A 875 -27.34 -2.97 -2.85
C LEU A 875 -26.05 -3.78 -3.03
N VAL A 876 -25.69 -4.14 -4.27
CA VAL A 876 -24.36 -4.70 -4.57
C VAL A 876 -23.41 -3.52 -4.72
N ARG A 877 -22.74 -3.13 -3.63
CA ARG A 877 -21.68 -2.13 -3.69
C ARG A 877 -20.44 -2.77 -4.31
N SER A 878 -20.06 -2.30 -5.50
CA SER A 878 -18.71 -2.51 -6.01
C SER A 878 -17.76 -1.64 -5.17
N SER A 879 -17.00 -2.28 -4.29
CA SER A 879 -16.00 -1.64 -3.44
C SER A 879 -14.68 -2.40 -3.53
N SER A 880 -13.92 -2.12 -4.59
CA SER A 880 -12.46 -2.13 -4.52
C SER A 880 -11.99 -0.70 -4.26
N TRP A 881 -10.92 -0.55 -3.49
CA TRP A 881 -10.17 0.70 -3.25
C TRP A 881 -10.86 1.87 -2.46
N PHE A 882 -10.38 2.06 -1.22
CA PHE A 882 -10.48 3.28 -0.38
C PHE A 882 -11.84 3.70 0.26
N ASP A 883 -12.60 2.77 0.85
CA ASP A 883 -13.66 3.12 1.83
C ASP A 883 -13.13 3.03 3.28
N MET A 884 -12.35 4.04 3.69
CA MET A 884 -11.74 4.11 5.04
C MET A 884 -12.54 4.91 6.07
N HIS A 885 -13.67 5.53 5.68
CA HIS A 885 -14.36 6.51 6.53
C HIS A 885 -15.90 6.42 6.53
N THR A 886 -16.50 5.22 6.43
CA THR A 886 -17.90 5.02 6.87
C THR A 886 -18.15 3.67 7.57
N GLY A 887 -18.88 3.69 8.70
CA GLY A 887 -19.67 2.53 9.16
C GLY A 887 -19.13 1.70 10.34
N HIS A 888 -19.50 2.08 11.57
CA HIS A 888 -19.54 1.14 12.69
C HIS A 888 -20.63 0.08 12.48
N LEU A 889 -20.26 -1.19 12.30
CA LEU A 889 -21.17 -2.34 12.45
C LEU A 889 -20.46 -3.51 13.14
N PRO A 890 -21.00 -4.06 14.25
CA PRO A 890 -20.43 -5.23 14.91
C PRO A 890 -20.97 -6.52 14.25
N LEU A 891 -20.14 -7.20 13.46
CA LEU A 891 -20.47 -8.52 12.93
C LEU A 891 -19.65 -9.62 13.61
N THR A 892 -20.33 -10.36 14.48
CA THR A 892 -19.83 -11.55 15.16
C THR A 892 -19.65 -12.70 14.17
N PHE A 893 -18.41 -13.17 13.95
CA PHE A 893 -18.19 -14.47 13.31
C PHE A 893 -18.06 -15.57 14.37
N ARG A 894 -18.88 -16.62 14.22
CA ARG A 894 -18.83 -17.82 15.05
C ARG A 894 -17.69 -18.73 14.59
N THR A 895 -16.76 -19.05 15.46
CA THR A 895 -15.98 -20.29 15.37
C THR A 895 -16.72 -21.42 16.10
N PRO A 896 -16.83 -22.62 15.53
CA PRO A 896 -17.37 -23.79 16.22
C PRO A 896 -16.34 -24.38 17.22
N PRO A 897 -16.77 -25.16 18.23
CA PRO A 897 -15.97 -25.35 19.45
C PRO A 897 -15.20 -26.67 19.51
N VAL A 898 -14.01 -26.62 20.12
CA VAL A 898 -13.48 -27.70 20.98
C VAL A 898 -13.01 -27.06 22.28
N SER A 899 -13.45 -27.60 23.42
CA SER A 899 -13.22 -27.13 24.80
C SER A 899 -12.80 -28.35 25.66
N PRO A 900 -12.77 -28.36 27.01
CA PRO A 900 -12.90 -27.30 28.05
C PRO A 900 -11.81 -27.49 29.18
N PRO A 901 -12.03 -27.18 30.47
CA PRO A 901 -12.15 -25.84 31.10
C PRO A 901 -11.27 -25.63 32.36
N GLN A 902 -11.13 -24.38 32.84
CA GLN A 902 -11.40 -24.05 34.26
C GLN A 902 -11.58 -22.53 34.53
N THR A 903 -12.78 -22.19 35.05
CA THR A 903 -13.18 -21.05 35.92
C THR A 903 -12.26 -19.82 36.10
N SER A 904 -12.56 -18.57 35.70
CA SER A 904 -13.75 -17.69 35.84
C SER A 904 -13.86 -16.90 37.16
N TYR A 905 -13.71 -15.56 37.11
CA TYR A 905 -14.49 -14.58 37.90
C TYR A 905 -14.55 -13.21 37.18
N LEU A 906 -15.63 -12.46 37.43
CA LEU A 906 -16.08 -11.29 36.65
C LEU A 906 -15.67 -9.95 37.28
N THR A 907 -15.48 -8.91 36.47
CA THR A 907 -16.24 -7.63 36.53
C THR A 907 -15.76 -6.69 35.42
N GLY A 908 -16.65 -5.83 34.90
CA GLY A 908 -16.43 -5.11 33.64
C GLY A 908 -16.14 -3.61 33.77
N LEU A 909 -15.67 -3.02 32.68
CA LEU A 909 -15.65 -1.57 32.44
C LEU A 909 -15.86 -1.29 30.94
N ARG A 910 -16.64 -0.24 30.63
CA ARG A 910 -16.99 0.22 29.27
C ARG A 910 -15.90 1.17 28.72
N ARG A 911 -15.96 1.40 27.38
CA ARG A 911 -15.53 2.65 26.67
C ARG A 911 -13.99 2.90 26.65
N VAL A 912 -13.39 3.63 25.70
CA VAL A 912 -13.82 4.33 24.46
C VAL A 912 -12.77 4.04 23.35
N CYS A 913 -13.14 4.13 22.07
CA CYS A 913 -12.15 4.31 20.99
C CYS A 913 -11.46 5.68 21.13
N SER A 914 -10.11 5.72 21.19
CA SER A 914 -9.41 7.00 21.10
C SER A 914 -9.31 7.43 19.63
N LEU A 915 -9.85 8.61 19.34
CA LEU A 915 -9.72 9.27 18.04
C LEU A 915 -8.25 9.56 17.70
N GLU A 916 -8.02 9.72 16.39
CA GLU A 916 -6.86 10.42 15.84
C GLU A 916 -6.82 11.85 16.40
N LEU A 917 -5.86 12.11 17.29
CA LEU A 917 -5.62 13.44 17.82
C LEU A 917 -4.78 14.24 16.81
N ARG A 918 -5.46 15.02 15.97
CA ARG A 918 -4.84 16.22 15.35
C ARG A 918 -4.35 17.14 16.48
N PRO A 919 -3.04 17.49 16.54
CA PRO A 919 -2.50 18.31 17.61
C PRO A 919 -2.74 19.80 17.35
N HIS A 920 -3.97 20.27 17.58
CA HIS A 920 -4.28 21.69 17.66
C HIS A 920 -4.92 22.04 19.00
N LEU A 921 -4.33 23.01 19.69
CA LEU A 921 -4.86 23.71 20.87
C LEU A 921 -5.07 22.85 22.13
N LEU A 922 -4.05 22.81 22.99
CA LEU A 922 -4.20 22.45 24.40
C LEU A 922 -3.57 23.54 25.28
N GLY A 923 -4.41 24.51 25.64
CA GLY A 923 -4.09 25.60 26.56
C GLY A 923 -5.36 25.99 27.34
N SER A 924 -5.27 25.90 28.68
CA SER A 924 -6.35 26.09 29.67
C SER A 924 -7.36 24.93 29.82
N PRO A 925 -7.52 24.37 31.04
CA PRO A 925 -8.58 23.41 31.38
C PRO A 925 -9.83 24.10 31.95
N ASP A 926 -10.81 23.25 32.29
CA ASP A 926 -11.93 23.42 33.24
C ASP A 926 -13.36 23.57 32.70
N SER A 927 -14.25 22.79 33.33
CA SER A 927 -15.72 22.78 33.30
C SER A 927 -16.48 22.08 32.14
N GLY A 928 -17.52 21.31 32.52
CA GLY A 928 -18.76 21.20 31.74
C GLY A 928 -19.05 19.88 31.01
N LEU A 929 -19.77 18.96 31.66
CA LEU A 929 -20.42 17.81 31.00
C LEU A 929 -21.75 18.24 30.33
N ALA A 930 -21.90 18.05 29.02
CA ALA A 930 -23.20 17.94 28.33
C ALA A 930 -23.04 17.27 26.94
N ASP A 931 -23.85 16.26 26.64
CA ASP A 931 -24.00 15.71 25.27
C ASP A 931 -24.80 16.68 24.38
N PRO A 932 -24.40 16.91 23.11
CA PRO A 932 -25.30 17.49 22.11
C PRO A 932 -25.49 16.59 20.89
N ILE A 933 -26.74 16.16 20.70
CA ILE A 933 -27.30 15.78 19.40
C ILE A 933 -27.25 17.01 18.48
N LEU A 934 -26.80 16.86 17.22
CA LEU A 934 -26.92 17.83 16.12
C LEU A 934 -26.46 19.28 16.44
N GLY A 935 -25.15 19.49 16.54
CA GLY A 935 -24.53 20.82 16.56
C GLY A 935 -23.81 21.15 15.25
N VAL A 936 -24.31 22.13 14.49
CA VAL A 936 -23.67 22.63 13.26
C VAL A 936 -22.49 23.53 13.63
N SER A 937 -21.32 22.93 13.82
CA SER A 937 -20.04 23.62 14.03
C SER A 937 -18.81 22.79 13.62
N GLY A 938 -18.98 21.80 12.73
CA GLY A 938 -17.84 21.24 11.99
C GLY A 938 -17.33 22.31 11.02
N SER A 939 -16.05 22.65 11.07
CA SER A 939 -15.48 23.68 10.18
C SER A 939 -15.74 23.31 8.70
N GLU A 940 -16.04 24.30 7.85
CA GLU A 940 -16.38 24.04 6.43
C GLU A 940 -15.30 23.21 5.71
N ARG A 941 -14.03 23.32 6.12
CA ARG A 941 -12.90 22.50 5.63
C ARG A 941 -13.13 20.99 5.76
N SER A 942 -13.99 20.51 6.65
CA SER A 942 -14.35 19.07 6.75
C SER A 942 -15.11 18.54 5.52
N LEU A 943 -15.68 19.42 4.69
CA LEU A 943 -16.30 19.06 3.41
C LEU A 943 -15.26 18.67 2.34
N LEU A 944 -14.00 19.10 2.47
CA LEU A 944 -12.95 18.78 1.49
C LEU A 944 -12.64 17.27 1.45
N PRO A 945 -12.55 16.65 0.27
CA PRO A 945 -11.98 15.32 0.13
C PRO A 945 -10.49 15.35 0.50
N GLN A 946 -9.98 14.24 1.02
CA GLN A 946 -8.56 14.08 1.36
C GLN A 946 -7.83 13.34 0.24
N SER A 947 -6.55 13.68 0.06
CA SER A 947 -5.61 12.95 -0.79
C SER A 947 -5.44 11.51 -0.33
N THR A 948 -5.19 10.62 -1.29
CA THR A 948 -5.00 9.18 -1.05
C THR A 948 -3.61 8.69 -1.44
N ILE A 949 -2.95 9.35 -2.40
CA ILE A 949 -1.65 8.92 -2.94
C ILE A 949 -0.57 8.77 -1.86
N TYR A 950 -0.50 9.67 -0.87
CA TYR A 950 0.50 9.60 0.19
C TYR A 950 0.38 8.32 1.03
N ASN A 951 -0.79 8.08 1.64
CA ASN A 951 -1.03 6.91 2.49
C ASN A 951 -0.90 5.59 1.72
N TRP A 952 -1.34 5.56 0.46
CA TRP A 952 -1.15 4.40 -0.41
C TRP A 952 0.33 4.13 -0.68
N SER A 953 1.11 5.18 -0.98
CA SER A 953 2.55 5.08 -1.24
C SER A 953 3.31 4.58 -0.01
N CYS A 954 2.95 5.02 1.20
CA CYS A 954 3.55 4.53 2.45
C CYS A 954 3.48 2.98 2.56
N GLY A 955 2.41 2.37 2.02
CA GLY A 955 2.20 0.92 2.00
C GLY A 955 3.26 0.13 1.23
N HIS A 956 4.09 0.77 0.40
CA HIS A 956 5.26 0.15 -0.23
C HIS A 956 6.29 -0.28 0.82
N PHE A 957 6.63 0.61 1.77
CA PHE A 957 7.71 0.35 2.73
C PHE A 957 7.33 -0.58 3.88
N SER A 958 6.03 -0.71 4.18
CA SER A 958 5.52 -1.68 5.17
C SER A 958 5.55 -3.13 4.67
N LYS A 959 5.69 -3.36 3.36
CA LYS A 959 5.86 -4.70 2.75
C LYS A 959 7.34 -5.12 2.75
N PRO A 960 7.66 -6.42 2.65
CA PRO A 960 9.04 -6.88 2.45
C PRO A 960 9.64 -6.33 1.15
N LEU A 961 10.93 -6.03 1.19
CA LEU A 961 11.72 -5.49 0.08
C LEU A 961 12.90 -6.41 -0.31
N LEU A 962 13.27 -7.36 0.55
CA LEU A 962 14.37 -8.30 0.34
C LEU A 962 13.89 -9.70 -0.11
N GLY A 963 12.61 -10.03 0.09
CA GLY A 963 11.95 -11.25 -0.37
C GLY A 963 10.77 -10.96 -1.30
N GLY A 964 10.29 -11.89 -2.14
CA GLY A 964 10.71 -13.29 -2.32
C GLY A 964 10.29 -13.82 -3.69
N ALA A 965 10.91 -14.92 -4.15
CA ALA A 965 10.66 -15.49 -5.48
C ALA A 965 9.47 -16.47 -5.49
N ASP A 966 9.15 -17.06 -4.34
CA ASP A 966 8.30 -18.25 -4.19
C ASP A 966 6.89 -18.07 -4.76
N ALA A 967 6.29 -16.87 -4.62
CA ALA A 967 4.98 -16.56 -5.18
C ALA A 967 5.00 -16.42 -6.72
N ASN A 968 6.15 -16.07 -7.31
CA ASN A 968 6.30 -15.92 -8.75
C ASN A 968 6.45 -17.28 -9.46
N GLU A 969 6.92 -18.33 -8.75
CA GLU A 969 7.10 -19.66 -9.34
C GLU A 969 5.77 -20.32 -9.75
N GLU A 970 4.73 -20.23 -8.92
CA GLU A 970 3.40 -20.77 -9.26
C GLU A 970 2.77 -20.03 -10.44
N ILE A 971 2.85 -18.68 -10.45
CA ILE A 971 2.33 -17.84 -11.53
C ILE A 971 3.07 -18.14 -12.84
N ALA A 972 4.40 -18.29 -12.80
CA ALA A 972 5.21 -18.66 -13.95
C ALA A 972 4.85 -20.06 -14.49
N ALA A 973 4.61 -21.03 -13.62
CA ALA A 973 4.19 -22.37 -14.00
C ALA A 973 2.83 -22.37 -14.72
N GLN A 974 1.84 -21.63 -14.21
CA GLN A 974 0.52 -21.49 -14.85
C GLN A 974 0.61 -20.78 -16.21
N ARG A 975 1.46 -19.75 -16.34
CA ARG A 975 1.71 -19.05 -17.61
C ARG A 975 2.32 -20.00 -18.66
N GLU A 976 3.28 -20.85 -18.24
CA GLU A 976 3.95 -21.79 -19.15
C GLU A 976 3.04 -22.92 -19.62
N GLU A 977 2.13 -23.41 -18.76
CA GLU A 977 1.08 -24.35 -19.16
C GLU A 977 0.16 -23.75 -20.25
N LYS A 978 -0.30 -22.50 -20.07
CA LYS A 978 -1.13 -21.78 -21.06
C LYS A 978 -0.38 -21.51 -22.37
N LYS A 979 0.90 -21.15 -22.33
CA LYS A 979 1.74 -21.01 -23.54
C LYS A 979 1.83 -22.34 -24.30
N LYS A 980 2.13 -23.45 -23.62
CA LYS A 980 2.22 -24.78 -24.22
C LYS A 980 0.89 -25.18 -24.87
N PHE A 981 -0.22 -25.03 -24.15
CA PHE A 981 -1.56 -25.27 -24.69
C PHE A 981 -1.81 -24.44 -25.95
N SER A 982 -1.44 -23.15 -25.94
CA SER A 982 -1.61 -22.25 -27.08
C SER A 982 -0.82 -22.71 -28.30
N LEU A 983 0.48 -23.01 -28.17
CA LEU A 983 1.32 -23.47 -29.29
C LEU A 983 0.78 -24.75 -29.92
N GLU A 984 0.41 -25.75 -29.10
CA GLU A 984 -0.19 -26.99 -29.58
C GLU A 984 -1.49 -26.75 -30.36
N HIS A 985 -2.33 -25.82 -29.90
CA HIS A 985 -3.61 -25.53 -30.54
C HIS A 985 -3.51 -24.59 -31.74
N ILE A 986 -2.55 -23.67 -31.77
CA ILE A 986 -2.20 -22.88 -32.96
C ILE A 986 -1.82 -23.83 -34.11
N ALA A 987 -0.93 -24.80 -33.84
CA ALA A 987 -0.52 -25.80 -34.83
C ALA A 987 -1.71 -26.67 -35.29
N LYS A 988 -2.57 -27.14 -34.37
CA LYS A 988 -3.81 -27.86 -34.73
C LYS A 988 -4.74 -27.01 -35.61
N CYS A 989 -4.92 -25.73 -35.30
CA CYS A 989 -5.75 -24.80 -36.07
C CYS A 989 -5.20 -24.55 -37.49
N GLN A 990 -3.88 -24.45 -37.64
CA GLN A 990 -3.23 -24.18 -38.93
C GLN A 990 -3.14 -25.42 -39.84
N HIS A 991 -2.98 -26.62 -39.27
CA HIS A 991 -2.70 -27.85 -40.03
C HIS A 991 -3.86 -28.85 -40.14
N SER A 992 -4.93 -28.70 -39.34
CA SER A 992 -6.10 -29.57 -39.47
C SER A 992 -6.85 -29.35 -40.79
N SER A 993 -7.32 -30.44 -41.39
CA SER A 993 -8.19 -30.38 -42.56
C SER A 993 -9.57 -29.84 -42.14
N ILE A 994 -9.82 -28.58 -42.49
CA ILE A 994 -11.09 -27.91 -42.20
C ILE A 994 -12.20 -28.61 -43.00
N SER A 995 -13.08 -29.32 -42.31
CA SER A 995 -14.43 -29.62 -42.79
C SER A 995 -15.38 -28.57 -42.20
N GLY A 996 -16.64 -28.59 -42.63
CA GLY A 996 -17.63 -27.59 -42.22
C GLY A 996 -17.86 -27.51 -40.71
N LEU A 997 -18.35 -26.36 -40.26
CA LEU A 997 -19.03 -26.26 -38.97
C LEU A 997 -20.35 -27.04 -39.05
N SER A 998 -20.67 -27.76 -37.98
CA SER A 998 -21.93 -28.47 -37.82
C SER A 998 -23.11 -27.50 -37.88
N ASN A 999 -24.12 -27.83 -38.68
CA ASN A 999 -25.39 -27.11 -38.70
C ASN A 999 -26.20 -27.27 -37.39
N ILE A 1000 -25.86 -28.28 -36.57
CA ILE A 1000 -26.43 -28.52 -35.24
C ILE A 1000 -25.54 -27.81 -34.21
N PRO A 1001 -26.09 -26.94 -33.35
CA PRO A 1001 -25.34 -26.28 -32.31
C PRO A 1001 -24.96 -27.27 -31.20
N ILE A 1002 -23.84 -27.07 -30.52
CA ILE A 1002 -23.53 -27.78 -29.29
C ILE A 1002 -24.33 -27.24 -28.10
N ALA A 1003 -24.67 -25.95 -28.14
CA ALA A 1003 -25.44 -25.25 -27.13
C ALA A 1003 -26.27 -24.12 -27.73
N ASN A 1004 -27.43 -23.85 -27.14
CA ASN A 1004 -28.25 -22.69 -27.45
C ASN A 1004 -28.71 -22.02 -26.13
N TRP A 1005 -27.92 -21.06 -25.64
CA TRP A 1005 -28.09 -20.44 -24.33
C TRP A 1005 -29.06 -19.25 -24.39
N ASP A 1006 -30.11 -19.30 -23.57
CA ASP A 1006 -30.99 -18.14 -23.32
C ASP A 1006 -30.34 -17.18 -22.31
N THR A 1007 -29.82 -16.07 -22.82
CA THR A 1007 -29.21 -14.96 -22.05
C THR A 1007 -30.22 -14.18 -21.21
N LYS A 1008 -31.51 -14.28 -21.56
CA LYS A 1008 -32.61 -13.42 -21.06
C LYS A 1008 -32.43 -11.93 -21.35
N PHE A 1009 -31.66 -11.58 -22.39
CA PHE A 1009 -31.61 -10.22 -22.92
C PHE A 1009 -32.86 -9.92 -23.74
N GLU A 1010 -33.73 -9.06 -23.22
CA GLU A 1010 -35.01 -8.66 -23.83
C GLU A 1010 -34.84 -8.05 -25.24
N THR A 1011 -33.71 -7.39 -25.47
CA THR A 1011 -33.36 -6.67 -26.72
C THR A 1011 -32.25 -7.35 -27.54
N GLY A 1012 -31.95 -8.60 -27.16
CA GLY A 1012 -30.97 -9.48 -27.80
C GLY A 1012 -29.51 -9.19 -27.46
N THR A 1013 -28.66 -10.18 -27.73
CA THR A 1013 -27.21 -10.08 -27.56
C THR A 1013 -26.64 -9.12 -28.61
N LYS A 1014 -25.81 -8.15 -28.21
CA LYS A 1014 -25.12 -7.25 -29.16
C LYS A 1014 -23.70 -7.68 -29.47
N THR A 1015 -22.99 -8.20 -28.47
CA THR A 1015 -21.63 -8.71 -28.60
C THR A 1015 -21.39 -9.88 -27.65
N ALA A 1016 -20.46 -10.76 -28.01
CA ALA A 1016 -20.06 -11.92 -27.22
C ALA A 1016 -18.60 -12.30 -27.52
N LEU A 1017 -17.91 -12.90 -26.55
CA LEU A 1017 -16.58 -13.48 -26.70
C LEU A 1017 -16.48 -14.87 -26.06
N LEU A 1018 -15.47 -15.63 -26.47
CA LEU A 1018 -15.14 -16.96 -25.98
C LEU A 1018 -13.78 -16.91 -25.27
N HIS A 1019 -13.69 -17.44 -24.06
CA HIS A 1019 -12.44 -17.44 -23.28
C HIS A 1019 -11.46 -18.50 -23.81
N PRO A 1020 -10.15 -18.18 -23.98
CA PRO A 1020 -9.18 -19.07 -24.64
C PRO A 1020 -8.80 -20.36 -23.88
N PHE A 1021 -8.89 -20.35 -22.54
CA PHE A 1021 -8.35 -21.41 -21.67
C PHE A 1021 -9.38 -22.03 -20.71
N SER A 1022 -10.64 -21.64 -20.80
CA SER A 1022 -11.72 -22.18 -19.96
C SER A 1022 -13.04 -22.15 -20.72
N PRO A 1023 -14.00 -23.03 -20.40
CA PRO A 1023 -15.20 -23.23 -21.22
C PRO A 1023 -16.26 -22.14 -21.01
N ILE A 1024 -15.90 -20.87 -21.21
CA ILE A 1024 -16.70 -19.70 -20.84
C ILE A 1024 -17.07 -18.86 -22.08
N VAL A 1025 -18.35 -18.50 -22.17
CA VAL A 1025 -18.85 -17.42 -23.03
C VAL A 1025 -19.15 -16.18 -22.16
N VAL A 1026 -18.75 -15.01 -22.62
CA VAL A 1026 -19.22 -13.73 -22.09
C VAL A 1026 -20.10 -13.06 -23.13
N ALA A 1027 -21.28 -12.58 -22.75
CA ALA A 1027 -22.23 -11.89 -23.64
C ALA A 1027 -22.80 -10.63 -23.00
N ALA A 1028 -23.15 -9.62 -23.83
CA ALA A 1028 -23.73 -8.36 -23.38
C ALA A 1028 -24.90 -7.86 -24.25
N ASP A 1029 -25.86 -7.16 -23.62
CA ASP A 1029 -26.96 -6.43 -24.26
C ASP A 1029 -26.65 -4.93 -24.43
N GLU A 1030 -27.56 -4.20 -25.09
CA GLU A 1030 -27.45 -2.74 -25.25
C GLU A 1030 -27.49 -1.94 -23.93
N ASN A 1031 -28.04 -2.53 -22.86
CA ASN A 1031 -28.08 -1.95 -21.52
C ASN A 1031 -26.80 -2.27 -20.72
N GLU A 1032 -25.77 -2.81 -21.39
CA GLU A 1032 -24.48 -3.22 -20.83
C GLU A 1032 -24.61 -4.23 -19.68
N ARG A 1033 -25.64 -5.08 -19.71
CA ARG A 1033 -25.81 -6.22 -18.82
C ARG A 1033 -24.88 -7.33 -19.26
N ILE A 1034 -23.87 -7.65 -18.46
CA ILE A 1034 -22.89 -8.69 -18.75
C ILE A 1034 -23.36 -10.01 -18.15
N ARG A 1035 -23.24 -11.09 -18.91
CA ARG A 1035 -23.55 -12.46 -18.49
C ARG A 1035 -22.38 -13.38 -18.84
N VAL A 1036 -22.01 -14.24 -17.89
CA VAL A 1036 -20.87 -15.18 -18.02
C VAL A 1036 -21.38 -16.59 -17.83
N TRP A 1037 -21.26 -17.43 -18.87
CA TRP A 1037 -21.89 -18.75 -18.96
C TRP A 1037 -20.85 -19.82 -19.30
N ASN A 1038 -20.84 -20.91 -18.54
CA ASN A 1038 -20.03 -22.10 -18.81
C ASN A 1038 -20.77 -22.99 -19.82
N TYR A 1039 -20.14 -23.27 -20.95
CA TYR A 1039 -20.77 -24.02 -22.04
C TYR A 1039 -20.60 -25.55 -21.95
N GLU A 1040 -19.71 -26.04 -21.09
CA GLU A 1040 -19.57 -27.49 -20.80
C GLU A 1040 -20.54 -27.91 -19.69
N GLU A 1041 -20.61 -27.13 -18.61
CA GLU A 1041 -21.54 -27.39 -17.49
C GLU A 1041 -22.99 -26.91 -17.78
N ALA A 1042 -23.16 -26.08 -18.81
CA ALA A 1042 -24.38 -25.32 -19.09
C ALA A 1042 -24.83 -24.35 -17.96
N THR A 1043 -23.93 -23.95 -17.06
CA THR A 1043 -24.20 -23.13 -15.86
C THR A 1043 -23.95 -21.63 -16.09
N LEU A 1044 -24.79 -20.77 -15.51
CA LEU A 1044 -24.51 -19.33 -15.46
C LEU A 1044 -23.59 -19.04 -14.27
N LEU A 1045 -22.32 -18.72 -14.54
CA LEU A 1045 -21.30 -18.44 -13.53
C LEU A 1045 -21.54 -17.08 -12.87
N ASN A 1046 -21.74 -16.03 -13.65
CA ASN A 1046 -21.95 -14.67 -13.14
C ASN A 1046 -22.85 -13.82 -14.05
N GLY A 1047 -23.29 -12.68 -13.53
CA GLY A 1047 -23.85 -11.61 -14.35
C GLY A 1047 -24.15 -10.35 -13.56
N PHE A 1048 -23.82 -9.21 -14.14
CA PHE A 1048 -23.78 -7.90 -13.50
C PHE A 1048 -24.02 -6.78 -14.52
N ASP A 1049 -24.40 -5.59 -14.05
CA ASP A 1049 -24.51 -4.39 -14.87
C ASP A 1049 -23.14 -3.71 -14.97
N ASN A 1050 -22.69 -3.32 -16.17
CA ASN A 1050 -21.40 -2.61 -16.34
C ASN A 1050 -21.40 -1.23 -15.68
N ASN A 1051 -22.56 -0.56 -15.63
CA ASN A 1051 -22.73 0.74 -15.00
C ASN A 1051 -24.19 1.09 -14.67
N ASP A 1052 -24.39 2.04 -13.75
CA ASP A 1052 -25.69 2.51 -13.24
C ASP A 1052 -26.20 3.81 -13.92
N PHE A 1053 -25.50 4.37 -14.91
CA PHE A 1053 -25.94 5.56 -15.62
C PHE A 1053 -27.17 5.26 -16.51
N PRO A 1054 -28.05 6.25 -16.74
CA PRO A 1054 -29.25 6.05 -17.55
C PRO A 1054 -28.94 5.93 -19.05
N ASP A 1055 -27.90 6.64 -19.51
CA ASP A 1055 -27.43 6.62 -20.90
C ASP A 1055 -26.50 5.42 -21.06
N LYS A 1056 -26.90 4.40 -21.84
CA LYS A 1056 -26.16 3.14 -22.01
C LYS A 1056 -25.99 2.77 -23.48
N GLY A 1057 -24.93 2.02 -23.78
CA GLY A 1057 -24.74 1.42 -25.09
C GLY A 1057 -23.44 0.63 -25.19
N ILE A 1058 -23.52 -0.71 -25.24
CA ILE A 1058 -22.34 -1.54 -25.44
C ILE A 1058 -21.73 -1.34 -26.84
N SER A 1059 -20.40 -1.24 -26.92
CA SER A 1059 -19.64 -1.21 -28.17
C SER A 1059 -18.96 -2.56 -28.42
N ASN A 1060 -18.04 -2.97 -27.54
CA ASN A 1060 -17.24 -4.18 -27.73
C ASN A 1060 -16.82 -4.79 -26.39
N LEU A 1061 -16.42 -6.06 -26.43
CA LEU A 1061 -15.82 -6.81 -25.31
C LEU A 1061 -14.47 -7.36 -25.76
N CYS A 1062 -13.43 -7.20 -24.93
CA CYS A 1062 -12.10 -7.76 -25.18
C CYS A 1062 -11.57 -8.45 -23.92
N LEU A 1063 -10.64 -9.40 -24.08
CA LEU A 1063 -9.86 -9.95 -22.97
C LEU A 1063 -8.46 -9.33 -22.97
N VAL A 1064 -7.99 -8.97 -21.78
CA VAL A 1064 -6.63 -8.49 -21.51
C VAL A 1064 -5.92 -9.55 -20.65
N ASN A 1065 -4.63 -9.76 -20.87
CA ASN A 1065 -3.79 -10.76 -20.18
C ASN A 1065 -4.31 -12.21 -20.33
N GLU A 1066 -4.68 -12.62 -21.54
CA GLU A 1066 -5.23 -13.96 -21.80
C GLU A 1066 -4.36 -15.12 -21.24
N LEU A 1067 -3.02 -14.98 -21.26
CA LEU A 1067 -2.07 -15.99 -20.79
C LEU A 1067 -1.94 -16.08 -19.26
N ASP A 1068 -2.64 -15.25 -18.50
CA ASP A 1068 -2.47 -15.08 -17.05
C ASP A 1068 -3.87 -15.00 -16.39
N ASP A 1069 -4.06 -14.14 -15.39
CA ASP A 1069 -5.40 -13.82 -14.89
C ASP A 1069 -6.07 -12.81 -15.84
N SER A 1070 -7.04 -13.31 -16.62
CA SER A 1070 -7.69 -12.52 -17.68
C SER A 1070 -8.54 -11.39 -17.09
N LEU A 1071 -8.48 -10.21 -17.68
CA LEU A 1071 -9.37 -9.09 -17.37
C LEU A 1071 -10.35 -8.86 -18.52
N LEU A 1072 -11.62 -8.56 -18.18
CA LEU A 1072 -12.67 -8.27 -19.15
C LEU A 1072 -12.76 -6.77 -19.42
N LEU A 1073 -12.35 -6.33 -20.61
CA LEU A 1073 -12.54 -4.97 -21.09
C LEU A 1073 -13.93 -4.80 -21.71
N VAL A 1074 -14.62 -3.74 -21.31
CA VAL A 1074 -15.97 -3.37 -21.73
C VAL A 1074 -15.96 -1.94 -22.25
N ALA A 1075 -16.19 -1.77 -23.56
CA ALA A 1075 -16.28 -0.47 -24.21
C ALA A 1075 -17.74 -0.01 -24.32
N SER A 1076 -18.02 1.23 -23.93
CA SER A 1076 -19.38 1.78 -23.81
C SER A 1076 -19.51 3.15 -24.49
N CYS A 1077 -20.67 3.41 -25.09
CA CYS A 1077 -21.03 4.66 -25.76
C CYS A 1077 -21.95 5.50 -24.85
N ASN A 1078 -21.42 6.48 -24.13
CA ASN A 1078 -22.26 7.37 -23.32
C ASN A 1078 -22.64 8.61 -24.15
N VAL A 1079 -23.94 8.87 -24.30
CA VAL A 1079 -24.47 10.11 -24.92
C VAL A 1079 -25.06 10.99 -23.81
N PRO A 1080 -24.26 11.83 -23.13
CA PRO A 1080 -24.77 12.66 -22.04
C PRO A 1080 -25.68 13.76 -22.59
N THR A 1081 -26.90 13.80 -22.07
CA THR A 1081 -28.00 14.72 -22.43
C THR A 1081 -27.70 16.23 -22.40
N LEU A 1082 -26.53 16.69 -21.92
CA LEU A 1082 -26.21 18.12 -21.82
C LEU A 1082 -24.77 18.58 -22.13
N SER A 1083 -23.78 17.69 -22.31
CA SER A 1083 -22.40 18.13 -22.64
C SER A 1083 -21.48 16.99 -23.09
N ARG A 1084 -21.06 17.00 -24.36
CA ARG A 1084 -19.99 16.20 -25.00
C ARG A 1084 -20.12 14.66 -24.88
N ALA A 1085 -20.29 13.98 -26.01
CA ALA A 1085 -20.20 12.52 -26.05
C ALA A 1085 -18.82 12.02 -25.61
N SER A 1086 -18.81 10.92 -24.86
CA SER A 1086 -17.61 10.29 -24.31
C SER A 1086 -17.73 8.78 -24.39
N PHE A 1087 -16.71 8.10 -24.91
CA PHE A 1087 -16.66 6.64 -24.84
C PHE A 1087 -16.02 6.24 -23.51
N ALA A 1088 -16.67 5.33 -22.80
CA ALA A 1088 -16.23 4.86 -21.48
C ALA A 1088 -15.64 3.46 -21.62
N ILE A 1089 -14.39 3.30 -21.19
CA ILE A 1089 -13.72 2.01 -21.06
C ILE A 1089 -13.81 1.59 -19.59
N ARG A 1090 -14.15 0.33 -19.33
CA ARG A 1090 -14.16 -0.29 -18.00
C ARG A 1090 -13.51 -1.67 -18.07
N ILE A 1091 -12.62 -1.99 -17.13
CA ILE A 1091 -11.87 -3.25 -17.13
C ILE A 1091 -12.14 -3.99 -15.82
N TRP A 1092 -12.57 -5.25 -15.90
CA TRP A 1092 -13.07 -6.04 -14.76
C TRP A 1092 -12.21 -7.26 -14.46
N LYS A 1093 -11.82 -7.43 -13.19
CA LYS A 1093 -11.21 -8.65 -12.61
C LYS A 1093 -12.29 -9.52 -11.97
N ASP A 1094 -12.02 -10.80 -11.75
CA ASP A 1094 -12.94 -11.77 -11.13
C ASP A 1094 -14.32 -11.88 -11.85
N TYR A 1095 -14.42 -11.50 -13.13
CA TYR A 1095 -15.71 -11.39 -13.83
C TYR A 1095 -16.49 -12.72 -13.92
N ALA A 1096 -15.79 -13.86 -13.93
CA ALA A 1096 -16.40 -15.19 -13.89
C ALA A 1096 -16.93 -15.59 -12.49
N THR A 1097 -16.45 -14.97 -11.41
CA THR A 1097 -16.78 -15.39 -10.04
C THR A 1097 -17.93 -14.58 -9.46
N LYS A 1098 -19.06 -15.26 -9.22
CA LYS A 1098 -20.31 -14.63 -8.75
C LYS A 1098 -20.14 -13.72 -7.53
N GLY A 1099 -20.39 -12.42 -7.73
CA GLY A 1099 -20.35 -11.42 -6.65
C GLY A 1099 -18.95 -11.04 -6.18
N ARG A 1100 -17.88 -11.48 -6.88
CA ARG A 1100 -16.50 -11.04 -6.62
C ARG A 1100 -15.96 -10.08 -7.69
N GLN A 1101 -16.69 -9.86 -8.78
CA GLN A 1101 -16.23 -9.00 -9.87
C GLN A 1101 -15.92 -7.57 -9.40
N LYS A 1102 -14.75 -7.05 -9.78
CA LYS A 1102 -14.24 -5.74 -9.38
C LYS A 1102 -13.83 -4.93 -10.60
N LEU A 1103 -14.13 -3.64 -10.57
CA LEU A 1103 -13.62 -2.69 -11.55
C LEU A 1103 -12.15 -2.40 -11.21
N VAL A 1104 -11.24 -2.72 -12.12
CA VAL A 1104 -9.79 -2.50 -12.00
C VAL A 1104 -9.45 -1.06 -12.35
N THR A 1105 -9.89 -0.61 -13.52
CA THR A 1105 -9.74 0.77 -14.00
C THR A 1105 -10.92 1.13 -14.90
N GLY A 1106 -11.16 2.43 -15.06
CA GLY A 1106 -12.18 2.94 -15.97
C GLY A 1106 -11.99 4.42 -16.27
N PHE A 1107 -12.04 4.77 -17.56
CA PHE A 1107 -11.65 6.09 -18.08
C PHE A 1107 -12.43 6.46 -19.35
N SER A 1108 -12.46 7.76 -19.67
CA SER A 1108 -13.14 8.29 -20.85
C SER A 1108 -12.15 8.46 -22.01
N SER A 1109 -12.29 7.63 -23.03
CA SER A 1109 -11.32 7.51 -24.13
C SER A 1109 -11.51 8.51 -25.28
N ILE A 1110 -12.64 9.23 -25.32
CA ILE A 1110 -12.89 10.35 -26.26
C ILE A 1110 -13.17 11.63 -25.50
N GLN A 1111 -12.51 12.69 -25.95
CA GLN A 1111 -12.72 14.06 -25.51
C GLN A 1111 -12.84 14.95 -26.76
N GLY A 1112 -13.63 16.01 -26.70
CA GLY A 1112 -13.47 17.16 -27.60
C GLY A 1112 -14.58 17.48 -28.62
N GLN A 1113 -15.43 16.53 -29.05
CA GLN A 1113 -16.35 16.81 -30.18
C GLN A 1113 -17.41 17.90 -29.94
N LYS A 1114 -17.83 18.53 -31.04
CA LYS A 1114 -18.90 19.55 -31.10
C LYS A 1114 -20.26 18.95 -30.71
N PRO A 1115 -21.13 19.67 -29.99
CA PRO A 1115 -22.52 19.25 -29.79
C PRO A 1115 -23.24 19.14 -31.13
N GLY A 1116 -23.96 18.04 -31.38
CA GLY A 1116 -24.84 17.88 -32.54
C GLY A 1116 -24.76 16.54 -33.30
N ALA A 1117 -23.74 15.71 -33.06
CA ALA A 1117 -23.69 14.36 -33.61
C ALA A 1117 -24.72 13.44 -32.90
N SER A 1118 -25.64 12.85 -33.67
CA SER A 1118 -26.77 12.07 -33.16
C SER A 1118 -26.62 10.58 -33.50
N GLY A 1119 -25.99 9.82 -32.61
CA GLY A 1119 -26.00 8.34 -32.65
C GLY A 1119 -24.62 7.67 -32.64
N LEU A 1120 -23.75 8.04 -31.70
CA LEU A 1120 -22.36 7.57 -31.70
C LEU A 1120 -22.23 6.05 -31.57
N ASN A 1121 -21.54 5.47 -32.55
CA ASN A 1121 -21.02 4.10 -32.46
C ASN A 1121 -19.52 4.17 -32.17
N ALA A 1122 -19.12 3.87 -30.93
CA ALA A 1122 -17.71 3.64 -30.62
C ALA A 1122 -17.24 2.34 -31.27
N VAL A 1123 -16.00 2.34 -31.74
CA VAL A 1123 -15.30 1.15 -32.23
C VAL A 1123 -13.97 1.06 -31.51
N VAL A 1124 -13.72 -0.08 -30.87
CA VAL A 1124 -12.57 -0.32 -30.00
C VAL A 1124 -11.95 -1.67 -30.31
N ASP A 1125 -10.62 -1.75 -30.34
CA ASP A 1125 -9.90 -3.03 -30.37
C ASP A 1125 -8.60 -2.99 -29.55
N TRP A 1126 -8.19 -4.16 -29.04
CA TRP A 1126 -7.08 -4.34 -28.08
C TRP A 1126 -5.88 -5.06 -28.70
N GLN A 1127 -4.66 -4.60 -28.40
CA GLN A 1127 -3.41 -5.22 -28.86
C GLN A 1127 -2.49 -5.55 -27.69
N GLN A 1128 -2.56 -6.79 -27.19
CA GLN A 1128 -1.76 -7.26 -26.06
C GLN A 1128 -0.24 -7.11 -26.30
N GLN A 1129 0.25 -7.31 -27.53
CA GLN A 1129 1.68 -7.26 -27.86
C GLN A 1129 2.33 -5.90 -27.56
N SER A 1130 1.61 -4.79 -27.76
CA SER A 1130 2.11 -3.42 -27.55
C SER A 1130 1.57 -2.78 -26.26
N GLY A 1131 0.53 -3.36 -25.64
CA GLY A 1131 -0.20 -2.71 -24.57
C GLY A 1131 -1.17 -1.61 -25.04
N TYR A 1132 -1.44 -1.52 -26.36
CA TYR A 1132 -2.24 -0.44 -26.94
C TYR A 1132 -3.73 -0.80 -27.12
N LEU A 1133 -4.59 0.11 -26.67
CA LEU A 1133 -6.02 0.13 -26.92
C LEU A 1133 -6.34 1.20 -27.97
N TYR A 1134 -6.97 0.80 -29.07
CA TYR A 1134 -7.33 1.69 -30.16
C TYR A 1134 -8.81 2.07 -30.07
N VAL A 1135 -9.13 3.35 -30.18
CA VAL A 1135 -10.50 3.87 -30.05
C VAL A 1135 -10.82 4.85 -31.17
N SER A 1136 -11.94 4.65 -31.85
CA SER A 1136 -12.50 5.61 -32.82
C SER A 1136 -14.03 5.44 -32.92
N GLY A 1137 -14.66 6.03 -33.93
CA GLY A 1137 -16.11 5.98 -34.16
C GLY A 1137 -16.57 7.15 -35.01
N GLU A 1138 -17.53 7.93 -34.50
CA GLU A 1138 -17.91 9.25 -35.07
C GLU A 1138 -16.89 10.37 -34.80
N SER A 1139 -15.83 10.08 -34.02
CA SER A 1139 -14.65 10.96 -33.97
C SER A 1139 -14.00 11.06 -35.35
N LEU A 1140 -13.51 12.25 -35.70
CA LEU A 1140 -12.63 12.45 -36.87
C LEU A 1140 -11.18 12.05 -36.58
N SER A 1141 -10.95 11.26 -35.51
CA SER A 1141 -9.65 10.74 -35.12
C SER A 1141 -9.70 9.31 -34.62
N ILE A 1142 -8.56 8.62 -34.74
CA ILE A 1142 -8.28 7.36 -34.05
C ILE A 1142 -7.33 7.67 -32.88
N MET A 1143 -7.69 7.28 -31.67
CA MET A 1143 -6.88 7.49 -30.46
C MET A 1143 -6.19 6.20 -30.03
N VAL A 1144 -4.93 6.33 -29.62
CA VAL A 1144 -4.06 5.25 -29.17
C VAL A 1144 -3.80 5.45 -27.68
N TRP A 1145 -4.38 4.59 -26.87
CA TRP A 1145 -4.19 4.56 -25.41
C TRP A 1145 -3.18 3.47 -25.05
N ASP A 1146 -2.15 3.84 -24.29
CA ASP A 1146 -1.22 2.90 -23.65
C ASP A 1146 -1.78 2.55 -22.27
N LEU A 1147 -2.16 1.28 -22.08
CA LEU A 1147 -2.78 0.82 -20.83
C LEU A 1147 -1.77 0.50 -19.72
N ASP A 1148 -0.47 0.44 -20.02
CA ASP A 1148 0.59 0.27 -19.02
C ASP A 1148 0.81 1.59 -18.26
N LYS A 1149 0.95 2.68 -19.02
CA LYS A 1149 1.06 4.06 -18.51
C LYS A 1149 -0.28 4.68 -18.11
N GLU A 1150 -1.38 4.09 -18.58
CA GLU A 1150 -2.74 4.62 -18.57
C GLU A 1150 -2.81 6.05 -19.17
N GLN A 1151 -2.26 6.23 -20.37
CA GLN A 1151 -2.16 7.52 -21.06
C GLN A 1151 -2.65 7.47 -22.51
N LEU A 1152 -3.16 8.60 -23.01
CA LEU A 1152 -3.38 8.84 -24.43
C LEU A 1152 -2.04 9.19 -25.10
N VAL A 1153 -1.45 8.26 -25.84
CA VAL A 1153 -0.13 8.45 -26.48
C VAL A 1153 -0.22 9.26 -27.77
N LYS A 1154 -1.25 9.03 -28.58
CA LYS A 1154 -1.40 9.65 -29.91
C LYS A 1154 -2.88 9.78 -30.28
N SER A 1155 -3.26 10.92 -30.85
CA SER A 1155 -4.58 11.14 -31.46
C SER A 1155 -4.38 11.47 -32.94
N MET A 1156 -4.94 10.63 -33.81
CA MET A 1156 -4.68 10.61 -35.25
C MET A 1156 -5.88 11.21 -35.99
N PRO A 1157 -5.92 12.53 -36.27
CA PRO A 1157 -6.97 13.09 -37.12
C PRO A 1157 -6.87 12.49 -38.53
N PHE A 1158 -8.00 12.24 -39.17
CA PHE A 1158 -8.05 11.81 -40.58
C PHE A 1158 -8.90 12.79 -41.39
N GLU A 1159 -8.44 13.11 -42.61
CA GLU A 1159 -9.04 14.15 -43.45
C GLU A 1159 -10.45 13.81 -43.96
N SER A 1160 -10.82 12.53 -43.98
CA SER A 1160 -12.14 12.11 -44.43
C SER A 1160 -13.21 12.42 -43.38
N GLY A 1161 -14.22 13.21 -43.74
CA GLY A 1161 -15.44 13.42 -42.95
C GLY A 1161 -16.37 12.19 -42.82
N CYS A 1162 -15.81 10.97 -42.88
CA CYS A 1162 -16.51 9.69 -42.73
C CYS A 1162 -16.07 9.01 -41.44
N SER A 1163 -17.02 8.52 -40.64
CA SER A 1163 -16.76 7.80 -39.40
C SER A 1163 -16.11 6.44 -39.62
N VAL A 1164 -15.30 6.00 -38.66
CA VAL A 1164 -14.80 4.62 -38.57
C VAL A 1164 -15.94 3.73 -38.10
N THR A 1165 -16.20 2.62 -38.81
CA THR A 1165 -17.28 1.66 -38.52
C THR A 1165 -16.80 0.27 -38.16
N ALA A 1166 -15.54 -0.05 -38.43
CA ALA A 1166 -14.86 -1.27 -37.99
C ALA A 1166 -13.38 -0.99 -37.77
N LEU A 1167 -12.75 -1.69 -36.82
CA LEU A 1167 -11.36 -1.50 -36.41
C LEU A 1167 -10.78 -2.88 -36.06
N SER A 1168 -9.53 -3.13 -36.42
CA SER A 1168 -8.80 -4.34 -36.01
C SER A 1168 -7.33 -4.02 -35.81
N ALA A 1169 -6.76 -4.39 -34.68
CA ALA A 1169 -5.33 -4.36 -34.42
C ALA A 1169 -4.69 -5.71 -34.78
N SER A 1170 -3.45 -5.65 -35.29
CA SER A 1170 -2.70 -6.86 -35.63
C SER A 1170 -2.23 -7.56 -34.35
N GLN A 1171 -2.71 -8.76 -34.07
CA GLN A 1171 -2.29 -9.52 -32.87
C GLN A 1171 -0.86 -10.08 -32.97
N VAL A 1172 -0.20 -9.92 -34.13
CA VAL A 1172 1.18 -10.35 -34.40
C VAL A 1172 2.12 -9.15 -34.56
N HIS A 1173 1.68 -8.13 -35.30
CA HIS A 1173 2.51 -6.96 -35.63
C HIS A 1173 2.15 -5.77 -34.73
N GLY A 1174 2.89 -5.63 -33.63
CA GLY A 1174 2.70 -4.55 -32.66
C GLY A 1174 2.71 -3.16 -33.32
N SER A 1175 1.86 -2.25 -32.83
CA SER A 1175 1.63 -0.90 -33.37
C SER A 1175 0.92 -0.79 -34.73
N GLN A 1176 0.52 -1.91 -35.35
CA GLN A 1176 -0.21 -1.93 -36.62
C GLN A 1176 -1.72 -2.15 -36.43
N LEU A 1177 -2.55 -1.39 -37.15
CA LEU A 1177 -4.01 -1.51 -37.15
C LEU A 1177 -4.63 -1.25 -38.54
N ALA A 1178 -5.83 -1.77 -38.75
CA ALA A 1178 -6.65 -1.51 -39.92
C ALA A 1178 -8.01 -0.91 -39.52
N ALA A 1179 -8.51 0.05 -40.30
CA ALA A 1179 -9.79 0.73 -40.07
C ALA A 1179 -10.66 0.68 -41.32
N GLY A 1180 -11.96 0.41 -41.13
CA GLY A 1180 -12.99 0.39 -42.16
C GLY A 1180 -14.00 1.50 -41.91
N PHE A 1181 -14.42 2.17 -42.98
CA PHE A 1181 -15.17 3.42 -42.89
C PHE A 1181 -16.62 3.27 -43.39
N ALA A 1182 -17.47 4.24 -43.02
CA ALA A 1182 -18.87 4.30 -43.43
C ALA A 1182 -19.08 4.37 -44.96
N ASP A 1183 -18.08 4.81 -45.72
CA ASP A 1183 -18.11 4.91 -47.18
C ASP A 1183 -17.65 3.64 -47.92
N GLY A 1184 -17.24 2.60 -47.19
CA GLY A 1184 -16.67 1.37 -47.75
C GLY A 1184 -15.16 1.44 -48.03
N SER A 1185 -14.47 2.51 -47.61
CA SER A 1185 -13.00 2.57 -47.65
C SER A 1185 -12.35 1.78 -46.51
N VAL A 1186 -11.13 1.29 -46.76
CA VAL A 1186 -10.30 0.52 -45.81
C VAL A 1186 -8.92 1.14 -45.79
N ARG A 1187 -8.36 1.34 -44.59
CA ARG A 1187 -7.05 1.96 -44.38
C ARG A 1187 -6.21 1.17 -43.40
N LEU A 1188 -4.90 1.19 -43.60
CA LEU A 1188 -3.89 0.56 -42.76
C LEU A 1188 -3.04 1.65 -42.12
N TYR A 1189 -2.82 1.56 -40.81
CA TYR A 1189 -1.98 2.47 -40.06
C TYR A 1189 -0.89 1.73 -39.28
N ASP A 1190 0.24 2.40 -39.08
CA ASP A 1190 1.33 2.00 -38.18
C ASP A 1190 1.70 3.20 -37.29
N VAL A 1191 1.43 3.09 -35.99
CA VAL A 1191 1.58 4.18 -35.00
C VAL A 1191 3.03 4.70 -34.93
N ARG A 1192 4.01 3.85 -35.28
CA ARG A 1192 5.45 4.16 -35.23
C ARG A 1192 5.88 5.10 -36.36
N THR A 1193 5.12 5.13 -37.46
CA THR A 1193 5.42 6.04 -38.58
C THR A 1193 4.95 7.47 -38.27
N PRO A 1194 5.65 8.51 -38.76
CA PRO A 1194 5.26 9.90 -38.54
C PRO A 1194 3.91 10.23 -39.20
N ASP A 1195 3.69 9.75 -40.43
CA ASP A 1195 2.47 9.99 -41.20
C ASP A 1195 1.29 9.07 -40.83
N PHE A 1196 1.57 8.02 -40.02
CA PHE A 1196 0.65 6.97 -39.55
C PHE A 1196 0.03 6.09 -40.64
N LEU A 1197 -0.56 6.71 -41.67
CA LEU A 1197 -1.31 6.06 -42.74
C LEU A 1197 -0.33 5.36 -43.70
N VAL A 1198 -0.29 4.03 -43.64
CA VAL A 1198 0.53 3.20 -44.54
C VAL A 1198 -0.14 3.06 -45.90
N CYS A 1199 -1.48 2.91 -45.93
CA CYS A 1199 -2.23 2.68 -47.16
C CYS A 1199 -3.72 3.02 -47.00
N ALA A 1200 -4.34 3.56 -48.05
CA ALA A 1200 -5.79 3.71 -48.17
C ALA A 1200 -6.28 3.11 -49.50
N THR A 1201 -7.37 2.35 -49.44
CA THR A 1201 -8.02 1.77 -50.62
C THR A 1201 -9.55 1.72 -50.44
N ARG A 1202 -10.29 1.53 -51.52
CA ARG A 1202 -11.76 1.38 -51.51
C ARG A 1202 -12.16 0.09 -52.23
N PRO A 1203 -12.12 -1.06 -51.54
CA PRO A 1203 -12.32 -2.36 -52.17
C PRO A 1203 -13.79 -2.67 -52.45
N HIS A 1204 -14.69 -2.10 -51.65
CA HIS A 1204 -16.13 -2.25 -51.83
C HIS A 1204 -16.64 -1.24 -52.85
N GLN A 1205 -17.20 -1.73 -53.97
CA GLN A 1205 -17.72 -0.89 -55.05
C GLN A 1205 -18.99 -0.12 -54.66
N ARG A 1206 -19.75 -0.65 -53.70
CA ARG A 1206 -20.95 0.02 -53.15
C ARG A 1206 -20.56 0.90 -51.98
N VAL A 1207 -21.18 2.08 -51.91
CA VAL A 1207 -21.04 3.05 -50.82
C VAL A 1207 -21.88 2.58 -49.62
N GLU A 1208 -21.45 1.47 -49.01
CA GLU A 1208 -22.05 0.89 -47.82
C GLU A 1208 -20.96 0.60 -46.79
N LYS A 1209 -21.27 0.84 -45.51
CA LYS A 1209 -20.29 0.75 -44.41
C LYS A 1209 -19.59 -0.60 -44.33
N VAL A 1210 -18.30 -0.58 -43.98
CA VAL A 1210 -17.58 -1.77 -43.55
C VAL A 1210 -18.15 -2.20 -42.19
N VAL A 1211 -18.77 -3.38 -42.12
CA VAL A 1211 -19.40 -3.92 -40.90
C VAL A 1211 -18.46 -4.80 -40.07
N GLY A 1212 -17.36 -5.24 -40.66
CA GLY A 1212 -16.31 -5.96 -39.96
C GLY A 1212 -15.06 -6.08 -40.83
N LEU A 1213 -13.91 -6.10 -40.17
CA LEU A 1213 -12.62 -6.31 -40.81
C LEU A 1213 -11.69 -7.06 -39.85
N SER A 1214 -10.72 -7.79 -40.38
CA SER A 1214 -9.68 -8.45 -39.59
C SER A 1214 -8.43 -8.67 -40.43
N PHE A 1215 -7.27 -8.67 -39.78
CA PHE A 1215 -6.08 -9.32 -40.35
C PHE A 1215 -6.36 -10.82 -40.58
N GLN A 1216 -5.69 -11.40 -41.57
CA GLN A 1216 -5.84 -12.82 -41.86
C GLN A 1216 -5.02 -13.69 -40.90
N PRO A 1217 -5.48 -14.93 -40.61
CA PRO A 1217 -4.71 -15.90 -39.84
C PRO A 1217 -3.32 -16.12 -40.45
N GLY A 1218 -2.27 -15.82 -39.69
CA GLY A 1218 -0.88 -15.98 -40.12
C GLY A 1218 0.00 -14.80 -39.72
N LEU A 1219 1.12 -14.65 -40.43
CA LEU A 1219 2.19 -13.69 -40.12
C LEU A 1219 2.32 -12.57 -41.18
N ASP A 1220 1.47 -12.53 -42.21
CA ASP A 1220 1.51 -11.50 -43.26
C ASP A 1220 0.97 -10.14 -42.73
N PRO A 1221 1.77 -9.07 -42.65
CA PRO A 1221 1.36 -7.79 -42.04
C PRO A 1221 0.37 -6.97 -42.87
N ALA A 1222 0.05 -7.38 -44.10
CA ALA A 1222 -0.76 -6.59 -45.03
C ALA A 1222 -2.00 -7.33 -45.54
N LYS A 1223 -2.23 -8.58 -45.11
CA LYS A 1223 -3.36 -9.39 -45.55
C LYS A 1223 -4.56 -9.19 -44.64
N ILE A 1224 -5.64 -8.65 -45.19
CA ILE A 1224 -6.87 -8.28 -44.47
C ILE A 1224 -8.07 -8.90 -45.17
N VAL A 1225 -9.12 -9.18 -44.40
CA VAL A 1225 -10.48 -9.48 -44.87
C VAL A 1225 -11.36 -8.32 -44.46
N SER A 1226 -12.17 -7.79 -45.37
CA SER A 1226 -13.12 -6.71 -45.12
C SER A 1226 -14.51 -7.11 -45.62
N ALA A 1227 -15.55 -6.85 -44.84
CA ALA A 1227 -16.93 -7.14 -45.22
C ALA A 1227 -17.78 -5.86 -45.19
N SER A 1228 -18.48 -5.59 -46.28
CA SER A 1228 -19.45 -4.47 -46.35
C SER A 1228 -20.86 -4.96 -46.07
N GLN A 1229 -21.70 -4.05 -45.56
CA GLN A 1229 -23.15 -4.26 -45.42
C GLN A 1229 -23.82 -4.65 -46.76
N ALA A 1230 -23.22 -4.25 -47.89
CA ALA A 1230 -23.58 -4.64 -49.25
C ALA A 1230 -23.61 -6.17 -49.49
N GLY A 1231 -22.88 -6.93 -48.68
CA GLY A 1231 -22.91 -8.39 -48.65
C GLY A 1231 -21.71 -9.09 -49.26
N ASP A 1232 -20.76 -8.33 -49.80
CA ASP A 1232 -19.48 -8.80 -50.31
C ASP A 1232 -18.40 -8.81 -49.22
N ILE A 1233 -17.57 -9.85 -49.27
CA ILE A 1233 -16.35 -10.00 -48.47
C ILE A 1233 -15.16 -9.90 -49.42
N GLN A 1234 -14.27 -8.94 -49.16
CA GLN A 1234 -13.10 -8.63 -49.97
C GLN A 1234 -11.83 -9.04 -49.23
N PHE A 1235 -10.97 -9.78 -49.92
CA PHE A 1235 -9.65 -10.17 -49.43
C PHE A 1235 -8.59 -9.30 -50.09
N LEU A 1236 -7.75 -8.70 -49.25
CA LEU A 1236 -6.83 -7.63 -49.60
C LEU A 1236 -5.41 -8.04 -49.25
N ASP A 1237 -4.46 -7.70 -50.10
CA ASP A 1237 -3.05 -7.60 -49.72
C ASP A 1237 -2.63 -6.16 -49.95
N LEU A 1238 -2.50 -5.38 -48.88
CA LEU A 1238 -2.26 -3.93 -48.97
C LEU A 1238 -0.84 -3.57 -49.44
N ARG A 1239 0.04 -4.57 -49.65
CA ARG A 1239 1.26 -4.41 -50.46
C ARG A 1239 0.95 -4.21 -51.96
N ARG A 1240 -0.27 -4.55 -52.39
CA ARG A 1240 -0.79 -4.46 -53.77
C ARG A 1240 -2.20 -3.84 -53.78
N PRO A 1241 -2.37 -2.59 -53.35
CA PRO A 1241 -3.69 -2.02 -52.97
C PRO A 1241 -4.67 -1.78 -54.14
N LYS A 1242 -4.25 -2.03 -55.39
CA LYS A 1242 -5.04 -1.78 -56.60
C LYS A 1242 -6.11 -2.85 -56.87
N GLU A 1243 -5.93 -4.06 -56.35
CA GLU A 1243 -6.78 -5.22 -56.69
C GLU A 1243 -7.10 -6.07 -55.46
N THR A 1244 -8.37 -6.46 -55.33
CA THR A 1244 -8.86 -7.49 -54.41
C THR A 1244 -8.47 -8.87 -54.98
N TYR A 1245 -7.71 -9.68 -54.24
CA TYR A 1245 -7.24 -10.97 -54.79
C TYR A 1245 -8.28 -12.10 -54.68
N LEU A 1246 -9.30 -11.92 -53.84
CA LEU A 1246 -10.47 -12.80 -53.74
C LEU A 1246 -11.69 -11.96 -53.28
N THR A 1247 -12.84 -12.22 -53.88
CA THR A 1247 -14.14 -11.63 -53.52
C THR A 1247 -15.15 -12.74 -53.29
N ILE A 1248 -15.94 -12.65 -52.21
CA ILE A 1248 -17.02 -13.59 -51.90
C ILE A 1248 -18.33 -12.81 -51.74
N ASP A 1249 -19.29 -13.02 -52.64
CA ASP A 1249 -20.67 -12.53 -52.50
C ASP A 1249 -21.43 -13.37 -51.45
N ALA A 1250 -21.11 -13.17 -50.18
CA ALA A 1250 -21.66 -13.96 -49.09
C ALA A 1250 -23.18 -13.77 -48.97
N HIS A 1251 -23.67 -12.53 -49.02
CA HIS A 1251 -25.09 -12.21 -48.84
C HIS A 1251 -25.57 -11.22 -49.92
N ARG A 1252 -26.87 -11.24 -50.24
CA ARG A 1252 -27.48 -10.23 -51.14
C ARG A 1252 -27.90 -9.01 -50.34
N GLY A 1253 -26.93 -8.22 -49.87
CA GLY A 1253 -27.14 -7.12 -48.93
C GLY A 1253 -27.55 -7.58 -47.52
N SER A 1254 -27.42 -6.67 -46.56
CA SER A 1254 -27.74 -6.88 -45.14
C SER A 1254 -26.80 -7.88 -44.44
N LEU A 1255 -25.50 -7.83 -44.74
CA LEU A 1255 -24.47 -8.47 -43.92
C LEU A 1255 -24.30 -7.62 -42.64
N THR A 1256 -24.33 -8.28 -41.48
CA THR A 1256 -24.40 -7.60 -40.17
C THR A 1256 -23.24 -7.93 -39.25
N ALA A 1257 -22.57 -9.07 -39.45
CA ALA A 1257 -21.42 -9.48 -38.65
C ALA A 1257 -20.40 -10.27 -39.51
N LEU A 1258 -19.12 -10.12 -39.20
CA LEU A 1258 -18.02 -10.91 -39.73
C LEU A 1258 -17.24 -11.50 -38.55
N GLY A 1259 -16.99 -12.81 -38.58
CA GLY A 1259 -16.04 -13.49 -37.70
C GLY A 1259 -14.87 -14.01 -38.53
N VAL A 1260 -13.65 -13.75 -38.10
CA VAL A 1260 -12.41 -14.33 -38.65
C VAL A 1260 -11.71 -15.04 -37.50
N HIS A 1261 -11.30 -16.29 -37.68
CA HIS A 1261 -10.60 -17.05 -36.64
C HIS A 1261 -9.16 -16.50 -36.49
N ARG A 1262 -8.58 -16.50 -35.28
CA ARG A 1262 -7.20 -15.98 -35.08
C ARG A 1262 -6.10 -16.79 -35.81
N HIS A 1263 -6.16 -18.13 -35.77
CA HIS A 1263 -5.12 -19.00 -36.34
C HIS A 1263 -5.58 -19.98 -37.43
N ALA A 1264 -6.84 -20.45 -37.44
CA ALA A 1264 -7.33 -21.37 -38.46
C ALA A 1264 -7.77 -20.63 -39.73
N PRO A 1265 -7.53 -21.17 -40.95
CA PRO A 1265 -7.93 -20.54 -42.21
C PRO A 1265 -9.45 -20.60 -42.53
N ILE A 1266 -10.28 -20.10 -41.61
CA ILE A 1266 -11.75 -20.08 -41.66
C ILE A 1266 -12.33 -18.70 -41.33
N ILE A 1267 -13.44 -18.34 -41.98
CA ILE A 1267 -14.24 -17.15 -41.70
C ILE A 1267 -15.74 -17.49 -41.64
N ALA A 1268 -16.52 -16.66 -40.96
CA ALA A 1268 -17.98 -16.73 -40.89
C ALA A 1268 -18.61 -15.36 -41.10
N SER A 1269 -19.78 -15.31 -41.74
CA SER A 1269 -20.51 -14.07 -42.04
C SER A 1269 -21.99 -14.21 -41.68
N GLY A 1270 -22.51 -13.24 -40.96
CA GLY A 1270 -23.88 -13.17 -40.48
C GLY A 1270 -24.71 -12.16 -41.26
N SER A 1271 -26.01 -12.42 -41.39
CA SER A 1271 -26.96 -11.51 -42.03
C SER A 1271 -28.20 -11.28 -41.18
N ALA A 1272 -28.78 -10.08 -41.31
CA ALA A 1272 -30.12 -9.78 -40.81
C ALA A 1272 -31.20 -10.75 -41.33
N LYS A 1273 -30.93 -11.46 -42.45
CA LYS A 1273 -31.81 -12.46 -43.07
C LYS A 1273 -31.70 -13.86 -42.44
N GLN A 1274 -31.37 -13.93 -41.14
CA GLN A 1274 -31.33 -15.17 -40.33
C GLN A 1274 -30.43 -16.27 -40.93
N LEU A 1275 -29.26 -15.87 -41.44
CA LEU A 1275 -28.31 -16.73 -42.13
C LEU A 1275 -26.90 -16.48 -41.62
N ILE A 1276 -26.17 -17.58 -41.34
CA ILE A 1276 -24.72 -17.56 -41.13
C ILE A 1276 -24.08 -18.44 -42.20
N LYS A 1277 -23.10 -17.91 -42.92
CA LYS A 1277 -22.31 -18.65 -43.92
C LYS A 1277 -20.86 -18.74 -43.50
N VAL A 1278 -20.27 -19.91 -43.69
CA VAL A 1278 -18.91 -20.24 -43.27
C VAL A 1278 -18.07 -20.53 -44.51
N PHE A 1279 -16.88 -19.95 -44.61
CA PHE A 1279 -15.98 -20.07 -45.77
C PHE A 1279 -14.54 -20.36 -45.34
N SER A 1280 -13.76 -21.03 -46.21
CA SER A 1280 -12.30 -21.08 -46.08
C SER A 1280 -11.68 -19.76 -46.55
N LEU A 1281 -10.43 -19.47 -46.14
CA LEU A 1281 -9.68 -18.31 -46.70
C LEU A 1281 -9.45 -18.40 -48.22
N LYS A 1282 -9.71 -19.56 -48.85
CA LYS A 1282 -9.64 -19.74 -50.32
C LYS A 1282 -10.96 -19.41 -51.02
N GLY A 1283 -12.01 -19.09 -50.26
CA GLY A 1283 -13.34 -18.77 -50.79
C GLY A 1283 -14.31 -19.96 -50.91
N GLU A 1284 -13.90 -21.16 -50.49
CA GLU A 1284 -14.75 -22.35 -50.51
C GLU A 1284 -15.83 -22.23 -49.43
N GLN A 1285 -17.11 -22.36 -49.78
CA GLN A 1285 -18.20 -22.32 -48.80
C GLN A 1285 -18.28 -23.65 -48.03
N LEU A 1286 -17.85 -23.62 -46.77
CA LEU A 1286 -17.75 -24.78 -45.88
C LEU A 1286 -19.08 -25.16 -45.23
N GLY A 1287 -20.02 -24.21 -45.09
CA GLY A 1287 -21.32 -24.48 -44.47
C GLY A 1287 -22.29 -23.30 -44.52
N ILE A 1288 -23.58 -23.58 -44.32
CA ILE A 1288 -24.65 -22.60 -44.15
C ILE A 1288 -25.50 -23.02 -42.95
N ILE A 1289 -25.45 -22.24 -41.87
CA ILE A 1289 -26.32 -22.40 -40.72
C ILE A 1289 -27.59 -21.58 -40.98
N LYS A 1290 -28.72 -22.27 -41.08
CA LYS A 1290 -30.05 -21.69 -41.26
C LYS A 1290 -31.05 -22.47 -40.40
N TYR A 1291 -31.81 -21.78 -39.57
CA TYR A 1291 -32.84 -22.43 -38.76
C TYR A 1291 -34.15 -22.48 -39.54
N HIS A 1292 -34.77 -23.66 -39.57
CA HIS A 1292 -35.99 -23.88 -40.31
C HIS A 1292 -37.20 -23.35 -39.55
N THR A 1293 -38.10 -22.68 -40.28
CA THR A 1293 -39.40 -22.18 -39.83
C THR A 1293 -40.36 -23.33 -39.52
N SER A 1294 -40.11 -24.04 -38.41
CA SER A 1294 -41.08 -24.91 -37.76
C SER A 1294 -41.87 -24.08 -36.74
N PHE A 1295 -43.20 -24.22 -36.75
CA PHE A 1295 -44.14 -23.35 -36.02
C PHE A 1295 -43.99 -23.36 -34.48
N MET A 1296 -43.11 -24.22 -33.94
CA MET A 1296 -42.81 -24.35 -32.51
C MET A 1296 -41.29 -24.46 -32.23
N GLY A 1297 -40.43 -24.20 -33.22
CA GLY A 1297 -38.96 -24.27 -33.10
C GLY A 1297 -38.31 -22.92 -32.83
N GLN A 1298 -37.23 -22.90 -32.04
CA GLN A 1298 -36.48 -21.69 -31.68
C GLN A 1298 -36.01 -20.92 -32.93
N GLN A 1299 -36.46 -19.66 -33.07
CA GLN A 1299 -36.05 -18.78 -34.16
C GLN A 1299 -34.71 -18.11 -33.85
N ILE A 1300 -33.75 -18.20 -34.77
CA ILE A 1300 -32.60 -17.29 -34.77
C ILE A 1300 -33.05 -15.97 -35.38
N GLY A 1301 -32.96 -14.89 -34.60
CA GLY A 1301 -33.24 -13.53 -35.09
C GLY A 1301 -32.19 -13.02 -36.09
N PRO A 1302 -32.31 -11.76 -36.54
CA PRO A 1302 -31.21 -11.06 -37.23
C PRO A 1302 -29.88 -11.25 -36.47
N VAL A 1303 -28.84 -11.75 -37.15
CA VAL A 1303 -27.52 -12.02 -36.54
C VAL A 1303 -26.88 -10.70 -36.16
N SER A 1304 -26.44 -10.54 -34.91
CA SER A 1304 -25.85 -9.32 -34.37
C SER A 1304 -24.33 -9.42 -34.23
N CYS A 1305 -23.82 -10.56 -33.73
CA CYS A 1305 -22.38 -10.78 -33.55
C CYS A 1305 -21.96 -12.22 -33.87
N LEU A 1306 -20.69 -12.38 -34.27
CA LEU A 1306 -20.04 -13.66 -34.51
C LEU A 1306 -18.64 -13.62 -33.89
N ALA A 1307 -18.30 -14.61 -33.06
CA ALA A 1307 -16.99 -14.70 -32.41
C ALA A 1307 -16.46 -16.14 -32.46
N PHE A 1308 -15.23 -16.32 -32.95
CA PHE A 1308 -14.54 -17.61 -32.89
C PHE A 1308 -13.77 -17.74 -31.56
N HIS A 1309 -13.64 -18.97 -31.06
CA HIS A 1309 -12.69 -19.27 -29.99
C HIS A 1309 -11.25 -19.04 -30.50
N PRO A 1310 -10.34 -18.41 -29.73
CA PRO A 1310 -8.98 -18.11 -30.19
C PRO A 1310 -8.22 -19.34 -30.73
N TYR A 1311 -8.28 -20.45 -30.01
CA TYR A 1311 -7.47 -21.66 -30.22
C TYR A 1311 -8.28 -22.92 -30.61
N GLN A 1312 -9.56 -22.80 -30.97
CA GLN A 1312 -10.42 -23.95 -31.27
C GLN A 1312 -11.43 -23.62 -32.36
N MET A 1313 -11.86 -24.65 -33.12
CA MET A 1313 -12.85 -24.54 -34.20
C MET A 1313 -14.30 -24.42 -33.67
N LEU A 1314 -14.52 -23.46 -32.78
CA LEU A 1314 -15.79 -23.17 -32.10
C LEU A 1314 -16.24 -21.74 -32.47
N LEU A 1315 -17.50 -21.59 -32.88
CA LEU A 1315 -18.11 -20.32 -33.28
C LEU A 1315 -19.31 -20.01 -32.37
N ALA A 1316 -19.27 -18.87 -31.70
CA ALA A 1316 -20.43 -18.26 -31.03
C ALA A 1316 -21.17 -17.32 -31.98
N ALA A 1317 -22.50 -17.41 -32.00
CA ALA A 1317 -23.37 -16.50 -32.74
C ALA A 1317 -24.43 -15.89 -31.82
N GLY A 1318 -24.45 -14.56 -31.74
CA GLY A 1318 -25.52 -13.79 -31.13
C GLY A 1318 -26.52 -13.31 -32.18
N ALA A 1319 -27.79 -13.20 -31.78
CA ALA A 1319 -28.84 -12.63 -32.59
C ALA A 1319 -29.62 -11.57 -31.82
N ALA A 1320 -30.52 -10.85 -32.50
CA ALA A 1320 -31.46 -9.92 -31.88
C ALA A 1320 -32.55 -10.59 -31.01
N GLY A 1321 -32.57 -11.92 -30.91
CA GLY A 1321 -33.32 -12.65 -29.88
C GLY A 1321 -32.44 -12.92 -28.64
N SER A 1322 -33.00 -13.45 -27.56
CA SER A 1322 -32.27 -13.69 -26.31
C SER A 1322 -31.25 -14.86 -26.37
N PHE A 1323 -31.01 -15.46 -27.54
CA PHE A 1323 -30.20 -16.66 -27.68
C PHE A 1323 -28.76 -16.39 -28.15
N VAL A 1324 -27.81 -17.12 -27.57
CA VAL A 1324 -26.44 -17.29 -28.05
C VAL A 1324 -26.22 -18.76 -28.40
N SER A 1325 -25.95 -19.03 -29.66
CA SER A 1325 -25.72 -20.40 -30.18
C SER A 1325 -24.24 -20.68 -30.37
N LEU A 1326 -23.78 -21.87 -29.98
CA LEU A 1326 -22.40 -22.34 -30.19
C LEU A 1326 -22.35 -23.47 -31.23
N TYR A 1327 -21.41 -23.41 -32.17
CA TYR A 1327 -21.24 -24.40 -33.24
C TYR A 1327 -19.79 -24.89 -33.31
N THR A 1328 -19.59 -26.20 -33.49
CA THR A 1328 -18.26 -26.83 -33.60
C THR A 1328 -18.10 -27.61 -34.91
N HIS A 1329 -16.89 -28.06 -35.21
CA HIS A 1329 -16.53 -28.93 -36.34
C HIS A 1329 -17.14 -30.34 -36.20
N HIS A 1330 -17.53 -30.93 -37.34
CA HIS A 1330 -18.28 -32.20 -37.41
C HIS A 1330 -17.65 -33.42 -36.68
N ASN A 1331 -16.35 -33.42 -36.41
CA ASN A 1331 -15.66 -34.56 -35.77
C ASN A 1331 -15.49 -34.47 -34.24
N THR A 1332 -16.06 -33.45 -33.59
CA THR A 1332 -15.99 -33.30 -32.12
C THR A 1332 -17.30 -33.69 -31.44
N GLN A 1333 -17.40 -34.95 -31.00
CA GLN A 1333 -18.25 -35.26 -29.85
C GLN A 1333 -17.48 -34.84 -28.59
N LEU A 1334 -17.96 -33.82 -27.90
CA LEU A 1334 -17.54 -33.53 -26.52
C LEU A 1334 -17.82 -34.77 -25.65
N PRO A 1335 -16.94 -35.12 -24.69
CA PRO A 1335 -17.29 -36.11 -23.68
C PRO A 1335 -18.52 -35.63 -22.90
N ARG A 1336 -19.45 -36.55 -22.67
CA ARG A 1336 -20.72 -36.31 -21.92
C ARG A 1336 -20.51 -36.28 -20.42
#